data_AF-A0A401SK08-F1
#
_entry.id   AF-A0A401SK08-F1
#
_cell.length_a   1.000
_cell.length_b   1.000
_cell.length_c   1.000
_cell.angle_alpha   90.00
_cell.angle_beta   90.00
_cell.angle_gamma   90.00
#
_symmetry.space_group_name_H-M   'P 1'
#
loop_
_entity.id
_entity.type
_entity.pdbx_description
1 polymer ?
#
loop_
_entity_poly.entity_id
_entity_poly.type
_entity_poly.pdbx_seq_one_letter_code
_entity_poly.pdbx_strand_id
1 'polypeptide(L)'
;MRCQTAGLLVLTLSLQLIQGLAEDLAEGKQMSDKENGANVLGDGEVDPPQLSGHLSRELPRLAQKLVTSLKNNRLIDFQKDWKLITIFLGIADMCAYCTDEEFYSAERVVLRIKEALDILHREIPRAYVNLVEMPDINLLHQLANRATGPRGWCECLVKPHETVDLSAQIVNWDYQNTLQELIYSGIYDKRNDFTVVLQPILKNMEIPLTEDGKPNLSCFTQNGFQFNVKGHALLDSSLWNNMIQPSVDRIEVLECTATVPQLHCPSQERPYLFTDQNRDYGSSRGMEARGPSQQGSGNELTCTERDPSDAVPVSDILREFNPSLVGYSTGTGLEDTPQAFLNQAVTGAESGELMSQVKSLVKLLSNDASKYSPENFTNSIQNALDLLHNEVPRTFVNLVTVLNILPLRELFTNTGVNCPRFLLKVLCECVINPQDNSIQLEKLQALNRKYQERTHKLVESGRYDTREDFTVVIQPFLENIEIPRDKDGLPDSTYFSPDCFHFSLKGHSQAARGLWNNLLEPLGEKNANQTFDGHINISCPSKEQPYLRTYRNSNFTYPNNPGQLTTVAPKTTETTTVPSQEIFGSQLLCKDRAPSDVIPNSVHSLRPADVKVIGAVGDSLTAGNGIGSKPHDVLDVLTQYRGLSFRDLPDQVRRLVSIMKNHPKIDFQNDWKVINMFIGGNDICNYCTDLAYYSPINFTRHIEEALDILHKEVPRAFVNLIEVLELIPLRRLHQDTQLSCPRILVRMLCNCVVKPNENSPELQMMIEANKAYQQSIQKLVESGKYDSGENFTVVLQPFLRHMEVPILDNGHPDVSYFAPDCFHLSRKFHVQMSRSLWNSMLQPVGKKSDFQNVTANISLNCPTQDQPFLRTFKNSNYTYQGPDPLENWGSNLSCSENLTSETKPTSVHRLRPADINVVAAMGDSLTVGFGAKAKTLLQMKIQYQGVAWSIGGDKSLEIVTTLPNILKKFNPNIYGFATGIGKNMSNFNVAVPGSMSHDMPKQAHTLVQLMKNSSEINFKQDWKVITLFIGANDLCEYCMNKEVYSADSYVKHIEEALDILHQQVPRAFINMVQILEMSGLRRLKKNTIGCALLQKHICPCFLNPRENSPELHEIMRVNKDYQTKLTALIYSGKYDMNEEFTVVLQPYFTNTIVPLNSTGQPDLSFFSVDCFHLSERGQAEMAIGLWNNMLEPTGHKQNYNNFTHDRTKLKCPTSDAPYLFTHRNSATKPENTSTKPTLTTVTTTAKGVPTAEQRVWLVVLTATVAAILGQHWSWSF
;
A
#
# COMPACT_ATOMS: atom_id res chain seq x y z
N MET A 1 12.67 -50.15 -21.75
CA MET A 1 13.54 -49.46 -22.75
C MET A 1 14.92 -50.10 -22.74
N ARG A 2 15.77 -49.89 -23.76
CA ARG A 2 17.20 -50.28 -23.77
C ARG A 2 18.10 -49.11 -24.24
N CYS A 3 18.06 -47.99 -23.53
CA CYS A 3 19.18 -47.04 -23.49
C CYS A 3 19.89 -47.25 -22.15
N GLN A 4 21.20 -47.49 -22.16
CA GLN A 4 21.98 -47.79 -20.94
C GLN A 4 22.46 -46.51 -20.25
N THR A 5 21.54 -45.81 -19.57
CA THR A 5 21.89 -44.77 -18.59
C THR A 5 22.23 -45.41 -17.25
N ALA A 6 23.53 -45.55 -16.95
CA ALA A 6 23.99 -46.11 -15.69
C ALA A 6 23.78 -45.12 -14.52
N GLY A 7 23.02 -45.52 -13.50
CA GLY A 7 22.96 -44.82 -12.21
C GLY A 7 21.86 -43.76 -12.04
N LEU A 8 20.84 -43.71 -12.90
CA LEU A 8 19.66 -42.86 -12.70
C LEU A 8 18.46 -43.69 -12.23
N LEU A 9 17.86 -43.30 -11.09
CA LEU A 9 16.65 -43.93 -10.55
C LEU A 9 15.47 -42.96 -10.64
N VAL A 10 14.34 -43.42 -11.19
CA VAL A 10 13.11 -42.64 -11.37
C VAL A 10 12.09 -42.99 -10.29
N LEU A 11 11.52 -41.97 -9.64
CA LEU A 11 10.51 -42.10 -8.58
C LEU A 11 9.40 -41.06 -8.76
N THR A 12 8.14 -41.47 -8.59
CA THR A 12 6.98 -40.62 -8.83
C THR A 12 6.17 -40.41 -7.55
N LEU A 13 5.88 -39.14 -7.24
CA LEU A 13 4.92 -38.68 -6.24
C LEU A 13 3.70 -38.09 -6.95
N SER A 14 2.70 -38.93 -7.23
CA SER A 14 1.44 -38.47 -7.84
C SER A 14 0.31 -38.39 -6.81
N LEU A 15 -0.30 -37.21 -6.68
CA LEU A 15 -1.43 -37.00 -5.77
C LEU A 15 -2.72 -37.75 -6.20
N GLN A 16 -2.84 -38.18 -7.46
CA GLN A 16 -3.96 -39.01 -7.93
C GLN A 16 -3.73 -40.55 -7.79
N LEU A 17 -2.56 -41.02 -7.33
CA LEU A 17 -2.23 -42.46 -7.47
C LEU A 17 -1.39 -43.03 -6.30
N ILE A 18 -2.05 -43.27 -5.17
CA ILE A 18 -1.68 -44.34 -4.22
C ILE A 18 -2.86 -45.31 -4.03
N GLN A 19 -3.29 -45.87 -5.16
CA GLN A 19 -4.04 -47.13 -5.28
C GLN A 19 -3.74 -47.69 -6.67
N GLY A 20 -2.80 -48.64 -6.78
CA GLY A 20 -2.54 -49.39 -8.03
C GLY A 20 -1.09 -49.65 -8.45
N LEU A 21 -0.08 -48.86 -8.02
CA LEU A 21 1.31 -48.98 -8.51
C LEU A 21 2.37 -49.26 -7.43
N ALA A 22 1.98 -49.85 -6.30
CA ALA A 22 2.88 -50.18 -5.20
C ALA A 22 3.32 -51.66 -5.14
N GLU A 23 2.77 -52.55 -5.99
CA GLU A 23 2.98 -54.01 -5.89
C GLU A 23 3.76 -54.59 -7.10
N ASP A 24 3.54 -54.11 -8.32
CA ASP A 24 4.12 -54.68 -9.56
C ASP A 24 5.64 -54.47 -9.77
N LEU A 25 6.31 -53.68 -8.93
CA LEU A 25 7.79 -53.60 -8.90
C LEU A 25 8.42 -54.51 -7.83
N ALA A 26 7.60 -55.33 -7.14
CA ALA A 26 8.05 -56.16 -6.03
C ALA A 26 7.76 -57.68 -6.15
N GLU A 27 7.11 -58.17 -7.22
CA GLU A 27 7.24 -59.58 -7.65
C GLU A 27 6.73 -59.82 -9.08
N GLY A 28 7.52 -60.46 -9.95
CA GLY A 28 7.15 -60.66 -11.35
C GLY A 28 6.33 -61.92 -11.61
N LYS A 29 5.09 -61.78 -12.10
CA LYS A 29 4.26 -62.89 -12.62
C LYS A 29 3.29 -62.45 -13.73
N GLN A 30 2.76 -63.42 -14.47
CA GLN A 30 1.91 -63.20 -15.64
C GLN A 30 0.43 -63.01 -15.29
N MET A 31 -0.26 -62.24 -16.13
CA MET A 31 -1.73 -62.07 -16.13
C MET A 31 -2.41 -63.25 -16.83
N SER A 32 -3.53 -63.75 -16.29
CA SER A 32 -4.44 -64.66 -17.00
C SER A 32 -5.89 -64.60 -16.47
N ASP A 33 -6.79 -64.13 -17.33
CA ASP A 33 -8.15 -64.62 -17.58
C ASP A 33 -9.24 -64.77 -16.47
N LYS A 34 -10.43 -64.27 -16.84
CA LYS A 34 -11.82 -64.75 -16.56
C LYS A 34 -12.69 -64.19 -15.42
N GLU A 35 -13.67 -63.38 -15.87
CA GLU A 35 -15.13 -63.62 -15.86
C GLU A 35 -15.93 -63.94 -14.56
N ASN A 36 -17.17 -63.42 -14.56
CA ASN A 36 -18.38 -63.87 -13.82
C ASN A 36 -18.58 -63.50 -12.34
N GLY A 37 -19.33 -62.40 -12.11
CA GLY A 37 -20.79 -62.51 -11.94
C GLY A 37 -21.43 -62.49 -10.53
N ALA A 38 -22.68 -61.98 -10.52
CA ALA A 38 -23.75 -62.13 -9.52
C ALA A 38 -23.79 -61.24 -8.25
N ASN A 39 -24.88 -60.46 -8.20
CA ASN A 39 -25.47 -59.68 -7.12
C ASN A 39 -25.36 -60.22 -5.68
N VAL A 40 -25.18 -59.29 -4.72
CA VAL A 40 -25.93 -59.28 -3.44
C VAL A 40 -26.44 -57.85 -3.20
N LEU A 41 -27.72 -57.71 -2.88
CA LEU A 41 -28.29 -56.45 -2.36
C LEU A 41 -28.14 -56.43 -0.84
N GLY A 42 -27.73 -55.29 -0.29
CA GLY A 42 -27.69 -55.04 1.14
C GLY A 42 -27.82 -53.56 1.42
N ASP A 43 -28.97 -53.15 1.96
CA ASP A 43 -29.25 -51.75 2.31
C ASP A 43 -28.45 -51.35 3.54
N GLY A 44 -27.21 -50.90 3.29
CA GLY A 44 -26.42 -50.10 4.21
C GLY A 44 -26.05 -48.80 3.52
N GLU A 45 -26.37 -47.67 4.14
CA GLU A 45 -25.79 -46.37 3.80
C GLU A 45 -24.31 -46.37 4.21
N VAL A 46 -23.50 -47.08 3.43
CA VAL A 46 -22.06 -46.92 3.42
C VAL A 46 -21.82 -45.56 2.79
N ASP A 47 -21.50 -44.56 3.62
CA ASP A 47 -21.00 -43.26 3.15
C ASP A 47 -20.00 -43.50 2.01
N PRO A 48 -20.18 -42.89 0.82
CA PRO A 48 -19.16 -42.96 -0.21
C PRO A 48 -17.86 -42.43 0.42
N PRO A 49 -16.75 -43.19 0.36
CA PRO A 49 -15.60 -42.98 1.24
C PRO A 49 -15.16 -41.53 1.14
N GLN A 50 -15.31 -40.78 2.24
CA GLN A 50 -15.26 -39.32 2.18
C GLN A 50 -13.93 -38.85 1.55
N LEU A 51 -14.02 -38.37 0.31
CA LEU A 51 -12.94 -37.60 -0.32
C LEU A 51 -12.84 -36.27 0.43
N SER A 52 -12.12 -36.32 1.55
CA SER A 52 -11.63 -35.15 2.28
C SER A 52 -10.62 -34.43 1.38
N GLY A 53 -11.15 -33.64 0.45
CA GLY A 53 -10.47 -33.11 -0.73
C GLY A 53 -9.45 -32.02 -0.42
N HIS A 54 -8.38 -32.36 0.30
CA HIS A 54 -7.30 -31.46 0.69
C HIS A 54 -5.95 -32.15 0.48
N LEU A 55 -5.65 -32.49 -0.77
CA LEU A 55 -4.51 -33.34 -1.14
C LEU A 55 -3.17 -32.61 -0.94
N SER A 56 -3.13 -31.30 -1.20
CA SER A 56 -2.02 -30.39 -0.89
C SER A 56 -1.55 -30.45 0.57
N ARG A 57 -2.45 -30.70 1.54
CA ARG A 57 -2.10 -30.79 2.97
C ARG A 57 -1.22 -32.01 3.30
N GLU A 58 -1.29 -33.07 2.49
CA GLU A 58 -0.51 -34.30 2.67
C GLU A 58 0.85 -34.26 1.96
N LEU A 59 1.08 -33.33 1.03
CA LEU A 59 2.29 -33.31 0.18
C LEU A 59 3.61 -33.21 0.97
N PRO A 60 3.75 -32.39 2.05
CA PRO A 60 4.94 -32.41 2.91
C PRO A 60 5.15 -33.76 3.63
N ARG A 61 4.06 -34.45 4.01
CA ARG A 61 4.11 -35.78 4.65
C ARG A 61 4.52 -36.86 3.65
N LEU A 62 4.08 -36.75 2.40
CA LEU A 62 4.50 -37.63 1.30
C LEU A 62 5.99 -37.43 0.95
N ALA A 63 6.48 -36.20 0.91
CA ALA A 63 7.91 -35.90 0.79
C ALA A 63 8.73 -36.54 1.92
N GLN A 64 8.30 -36.40 3.18
CA GLN A 64 8.97 -37.02 4.33
C GLN A 64 8.95 -38.57 4.28
N LYS A 65 7.86 -39.17 3.76
CA LYS A 65 7.79 -40.63 3.49
C LYS A 65 8.75 -41.06 2.38
N LEU A 66 8.84 -40.31 1.28
CA LEU A 66 9.78 -40.59 0.19
C LEU A 66 11.23 -40.56 0.68
N VAL A 67 11.61 -39.51 1.43
CA VAL A 67 12.91 -39.39 2.10
C VAL A 67 13.22 -40.62 2.95
N THR A 68 12.24 -41.09 3.72
CA THR A 68 12.41 -42.25 4.63
C THR A 68 12.54 -43.55 3.85
N SER A 69 11.75 -43.75 2.79
CA SER A 69 11.84 -44.93 1.92
C SER A 69 13.20 -44.98 1.20
N LEU A 70 13.63 -43.85 0.62
CA LEU A 70 14.93 -43.69 -0.03
C LEU A 70 16.12 -43.97 0.92
N LYS A 71 16.07 -43.47 2.16
CA LYS A 71 17.13 -43.72 3.17
C LYS A 71 17.21 -45.19 3.62
N ASN A 72 16.13 -45.97 3.46
CA ASN A 72 16.04 -47.37 3.89
C ASN A 72 16.22 -48.39 2.76
N ASN A 73 16.23 -47.97 1.50
CA ASN A 73 16.31 -48.86 0.34
C ASN A 73 17.74 -49.37 0.12
N ARG A 74 17.93 -50.69 0.21
CA ARG A 74 19.24 -51.36 0.12
C ARG A 74 19.81 -51.46 -1.30
N LEU A 75 19.07 -51.04 -2.32
CA LEU A 75 19.49 -51.07 -3.74
C LEU A 75 20.00 -49.72 -4.25
N ILE A 76 20.03 -48.68 -3.39
CA ILE A 76 20.38 -47.30 -3.74
C ILE A 76 21.42 -46.78 -2.74
N ASP A 77 22.51 -46.17 -3.20
CA ASP A 77 23.34 -45.34 -2.36
C ASP A 77 22.67 -43.98 -2.17
N PHE A 78 21.97 -43.82 -1.04
CA PHE A 78 21.24 -42.59 -0.71
C PHE A 78 22.10 -41.32 -0.79
N GLN A 79 23.43 -41.40 -0.64
CA GLN A 79 24.32 -40.23 -0.71
C GLN A 79 24.93 -40.03 -2.11
N LYS A 80 25.13 -41.09 -2.90
CA LYS A 80 25.87 -41.00 -4.18
C LYS A 80 25.00 -41.06 -5.44
N ASP A 81 23.89 -41.79 -5.44
CA ASP A 81 23.08 -41.99 -6.64
C ASP A 81 22.21 -40.76 -6.94
N TRP A 82 21.87 -40.53 -8.21
CA TRP A 82 20.95 -39.45 -8.61
C TRP A 82 19.50 -39.92 -8.60
N LYS A 83 18.63 -39.13 -7.97
CA LYS A 83 17.19 -39.39 -7.85
C LYS A 83 16.46 -38.44 -8.79
N LEU A 84 15.73 -38.99 -9.73
CA LEU A 84 14.75 -38.24 -10.51
C LEU A 84 13.40 -38.37 -9.81
N ILE A 85 12.87 -37.26 -9.30
CA ILE A 85 11.62 -37.20 -8.52
C ILE A 85 10.59 -36.41 -9.32
N THR A 86 9.48 -37.02 -9.70
CA THR A 86 8.37 -36.31 -10.37
C THR A 86 7.21 -36.09 -9.42
N ILE A 87 6.83 -34.83 -9.20
CA ILE A 87 5.67 -34.42 -8.40
C ILE A 87 4.55 -34.01 -9.35
N PHE A 88 3.38 -34.65 -9.25
CA PHE A 88 2.17 -34.25 -9.99
C PHE A 88 1.18 -33.52 -9.08
N LEU A 89 0.84 -32.28 -9.46
CA LEU A 89 -0.10 -31.42 -8.75
C LEU A 89 -1.53 -31.74 -9.22
N GLY A 90 -2.44 -32.03 -8.28
CA GLY A 90 -3.73 -32.67 -8.58
C GLY A 90 -4.93 -31.71 -8.53
N ILE A 91 -5.82 -31.82 -9.53
CA ILE A 91 -7.06 -31.02 -9.68
C ILE A 91 -7.98 -30.97 -8.44
N ALA A 92 -7.82 -31.93 -7.52
CA ALA A 92 -8.55 -32.04 -6.27
C ALA A 92 -8.49 -30.76 -5.41
N ASP A 93 -7.34 -30.09 -5.39
CA ASP A 93 -7.15 -28.88 -4.58
C ASP A 93 -7.86 -27.66 -5.20
N MET A 94 -7.96 -27.56 -6.54
CA MET A 94 -8.85 -26.57 -7.18
C MET A 94 -10.33 -26.87 -6.89
N CYS A 95 -10.75 -28.13 -6.95
CA CYS A 95 -12.13 -28.52 -6.67
C CYS A 95 -12.56 -28.21 -5.22
N ALA A 96 -11.63 -28.25 -4.27
CA ALA A 96 -11.88 -27.94 -2.85
C ALA A 96 -12.36 -26.50 -2.61
N TYR A 97 -12.00 -25.56 -3.49
CA TYR A 97 -12.49 -24.17 -3.47
C TYR A 97 -14.03 -24.11 -3.43
N CYS A 98 -14.71 -25.02 -4.13
CA CYS A 98 -16.18 -25.10 -4.16
C CYS A 98 -16.84 -25.48 -2.84
N THR A 99 -16.08 -25.82 -1.80
CA THR A 99 -16.60 -26.36 -0.55
C THR A 99 -16.24 -25.54 0.70
N ASP A 100 -15.27 -24.61 0.61
CA ASP A 100 -14.75 -23.88 1.79
C ASP A 100 -14.06 -22.56 1.37
N GLU A 101 -14.86 -21.54 1.00
CA GLU A 101 -14.36 -20.25 0.47
C GLU A 101 -13.51 -19.44 1.48
N GLU A 102 -13.70 -19.59 2.80
CA GLU A 102 -12.87 -18.89 3.80
C GLU A 102 -11.44 -19.45 3.92
N PHE A 103 -11.19 -20.66 3.40
CA PHE A 103 -9.93 -21.37 3.65
C PHE A 103 -8.98 -21.50 2.46
N TYR A 104 -9.44 -21.28 1.23
CA TYR A 104 -8.64 -21.45 0.02
C TYR A 104 -8.04 -20.14 -0.53
N SER A 105 -6.71 -20.13 -0.73
CA SER A 105 -6.02 -19.12 -1.54
C SER A 105 -4.84 -19.76 -2.27
N ALA A 106 -4.47 -19.21 -3.44
CA ALA A 106 -3.31 -19.63 -4.22
C ALA A 106 -2.04 -19.73 -3.36
N GLU A 107 -1.74 -18.64 -2.63
CA GLU A 107 -0.65 -18.51 -1.67
C GLU A 107 -0.59 -19.69 -0.68
N ARG A 108 -1.72 -20.13 -0.12
CA ARG A 108 -1.77 -21.26 0.83
C ARG A 108 -1.44 -22.60 0.17
N VAL A 109 -1.84 -22.83 -1.07
CA VAL A 109 -1.50 -24.06 -1.80
C VAL A 109 -0.02 -24.06 -2.18
N VAL A 110 0.49 -22.95 -2.71
CA VAL A 110 1.91 -22.79 -3.05
C VAL A 110 2.79 -22.87 -1.81
N LEU A 111 2.34 -22.40 -0.64
CA LEU A 111 3.04 -22.59 0.64
C LEU A 111 3.18 -24.07 1.03
N ARG A 112 2.20 -24.94 0.76
CA ARG A 112 2.35 -26.39 1.00
C ARG A 112 3.26 -27.08 -0.01
N ILE A 113 3.29 -26.60 -1.25
CA ILE A 113 4.28 -27.05 -2.25
C ILE A 113 5.68 -26.63 -1.80
N LYS A 114 5.85 -25.38 -1.35
CA LYS A 114 7.09 -24.87 -0.76
C LYS A 114 7.55 -25.70 0.43
N GLU A 115 6.68 -26.01 1.39
CA GLU A 115 7.02 -26.87 2.53
C GLU A 115 7.52 -28.27 2.10
N ALA A 116 6.91 -28.86 1.07
CA ALA A 116 7.35 -30.14 0.53
C ALA A 116 8.70 -30.05 -0.20
N LEU A 117 8.89 -29.02 -1.03
CA LEU A 117 10.16 -28.76 -1.72
C LEU A 117 11.29 -28.41 -0.73
N ASP A 118 11.02 -27.64 0.31
CA ASP A 118 11.96 -27.33 1.40
C ASP A 118 12.41 -28.61 2.13
N ILE A 119 11.52 -29.59 2.35
CA ILE A 119 11.87 -30.91 2.90
C ILE A 119 12.78 -31.68 1.94
N LEU A 120 12.44 -31.76 0.66
CA LEU A 120 13.26 -32.48 -0.33
C LEU A 120 14.65 -31.83 -0.50
N HIS A 121 14.69 -30.51 -0.65
CA HIS A 121 15.91 -29.68 -0.78
C HIS A 121 16.77 -29.67 0.49
N ARG A 122 16.22 -29.99 1.67
CA ARG A 122 17.03 -30.21 2.89
C ARG A 122 17.52 -31.65 3.01
N GLU A 123 16.66 -32.63 2.76
CA GLU A 123 16.89 -34.02 3.17
C GLU A 123 17.53 -34.91 2.09
N ILE A 124 17.40 -34.58 0.81
CA ILE A 124 17.88 -35.41 -0.30
C ILE A 124 19.11 -34.78 -0.96
N PRO A 125 20.24 -35.51 -1.08
CA PRO A 125 21.35 -35.14 -1.94
C PRO A 125 21.16 -35.71 -3.34
N ARG A 126 21.67 -35.01 -4.37
CA ARG A 126 21.65 -35.45 -5.78
C ARG A 126 20.24 -35.74 -6.28
N ALA A 127 19.40 -34.71 -6.34
CA ALA A 127 18.02 -34.83 -6.82
C ALA A 127 17.73 -33.83 -7.95
N TYR A 128 17.04 -34.33 -8.97
CA TYR A 128 16.38 -33.53 -9.99
C TYR A 128 14.88 -33.68 -9.76
N VAL A 129 14.16 -32.59 -9.48
CA VAL A 129 12.72 -32.62 -9.20
C VAL A 129 11.95 -32.04 -10.37
N ASN A 130 11.16 -32.86 -11.06
CA ASN A 130 10.11 -32.35 -11.95
C ASN A 130 8.92 -31.92 -11.09
N LEU A 131 8.43 -30.70 -11.30
CA LEU A 131 7.15 -30.24 -10.77
C LEU A 131 6.18 -30.06 -11.93
N VAL A 132 5.25 -31.00 -12.09
CA VAL A 132 4.26 -30.99 -13.18
C VAL A 132 3.06 -30.16 -12.76
N GLU A 133 2.78 -29.10 -13.53
CA GLU A 133 1.72 -28.14 -13.26
C GLU A 133 0.31 -28.76 -13.31
N MET A 134 -0.65 -28.07 -12.70
CA MET A 134 -2.07 -28.42 -12.79
C MET A 134 -2.61 -28.07 -14.20
N PRO A 135 -3.51 -28.89 -14.77
CA PRO A 135 -4.18 -28.58 -16.03
C PRO A 135 -5.13 -27.38 -15.88
N ASP A 136 -5.39 -26.70 -16.99
CA ASP A 136 -6.30 -25.56 -17.02
C ASP A 136 -7.76 -25.92 -16.71
N ILE A 137 -8.50 -24.97 -16.12
CA ILE A 137 -9.90 -25.14 -15.72
C ILE A 137 -10.85 -25.42 -16.90
N ASN A 138 -10.51 -24.96 -18.11
CA ASN A 138 -11.26 -25.29 -19.33
C ASN A 138 -11.24 -26.81 -19.61
N LEU A 139 -10.17 -27.51 -19.24
CA LEU A 139 -10.11 -28.98 -19.33
C LEU A 139 -11.13 -29.62 -18.37
N LEU A 140 -11.22 -29.14 -17.13
CA LEU A 140 -12.19 -29.61 -16.14
C LEU A 140 -13.63 -29.43 -16.62
N HIS A 141 -13.94 -28.27 -17.24
CA HIS A 141 -15.25 -28.00 -17.81
C HIS A 141 -15.61 -28.96 -18.95
N GLN A 142 -14.65 -29.30 -19.82
CA GLN A 142 -14.86 -30.28 -20.90
C GLN A 142 -15.05 -31.72 -20.38
N LEU A 143 -14.28 -32.12 -19.36
CA LEU A 143 -14.34 -33.47 -18.77
C LEU A 143 -15.62 -33.70 -17.94
N ALA A 144 -16.02 -32.70 -17.14
CA ALA A 144 -17.15 -32.83 -16.22
C ALA A 144 -18.50 -33.05 -16.93
N ASN A 145 -18.67 -32.52 -18.14
CA ASN A 145 -19.87 -32.71 -18.98
C ASN A 145 -20.17 -34.17 -19.37
N ARG A 146 -19.26 -35.12 -19.08
CA ARG A 146 -19.46 -36.56 -19.36
C ARG A 146 -19.33 -37.47 -18.14
N ALA A 147 -18.99 -36.93 -16.96
CA ALA A 147 -18.74 -37.73 -15.78
C ALA A 147 -20.03 -38.27 -15.15
N THR A 148 -20.14 -39.60 -15.04
CA THR A 148 -21.22 -40.29 -14.29
C THR A 148 -20.93 -40.39 -12.78
N GLY A 149 -19.80 -39.84 -12.33
CA GLY A 149 -19.40 -39.77 -10.93
C GLY A 149 -20.21 -38.77 -10.08
N PRO A 150 -19.89 -38.64 -8.78
CA PRO A 150 -20.70 -37.91 -7.82
C PRO A 150 -20.77 -36.40 -8.13
N ARG A 151 -22.00 -35.92 -8.39
CA ARG A 151 -22.31 -34.49 -8.46
C ARG A 151 -22.07 -33.87 -7.08
N GLY A 152 -21.23 -32.83 -7.03
CA GLY A 152 -20.94 -32.07 -5.81
C GLY A 152 -19.47 -31.63 -5.70
N TRP A 153 -18.51 -32.54 -5.92
CA TRP A 153 -17.12 -32.31 -5.48
C TRP A 153 -16.36 -31.16 -6.17
N CYS A 154 -16.80 -30.74 -7.37
CA CYS A 154 -16.17 -29.65 -8.13
C CYS A 154 -17.24 -28.72 -8.77
N GLU A 155 -18.45 -28.71 -8.23
CA GLU A 155 -19.65 -28.28 -8.98
C GLU A 155 -19.71 -26.78 -9.28
N CYS A 156 -19.06 -25.93 -8.46
CA CYS A 156 -18.95 -24.49 -8.71
C CYS A 156 -18.03 -24.15 -9.90
N LEU A 157 -17.03 -24.98 -10.21
CA LEU A 157 -16.12 -24.79 -11.36
C LEU A 157 -16.75 -25.26 -12.70
N VAL A 158 -17.93 -25.90 -12.63
CA VAL A 158 -18.56 -26.56 -13.78
C VAL A 158 -19.92 -25.93 -14.14
N LYS A 159 -20.66 -25.40 -13.16
CA LYS A 159 -21.96 -24.76 -13.43
C LYS A 159 -21.81 -23.35 -14.00
N PRO A 160 -22.44 -23.02 -15.14
CA PRO A 160 -22.41 -21.69 -15.72
C PRO A 160 -23.30 -20.71 -14.93
N HIS A 161 -22.69 -20.02 -13.97
CA HIS A 161 -23.15 -18.72 -13.48
C HIS A 161 -22.13 -17.66 -13.91
N GLU A 162 -22.60 -16.58 -14.56
CA GLU A 162 -21.77 -15.54 -15.20
C GLU A 162 -20.77 -14.84 -14.24
N THR A 163 -20.97 -14.96 -12.92
CA THR A 163 -20.13 -14.38 -11.87
C THR A 163 -19.10 -15.33 -11.24
N VAL A 164 -19.15 -16.64 -11.54
CA VAL A 164 -18.31 -17.65 -10.86
C VAL A 164 -17.10 -18.05 -11.70
N ASP A 165 -17.26 -18.13 -13.03
CA ASP A 165 -16.21 -18.52 -13.98
C ASP A 165 -14.96 -17.62 -13.88
N LEU A 166 -15.16 -16.30 -13.86
CA LEU A 166 -14.07 -15.33 -13.71
C LEU A 166 -13.29 -15.51 -12.39
N SER A 167 -13.99 -15.73 -11.27
CA SER A 167 -13.36 -15.94 -9.96
C SER A 167 -12.49 -17.20 -9.96
N ALA A 168 -12.95 -18.27 -10.60
CA ALA A 168 -12.20 -19.51 -10.72
C ALA A 168 -10.99 -19.39 -11.65
N GLN A 169 -11.12 -18.68 -12.78
CA GLN A 169 -10.00 -18.37 -13.67
C GLN A 169 -8.95 -17.48 -12.97
N ILE A 170 -9.38 -16.53 -12.13
CA ILE A 170 -8.49 -15.72 -11.28
C ILE A 170 -7.74 -16.60 -10.27
N VAL A 171 -8.40 -17.54 -9.59
CA VAL A 171 -7.72 -18.44 -8.63
C VAL A 171 -6.73 -19.37 -9.32
N ASN A 172 -7.03 -19.89 -10.52
CA ASN A 172 -6.05 -20.64 -11.31
C ASN A 172 -4.86 -19.75 -11.72
N TRP A 173 -5.11 -18.54 -12.23
CA TRP A 173 -4.05 -17.61 -12.65
C TRP A 173 -3.14 -17.18 -11.49
N ASP A 174 -3.73 -16.83 -10.34
CA ASP A 174 -3.02 -16.43 -9.12
C ASP A 174 -2.16 -17.58 -8.56
N TYR A 175 -2.68 -18.81 -8.62
CA TYR A 175 -1.95 -20.04 -8.28
C TYR A 175 -0.76 -20.29 -9.21
N GLN A 176 -0.98 -20.22 -10.53
CA GLN A 176 0.06 -20.43 -11.53
C GLN A 176 1.17 -19.36 -11.40
N ASN A 177 0.81 -18.08 -11.25
CA ASN A 177 1.78 -17.00 -11.12
C ASN A 177 2.57 -17.11 -9.79
N THR A 178 1.89 -17.34 -8.66
CA THR A 178 2.56 -17.50 -7.35
C THR A 178 3.48 -18.74 -7.33
N LEU A 179 3.10 -19.84 -8.00
CA LEU A 179 3.95 -21.02 -8.13
C LEU A 179 5.16 -20.76 -9.03
N GLN A 180 4.96 -20.05 -10.14
CA GLN A 180 6.00 -19.68 -11.09
C GLN A 180 7.03 -18.72 -10.47
N GLU A 181 6.59 -17.75 -9.66
CA GLU A 181 7.47 -16.89 -8.86
C GLU A 181 8.27 -17.69 -7.81
N LEU A 182 7.65 -18.67 -7.15
CA LEU A 182 8.35 -19.53 -6.19
C LEU A 182 9.52 -20.28 -6.84
N ILE A 183 9.33 -20.88 -8.02
CA ILE A 183 10.39 -21.62 -8.70
C ILE A 183 11.45 -20.67 -9.28
N TYR A 184 11.05 -19.65 -10.06
CA TYR A 184 12.00 -18.74 -10.68
C TYR A 184 12.68 -17.75 -9.72
N SER A 185 12.31 -17.73 -8.43
CA SER A 185 13.13 -17.12 -7.37
C SER A 185 14.51 -17.78 -7.18
N GLY A 186 14.73 -18.95 -7.78
CA GLY A 186 16.02 -19.67 -7.78
C GLY A 186 16.46 -20.15 -6.40
N ILE A 187 15.54 -20.27 -5.43
CA ILE A 187 15.86 -20.64 -4.05
C ILE A 187 16.32 -22.10 -3.90
N TYR A 188 15.92 -22.99 -4.82
CA TYR A 188 16.23 -24.42 -4.76
C TYR A 188 17.49 -24.79 -5.55
N ASP A 189 17.90 -23.98 -6.52
CA ASP A 189 19.07 -24.18 -7.37
C ASP A 189 20.34 -23.52 -6.79
N LYS A 190 20.27 -23.11 -5.52
CA LYS A 190 21.43 -22.66 -4.70
C LYS A 190 22.38 -23.81 -4.33
N ARG A 191 22.00 -25.06 -4.65
CA ARG A 191 22.80 -26.27 -4.46
C ARG A 191 23.13 -26.88 -5.81
N ASN A 192 24.41 -27.07 -6.12
CA ASN A 192 24.87 -27.73 -7.35
C ASN A 192 24.49 -29.23 -7.45
N ASP A 193 23.78 -29.77 -6.46
CA ASP A 193 23.27 -31.15 -6.42
C ASP A 193 21.74 -31.26 -6.19
N PHE A 194 21.01 -30.15 -6.27
CA PHE A 194 19.55 -30.12 -6.19
C PHE A 194 18.96 -29.08 -7.15
N THR A 195 17.84 -29.39 -7.78
CA THR A 195 17.13 -28.47 -8.70
C THR A 195 15.65 -28.82 -8.76
N VAL A 196 14.80 -27.81 -8.99
CA VAL A 196 13.35 -28.00 -9.22
C VAL A 196 13.00 -27.38 -10.56
N VAL A 197 12.59 -28.21 -11.51
CA VAL A 197 12.27 -27.82 -12.88
C VAL A 197 10.76 -27.92 -13.10
N LEU A 198 10.15 -26.80 -13.47
CA LEU A 198 8.72 -26.68 -13.75
C LEU A 198 8.40 -27.32 -15.11
N GLN A 199 7.33 -28.11 -15.17
CA GLN A 199 6.95 -28.91 -16.34
C GLN A 199 5.49 -28.63 -16.74
N PRO A 200 5.25 -27.72 -17.71
CA PRO A 200 3.91 -27.23 -18.06
C PRO A 200 3.03 -28.19 -18.88
N ILE A 201 3.40 -29.48 -18.96
CA ILE A 201 2.87 -30.46 -19.94
C ILE A 201 1.35 -30.66 -19.85
N LEU A 202 0.75 -30.46 -18.67
CA LEU A 202 -0.70 -30.60 -18.47
C LEU A 202 -1.49 -29.29 -18.64
N LYS A 203 -0.82 -28.13 -18.56
CA LYS A 203 -1.43 -26.80 -18.54
C LYS A 203 -2.22 -26.52 -19.81
N ASN A 204 -1.56 -26.67 -20.96
CA ASN A 204 -2.15 -26.51 -22.28
C ASN A 204 -2.59 -27.85 -22.87
N MET A 205 -3.21 -28.73 -22.08
CA MET A 205 -3.75 -29.98 -22.59
C MET A 205 -5.00 -29.72 -23.44
N GLU A 206 -4.97 -30.15 -24.70
CA GLU A 206 -6.13 -30.06 -25.60
C GLU A 206 -6.84 -31.42 -25.75
N ILE A 207 -8.17 -31.35 -25.85
CA ILE A 207 -9.03 -32.48 -26.19
C ILE A 207 -9.65 -32.19 -27.57
N PRO A 208 -9.05 -32.68 -28.68
CA PRO A 208 -9.56 -32.44 -30.03
C PRO A 208 -10.97 -32.98 -30.20
N LEU A 209 -11.75 -32.41 -31.13
CA LEU A 209 -13.07 -32.95 -31.46
C LEU A 209 -12.94 -34.17 -32.41
N THR A 210 -13.79 -35.17 -32.21
CA THR A 210 -14.05 -36.24 -33.18
C THR A 210 -14.88 -35.71 -34.35
N GLU A 211 -14.94 -36.47 -35.46
CA GLU A 211 -15.68 -36.08 -36.68
C GLU A 211 -17.18 -35.82 -36.44
N ASP A 212 -17.77 -36.42 -35.39
CA ASP A 212 -19.15 -36.18 -34.94
C ASP A 212 -19.27 -35.05 -33.89
N GLY A 213 -18.25 -34.19 -33.79
CA GLY A 213 -18.27 -32.93 -33.01
C GLY A 213 -18.15 -33.09 -31.49
N LYS A 214 -17.62 -34.22 -30.99
CA LYS A 214 -17.53 -34.51 -29.54
C LYS A 214 -16.07 -34.53 -29.06
N PRO A 215 -15.77 -34.20 -27.79
CA PRO A 215 -14.40 -34.28 -27.29
C PRO A 215 -13.80 -35.70 -27.34
N ASN A 216 -12.61 -35.83 -27.94
CA ASN A 216 -11.88 -37.09 -28.12
C ASN A 216 -11.16 -37.51 -26.83
N LEU A 217 -11.92 -38.05 -25.89
CA LEU A 217 -11.45 -38.51 -24.57
C LEU A 217 -10.62 -39.81 -24.61
N SER A 218 -10.00 -40.18 -25.74
CA SER A 218 -9.33 -41.49 -25.91
C SER A 218 -8.09 -41.70 -25.04
N CYS A 219 -7.60 -40.68 -24.34
CA CYS A 219 -6.52 -40.80 -23.34
C CYS A 219 -7.00 -40.86 -21.89
N PHE A 220 -8.30 -40.73 -21.62
CA PHE A 220 -8.89 -40.82 -20.28
C PHE A 220 -9.58 -42.16 -20.03
N THR A 221 -9.82 -42.51 -18.77
CA THR A 221 -10.69 -43.63 -18.39
C THR A 221 -12.16 -43.28 -18.61
N GLN A 222 -13.06 -44.28 -18.61
CA GLN A 222 -14.50 -44.06 -18.76
C GLN A 222 -15.11 -43.17 -17.66
N ASN A 223 -14.41 -42.97 -16.54
CA ASN A 223 -14.82 -42.13 -15.42
C ASN A 223 -14.43 -40.64 -15.59
N GLY A 224 -13.76 -40.27 -16.68
CA GLY A 224 -13.56 -38.89 -17.13
C GLY A 224 -12.43 -38.08 -16.47
N PHE A 225 -11.93 -38.43 -15.29
CA PHE A 225 -10.95 -37.60 -14.54
C PHE A 225 -9.57 -38.24 -14.29
N GLN A 226 -9.27 -39.37 -14.94
CA GLN A 226 -8.00 -40.08 -14.83
C GLN A 226 -7.48 -40.47 -16.22
N PHE A 227 -6.17 -40.44 -16.43
CA PHE A 227 -5.57 -40.97 -17.66
C PHE A 227 -5.70 -42.50 -17.72
N ASN A 228 -5.88 -43.02 -18.93
CA ASN A 228 -5.73 -44.44 -19.22
C ASN A 228 -4.28 -44.76 -19.64
N VAL A 229 -3.98 -46.01 -19.98
CA VAL A 229 -2.63 -46.46 -20.35
C VAL A 229 -2.03 -45.66 -21.52
N LYS A 230 -2.84 -45.22 -22.51
CA LYS A 230 -2.39 -44.33 -23.60
C LYS A 230 -2.02 -42.95 -23.06
N GLY A 231 -2.85 -42.37 -22.19
CA GLY A 231 -2.61 -41.06 -21.58
C GLY A 231 -1.34 -41.03 -20.73
N HIS A 232 -1.12 -42.06 -19.91
CA HIS A 232 0.12 -42.20 -19.13
C HIS A 232 1.36 -42.37 -20.03
N ALA A 233 1.30 -43.22 -21.08
CA ALA A 233 2.40 -43.39 -22.02
C ALA A 233 2.76 -42.09 -22.78
N LEU A 234 1.77 -41.25 -23.10
CA LEU A 234 1.97 -39.92 -23.67
C LEU A 234 2.62 -38.95 -22.66
N LEU A 235 2.13 -38.91 -21.43
CA LEU A 235 2.64 -38.04 -20.37
C LEU A 235 4.09 -38.36 -19.99
N ASP A 236 4.41 -39.65 -19.81
CA ASP A 236 5.76 -40.11 -19.44
C ASP A 236 6.78 -39.89 -20.56
N SER A 237 6.39 -40.05 -21.83
CA SER A 237 7.29 -39.84 -22.97
C SER A 237 7.54 -38.37 -23.27
N SER A 238 6.52 -37.51 -23.16
CA SER A 238 6.70 -36.05 -23.25
C SER A 238 7.53 -35.51 -22.09
N LEU A 239 7.28 -35.99 -20.85
CA LEU A 239 8.10 -35.61 -19.69
C LEU A 239 9.56 -36.05 -19.84
N TRP A 240 9.81 -37.27 -20.34
CA TRP A 240 11.16 -37.75 -20.63
C TRP A 240 11.88 -36.83 -21.62
N ASN A 241 11.26 -36.56 -22.77
CA ASN A 241 11.80 -35.70 -23.81
C ASN A 241 12.10 -34.28 -23.27
N ASN A 242 11.18 -33.68 -22.49
CA ASN A 242 11.36 -32.35 -21.88
C ASN A 242 12.55 -32.22 -20.91
N MET A 243 13.05 -33.32 -20.34
CA MET A 243 14.24 -33.30 -19.47
C MET A 243 15.56 -33.41 -20.24
N ILE A 244 15.57 -34.03 -21.41
CA ILE A 244 16.79 -34.28 -22.21
C ILE A 244 16.93 -33.32 -23.40
N GLN A 245 15.99 -32.38 -23.51
CA GLN A 245 15.99 -31.29 -24.48
C GLN A 245 16.05 -29.94 -23.73
N PRO A 246 16.76 -28.93 -24.28
CA PRO A 246 16.74 -27.60 -23.72
C PRO A 246 15.31 -27.04 -23.73
N SER A 247 15.03 -26.12 -22.82
CA SER A 247 13.72 -25.47 -22.63
C SER A 247 12.99 -25.00 -23.90
N VAL A 248 13.71 -24.62 -24.95
CA VAL A 248 13.14 -24.14 -26.23
C VAL A 248 12.64 -25.26 -27.15
N ASP A 249 13.05 -26.49 -26.87
CA ASP A 249 12.68 -27.72 -27.58
C ASP A 249 11.61 -28.53 -26.78
N ARG A 250 11.10 -28.00 -25.65
CA ARG A 250 10.14 -28.70 -24.77
C ARG A 250 8.72 -28.76 -25.36
N ILE A 251 8.03 -29.86 -25.10
CA ILE A 251 6.62 -30.09 -25.41
C ILE A 251 5.76 -29.38 -24.35
N GLU A 252 5.00 -28.37 -24.78
CA GLU A 252 4.10 -27.56 -23.93
C GLU A 252 2.60 -27.88 -24.10
N VAL A 253 2.25 -28.72 -25.08
CA VAL A 253 0.87 -29.15 -25.39
C VAL A 253 0.83 -30.68 -25.49
N LEU A 254 -0.13 -31.33 -24.83
CA LEU A 254 -0.30 -32.78 -24.87
C LEU A 254 -1.67 -33.17 -25.47
N GLU A 255 -1.68 -33.51 -26.76
CA GLU A 255 -2.88 -33.90 -27.49
C GLU A 255 -3.37 -35.33 -27.18
N CYS A 256 -4.66 -35.50 -26.90
CA CYS A 256 -5.27 -36.82 -26.72
C CYS A 256 -5.32 -37.69 -27.99
N THR A 257 -5.17 -37.10 -29.17
CA THR A 257 -5.14 -37.76 -30.50
C THR A 257 -3.84 -38.51 -30.75
N ALA A 258 -2.70 -37.99 -30.28
CA ALA A 258 -1.36 -38.37 -30.73
C ALA A 258 -1.04 -39.87 -30.65
N THR A 259 -0.16 -40.32 -31.56
CA THR A 259 0.65 -41.53 -31.34
C THR A 259 1.77 -41.21 -30.36
N VAL A 260 2.16 -42.16 -29.52
CA VAL A 260 3.15 -41.92 -28.45
C VAL A 260 4.47 -41.40 -29.05
N PRO A 261 4.98 -40.22 -28.63
CA PRO A 261 6.21 -39.65 -29.12
C PRO A 261 7.38 -40.62 -29.11
N GLN A 262 8.23 -40.55 -30.13
CA GLN A 262 9.47 -41.30 -30.12
C GLN A 262 10.41 -40.71 -29.05
N LEU A 263 10.73 -41.54 -28.05
CA LEU A 263 11.65 -41.18 -26.97
C LEU A 263 13.03 -40.86 -27.56
N HIS A 264 13.53 -39.67 -27.29
CA HIS A 264 14.94 -39.35 -27.54
C HIS A 264 15.81 -40.04 -26.46
N CYS A 265 17.09 -40.30 -26.74
CA CYS A 265 18.06 -40.72 -25.74
C CYS A 265 19.23 -39.72 -25.70
N PRO A 266 19.88 -39.51 -24.54
CA PRO A 266 20.99 -38.57 -24.41
C PRO A 266 22.11 -38.84 -25.42
N SER A 267 22.64 -37.77 -26.05
CA SER A 267 23.75 -37.87 -26.99
C SER A 267 25.09 -37.64 -26.28
N GLN A 268 26.21 -37.91 -26.95
CA GLN A 268 27.55 -37.56 -26.43
C GLN A 268 27.76 -36.04 -26.26
N GLU A 269 26.99 -35.23 -27.00
CA GLU A 269 27.02 -33.76 -26.97
C GLU A 269 26.06 -33.18 -25.92
N ARG A 270 24.96 -33.89 -25.62
CA ARG A 270 23.96 -33.55 -24.59
C ARG A 270 23.73 -34.74 -23.63
N PRO A 271 24.73 -35.12 -22.80
CA PRO A 271 24.63 -36.29 -21.90
C PRO A 271 23.97 -35.99 -20.54
N TYR A 272 23.36 -34.82 -20.37
CA TYR A 272 22.83 -34.31 -19.09
C TYR A 272 21.36 -33.88 -19.21
N LEU A 273 20.67 -33.79 -18.07
CA LEU A 273 19.31 -33.23 -18.00
C LEU A 273 19.35 -31.70 -17.98
N PHE A 274 18.37 -31.07 -18.61
CA PHE A 274 18.29 -29.61 -18.79
C PHE A 274 17.53 -28.93 -17.64
N THR A 275 18.29 -28.31 -16.74
CA THR A 275 17.82 -27.38 -15.72
C THR A 275 17.76 -25.96 -16.28
N ASP A 276 17.15 -25.03 -15.54
CA ASP A 276 17.13 -23.62 -15.96
C ASP A 276 18.52 -22.95 -15.84
N GLN A 277 19.48 -23.55 -15.13
CA GLN A 277 20.87 -23.06 -15.03
C GLN A 277 21.81 -23.55 -16.14
N ASN A 278 21.62 -24.77 -16.69
CA ASN A 278 22.50 -25.33 -17.73
C ASN A 278 21.95 -25.17 -19.17
N ARG A 279 20.95 -24.29 -19.30
CA ARG A 279 20.19 -23.94 -20.52
C ARG A 279 21.07 -23.45 -21.69
N ASP A 280 22.11 -22.66 -21.42
CA ASP A 280 22.78 -21.80 -22.42
C ASP A 280 24.28 -22.10 -22.70
N TYR A 281 24.79 -23.29 -22.38
CA TYR A 281 26.25 -23.57 -22.29
C TYR A 281 27.01 -23.73 -23.64
N GLY A 282 26.75 -22.89 -24.67
CA GLY A 282 27.03 -23.20 -26.09
C GLY A 282 28.13 -22.46 -26.88
N SER A 283 28.60 -21.26 -26.53
CA SER A 283 29.59 -20.47 -27.35
C SER A 283 30.35 -19.43 -26.48
N SER A 284 31.56 -18.87 -26.74
CA SER A 284 32.31 -18.45 -27.97
C SER A 284 33.89 -18.33 -27.80
N ARG A 285 34.62 -17.41 -28.51
CA ARG A 285 36.08 -16.93 -28.41
C ARG A 285 36.41 -15.82 -29.48
N GLY A 286 37.57 -15.09 -29.58
CA GLY A 286 38.79 -14.87 -28.74
C GLY A 286 40.13 -14.39 -29.44
N MET A 287 40.71 -13.22 -29.06
CA MET A 287 42.12 -12.62 -29.17
C MET A 287 42.67 -12.00 -30.52
N GLU A 288 43.55 -10.94 -30.61
CA GLU A 288 44.01 -9.82 -29.70
C GLU A 288 44.77 -8.57 -30.37
N ALA A 289 44.50 -7.31 -29.92
CA ALA A 289 45.43 -6.15 -29.58
C ALA A 289 45.91 -4.95 -30.52
N ARG A 290 45.73 -3.68 -30.00
CA ARG A 290 46.60 -2.42 -29.88
C ARG A 290 47.31 -1.63 -31.04
N GLY A 291 47.33 -0.27 -30.96
CA GLY A 291 48.30 0.68 -31.62
C GLY A 291 48.08 2.23 -31.39
N PRO A 292 49.08 3.17 -31.41
CA PRO A 292 48.94 4.56 -30.83
C PRO A 292 49.53 5.83 -31.57
N SER A 293 49.38 7.03 -30.94
CA SER A 293 50.06 8.38 -31.14
C SER A 293 49.36 9.44 -32.04
N GLN A 294 49.55 10.79 -31.95
CA GLN A 294 50.37 11.68 -31.07
C GLN A 294 49.76 13.12 -30.87
N GLN A 295 50.56 14.11 -30.39
CA GLN A 295 50.18 15.41 -29.76
C GLN A 295 49.82 16.60 -30.70
N GLY A 296 49.18 17.65 -30.14
CA GLY A 296 49.03 19.01 -30.73
C GLY A 296 48.55 20.04 -29.69
N SER A 297 48.82 21.35 -29.86
CA SER A 297 48.70 22.35 -28.77
C SER A 297 48.00 23.68 -29.12
N GLY A 298 47.10 24.11 -28.22
CA GLY A 298 47.00 25.50 -27.71
C GLY A 298 46.43 26.62 -28.59
N ASN A 299 45.35 27.25 -28.11
CA ASN A 299 45.17 28.72 -28.07
C ASN A 299 43.98 29.10 -27.18
N GLU A 300 44.06 30.25 -26.50
CA GLU A 300 42.91 30.85 -25.79
C GLU A 300 41.95 31.51 -26.79
N LEU A 301 40.64 31.49 -26.48
CA LEU A 301 39.64 32.34 -27.12
C LEU A 301 38.49 32.62 -26.15
N THR A 302 37.91 33.82 -26.26
CA THR A 302 37.02 34.44 -25.27
C THR A 302 35.63 33.81 -25.21
N CYS A 303 35.01 33.84 -24.03
CA CYS A 303 33.63 33.44 -23.81
C CYS A 303 32.65 34.24 -24.69
N THR A 304 31.85 33.54 -25.49
CA THR A 304 30.61 34.05 -26.10
C THR A 304 29.40 33.33 -25.53
N GLU A 305 28.24 33.97 -25.69
CA GLU A 305 26.96 33.64 -25.06
C GLU A 305 26.46 32.22 -25.39
N ARG A 306 25.67 31.63 -24.48
CA ARG A 306 24.89 30.40 -24.75
C ARG A 306 23.43 30.55 -24.31
N ASP A 307 22.60 29.79 -25.01
CA ASP A 307 21.15 29.95 -25.15
C ASP A 307 20.34 29.36 -23.96
N PRO A 308 19.41 30.12 -23.33
CA PRO A 308 18.62 29.65 -22.19
C PRO A 308 17.33 28.94 -22.63
N SER A 309 17.46 27.75 -23.23
CA SER A 309 16.35 27.01 -23.87
C SER A 309 15.43 26.21 -22.95
N ASP A 310 15.69 26.13 -21.64
CA ASP A 310 14.94 25.28 -20.69
C ASP A 310 14.07 26.04 -19.67
N ALA A 311 13.25 25.29 -18.93
CA ALA A 311 12.54 25.84 -17.78
C ALA A 311 13.55 26.18 -16.66
N VAL A 312 13.24 27.16 -15.81
CA VAL A 312 14.16 27.61 -14.74
C VAL A 312 13.64 27.17 -13.37
N PRO A 313 13.90 25.92 -12.93
CA PRO A 313 13.66 25.49 -11.56
C PRO A 313 14.61 26.21 -10.58
N VAL A 314 14.25 26.20 -9.30
CA VAL A 314 15.06 26.82 -8.22
C VAL A 314 16.48 26.23 -8.12
N SER A 315 16.68 24.97 -8.53
CA SER A 315 18.01 24.37 -8.65
C SER A 315 18.93 25.10 -9.62
N ASP A 316 18.41 25.58 -10.75
CA ASP A 316 19.22 26.29 -11.74
C ASP A 316 19.50 27.74 -11.33
N ILE A 317 18.55 28.36 -10.63
CA ILE A 317 18.78 29.65 -9.96
C ILE A 317 19.89 29.50 -8.91
N LEU A 318 19.91 28.41 -8.13
CA LEU A 318 20.99 28.13 -7.17
C LEU A 318 22.32 27.78 -7.85
N ARG A 319 22.34 27.13 -9.02
CA ARG A 319 23.56 26.83 -9.78
C ARG A 319 24.27 28.10 -10.28
N GLU A 320 23.54 29.18 -10.54
CA GLU A 320 24.10 30.50 -10.85
C GLU A 320 24.87 31.15 -9.68
N PHE A 321 24.63 30.69 -8.45
CA PHE A 321 25.34 31.08 -7.22
C PHE A 321 26.40 30.05 -6.79
N ASN A 322 26.13 28.75 -6.96
CA ASN A 322 27.08 27.67 -6.68
C ASN A 322 27.08 26.64 -7.84
N PRO A 323 28.02 26.75 -8.80
CA PRO A 323 28.17 25.77 -9.88
C PRO A 323 28.51 24.34 -9.42
N SER A 324 28.93 24.17 -8.16
CA SER A 324 29.18 22.87 -7.52
C SER A 324 28.00 22.36 -6.68
N LEU A 325 26.79 22.92 -6.86
CA LEU A 325 25.57 22.38 -6.27
C LEU A 325 25.37 20.94 -6.75
N VAL A 326 25.12 20.01 -5.82
CA VAL A 326 24.65 18.66 -6.13
C VAL A 326 23.20 18.50 -5.65
N GLY A 327 22.53 17.44 -6.12
CA GLY A 327 21.21 17.04 -5.62
C GLY A 327 20.05 17.33 -6.59
N TYR A 328 20.25 18.26 -7.52
CA TYR A 328 19.30 18.57 -8.58
C TYR A 328 19.11 17.39 -9.55
N SER A 329 17.93 17.35 -10.16
CA SER A 329 17.47 16.34 -11.13
C SER A 329 17.46 16.88 -12.56
N THR A 330 17.59 16.00 -13.58
CA THR A 330 17.63 16.39 -15.00
C THR A 330 16.95 15.39 -15.94
N GLY A 331 15.96 15.83 -16.73
CA GLY A 331 15.41 15.06 -17.86
C GLY A 331 14.03 14.45 -17.60
N THR A 332 13.91 13.13 -17.77
CA THR A 332 12.70 12.29 -17.60
C THR A 332 13.10 10.92 -17.03
N GLY A 333 12.21 10.17 -16.37
CA GLY A 333 12.53 8.88 -15.71
C GLY A 333 11.62 8.49 -14.52
N LEU A 334 12.21 7.93 -13.45
CA LEU A 334 11.60 7.52 -12.15
C LEU A 334 12.46 7.91 -10.93
N GLU A 335 12.06 7.58 -9.68
CA GLU A 335 12.79 7.77 -8.41
C GLU A 335 14.19 7.16 -8.35
N ASP A 336 14.37 6.09 -9.10
CA ASP A 336 15.53 5.20 -9.13
C ASP A 336 16.39 5.45 -10.38
N THR A 337 15.84 6.14 -11.39
CA THR A 337 16.64 6.61 -12.52
C THR A 337 17.70 7.61 -12.06
N PRO A 338 18.94 7.55 -12.59
CA PRO A 338 20.00 8.50 -12.28
C PRO A 338 19.61 9.97 -12.42
N GLN A 339 18.64 10.26 -13.30
CA GLN A 339 18.03 11.55 -13.57
C GLN A 339 17.33 12.20 -12.36
N ALA A 340 16.84 11.42 -11.40
CA ALA A 340 16.14 11.93 -10.21
C ALA A 340 17.09 12.44 -9.11
N PHE A 341 18.15 11.70 -8.84
CA PHE A 341 19.16 11.99 -7.83
C PHE A 341 18.62 12.24 -6.39
N LEU A 342 18.79 13.40 -5.75
CA LEU A 342 18.37 13.65 -4.34
C LEU A 342 17.02 14.35 -4.19
N ASN A 343 16.48 14.78 -5.30
CA ASN A 343 15.09 15.14 -5.38
C ASN A 343 14.35 13.73 -5.13
N GLN A 344 13.19 13.59 -4.44
CA GLN A 344 12.48 12.30 -4.14
C GLN A 344 10.91 12.34 -4.10
N ALA A 345 10.26 13.47 -4.43
CA ALA A 345 8.80 13.74 -4.54
C ALA A 345 8.03 13.12 -5.73
N VAL A 346 6.72 12.83 -5.62
CA VAL A 346 6.10 11.66 -6.30
C VAL A 346 4.77 11.89 -7.03
N THR A 347 4.64 11.36 -8.26
CA THR A 347 3.34 11.26 -8.95
C THR A 347 2.32 10.43 -8.17
N GLY A 348 1.18 11.02 -7.82
CA GLY A 348 0.09 10.33 -7.13
C GLY A 348 0.33 10.04 -5.65
N ALA A 349 1.43 10.52 -5.05
CA ALA A 349 1.63 10.35 -3.60
C ALA A 349 0.63 11.14 -2.78
N GLU A 350 0.29 10.55 -1.65
CA GLU A 350 -0.55 11.11 -0.62
C GLU A 350 0.28 11.22 0.66
N SER A 351 -0.11 12.07 1.59
CA SER A 351 0.64 12.27 2.83
C SER A 351 0.74 10.98 3.67
N GLY A 352 -0.31 10.15 3.67
CA GLY A 352 -0.52 9.07 4.64
C GLY A 352 -0.08 7.67 4.25
N GLU A 353 0.76 7.58 3.22
CA GLU A 353 1.08 6.35 2.55
C GLU A 353 1.93 5.38 3.41
N LEU A 354 2.10 5.54 4.73
CA LEU A 354 2.75 4.52 5.60
C LEU A 354 1.99 3.18 5.62
N MET A 355 0.65 3.19 5.48
CA MET A 355 -0.15 1.97 5.25
C MET A 355 -0.20 1.57 3.76
N SER A 356 0.14 2.49 2.85
CA SER A 356 0.49 2.14 1.48
C SER A 356 1.88 1.52 1.40
N GLN A 357 2.87 1.81 2.25
CA GLN A 357 4.19 1.14 2.20
C GLN A 357 4.05 -0.39 2.24
N VAL A 358 3.07 -0.90 2.99
CA VAL A 358 2.73 -2.33 3.06
C VAL A 358 2.01 -2.83 1.79
N LYS A 359 1.17 -2.00 1.16
CA LYS A 359 0.44 -2.31 -0.10
C LYS A 359 1.17 -1.93 -1.39
N SER A 360 2.27 -1.18 -1.28
CA SER A 360 3.04 -0.57 -2.36
C SER A 360 4.50 -0.98 -2.34
N LEU A 361 4.97 -1.65 -1.27
CA LEU A 361 5.95 -2.74 -1.45
C LEU A 361 5.38 -3.83 -2.38
N VAL A 362 4.06 -4.05 -2.34
CA VAL A 362 3.32 -4.98 -3.20
C VAL A 362 2.96 -4.37 -4.59
N LYS A 363 3.01 -3.04 -4.76
CA LYS A 363 2.62 -2.33 -6.00
C LYS A 363 3.76 -1.62 -6.76
N LEU A 364 4.92 -1.37 -6.13
CA LEU A 364 6.13 -0.89 -6.83
C LEU A 364 6.74 -1.91 -7.79
N LEU A 365 6.19 -3.12 -7.84
CA LEU A 365 6.50 -4.13 -8.86
C LEU A 365 5.77 -3.87 -10.20
N SER A 366 4.86 -2.89 -10.29
CA SER A 366 3.98 -2.70 -11.46
C SER A 366 4.01 -1.30 -12.10
N ASN A 367 4.97 -1.12 -13.01
CA ASN A 367 4.93 -0.29 -14.24
C ASN A 367 5.05 1.25 -14.22
N ASP A 368 5.83 1.74 -15.19
CA ASP A 368 5.97 3.13 -15.65
C ASP A 368 6.14 3.15 -17.19
N ALA A 369 5.80 4.29 -17.81
CA ALA A 369 5.88 4.52 -19.25
C ALA A 369 7.28 4.94 -19.76
N SER A 370 8.14 5.57 -18.93
CA SER A 370 9.47 6.01 -19.39
C SER A 370 10.35 4.83 -19.84
N LYS A 371 10.08 3.64 -19.26
CA LYS A 371 10.61 2.31 -19.61
C LYS A 371 10.61 2.02 -21.13
N TYR A 372 9.62 2.51 -21.87
CA TYR A 372 9.41 2.17 -23.27
C TYR A 372 9.92 3.23 -24.27
N SER A 373 10.52 4.34 -23.81
CA SER A 373 11.08 5.34 -24.74
C SER A 373 12.27 4.77 -25.56
N PRO A 374 12.54 5.23 -26.81
CA PRO A 374 13.69 4.72 -27.59
C PRO A 374 15.04 4.97 -26.94
N GLU A 375 15.18 6.08 -26.22
CA GLU A 375 16.26 6.33 -25.27
C GLU A 375 16.38 5.18 -24.25
N ASN A 376 15.34 4.88 -23.45
CA ASN A 376 15.44 3.90 -22.37
C ASN A 376 15.40 2.42 -22.82
N PHE A 377 14.79 2.11 -23.96
CA PHE A 377 14.93 0.83 -24.64
C PHE A 377 16.40 0.57 -24.97
N THR A 378 17.04 1.54 -25.63
CA THR A 378 18.46 1.44 -26.00
C THR A 378 19.37 1.48 -24.77
N ASN A 379 19.05 2.27 -23.74
CA ASN A 379 19.82 2.30 -22.49
C ASN A 379 19.68 0.98 -21.70
N SER A 380 18.53 0.31 -21.75
CA SER A 380 18.34 -0.99 -21.09
C SER A 380 19.13 -2.09 -21.81
N ILE A 381 19.09 -2.09 -23.14
CA ILE A 381 19.94 -2.96 -23.98
C ILE A 381 21.42 -2.66 -23.69
N GLN A 382 21.81 -1.38 -23.61
CA GLN A 382 23.17 -0.97 -23.26
C GLN A 382 23.60 -1.54 -21.91
N ASN A 383 22.81 -1.35 -20.85
CA ASN A 383 23.17 -1.81 -19.51
C ASN A 383 23.34 -3.34 -19.45
N ALA A 384 22.50 -4.09 -20.19
CA ALA A 384 22.64 -5.53 -20.32
C ALA A 384 23.90 -5.93 -21.10
N LEU A 385 24.18 -5.28 -22.23
CA LEU A 385 25.38 -5.53 -23.04
C LEU A 385 26.67 -5.11 -22.33
N ASP A 386 26.67 -4.02 -21.57
CA ASP A 386 27.78 -3.57 -20.72
C ASP A 386 28.07 -4.61 -19.61
N LEU A 387 27.02 -5.13 -18.96
CA LEU A 387 27.17 -6.18 -17.95
C LEU A 387 27.73 -7.48 -18.54
N LEU A 388 27.20 -7.93 -19.69
CA LEU A 388 27.71 -9.10 -20.41
C LEU A 388 29.17 -8.88 -20.86
N HIS A 389 29.49 -7.68 -21.38
CA HIS A 389 30.83 -7.29 -21.81
C HIS A 389 31.83 -7.20 -20.64
N ASN A 390 31.37 -6.96 -19.41
CA ASN A 390 32.24 -7.01 -18.25
C ASN A 390 32.41 -8.45 -17.76
N GLU A 391 31.31 -9.09 -17.36
CA GLU A 391 31.32 -10.32 -16.55
C GLU A 391 31.42 -11.62 -17.36
N VAL A 392 30.99 -11.64 -18.63
CA VAL A 392 30.90 -12.87 -19.42
C VAL A 392 32.01 -12.91 -20.49
N PRO A 393 33.15 -13.57 -20.24
CA PRO A 393 34.16 -13.80 -21.26
C PRO A 393 33.64 -14.78 -22.32
N ARG A 394 34.14 -14.66 -23.54
CA ARG A 394 33.84 -15.57 -24.67
C ARG A 394 32.38 -15.57 -25.12
N THR A 395 31.86 -14.41 -25.55
CA THR A 395 30.45 -14.25 -25.98
C THR A 395 30.33 -13.52 -27.32
N PHE A 396 29.62 -14.11 -28.28
CA PHE A 396 29.06 -13.41 -29.45
C PHE A 396 27.59 -13.10 -29.14
N VAL A 397 27.23 -11.82 -28.98
CA VAL A 397 25.83 -11.43 -28.72
C VAL A 397 25.14 -11.10 -30.04
N ASN A 398 24.07 -11.82 -30.33
CA ASN A 398 23.31 -11.71 -31.58
C ASN A 398 22.06 -10.84 -31.36
N LEU A 399 22.11 -9.57 -31.78
CA LEU A 399 21.09 -8.57 -31.46
C LEU A 399 20.13 -8.35 -32.63
N VAL A 400 18.98 -9.01 -32.61
CA VAL A 400 17.89 -8.76 -33.57
C VAL A 400 17.20 -7.45 -33.19
N THR A 401 17.02 -6.54 -34.15
CA THR A 401 16.32 -5.27 -33.94
C THR A 401 14.80 -5.44 -33.98
N VAL A 402 14.06 -4.43 -33.49
CA VAL A 402 12.59 -4.49 -33.46
C VAL A 402 12.01 -4.45 -34.87
N LEU A 403 11.05 -5.33 -35.15
CA LEU A 403 10.37 -5.42 -36.44
C LEU A 403 9.47 -4.20 -36.70
N ASN A 404 9.28 -3.83 -37.97
CA ASN A 404 8.29 -2.83 -38.35
C ASN A 404 6.88 -3.33 -38.05
N ILE A 405 6.21 -2.70 -37.08
CA ILE A 405 4.93 -3.15 -36.54
C ILE A 405 3.72 -2.78 -37.40
N LEU A 406 3.87 -1.87 -38.39
CA LEU A 406 2.73 -1.36 -39.16
C LEU A 406 2.05 -2.37 -40.11
N PRO A 407 2.77 -3.24 -40.86
CA PRO A 407 2.16 -4.15 -41.83
C PRO A 407 1.10 -5.08 -41.23
N LEU A 408 1.20 -5.40 -39.93
CA LEU A 408 0.20 -6.19 -39.20
C LEU A 408 -1.23 -5.66 -39.36
N ARG A 409 -1.43 -4.36 -39.59
CA ARG A 409 -2.76 -3.75 -39.84
C ARG A 409 -3.55 -4.46 -40.95
N GLU A 410 -2.87 -4.98 -41.97
CA GLU A 410 -3.50 -5.62 -43.12
C GLU A 410 -4.30 -6.88 -42.76
N LEU A 411 -3.87 -7.62 -41.72
CA LEU A 411 -4.58 -8.81 -41.20
C LEU A 411 -5.95 -8.46 -40.58
N PHE A 412 -6.19 -7.18 -40.27
CA PHE A 412 -7.35 -6.73 -39.49
C PHE A 412 -8.30 -5.83 -40.28
N THR A 413 -7.77 -4.97 -41.15
CA THR A 413 -8.57 -4.11 -42.03
C THR A 413 -9.25 -4.91 -43.14
N ASN A 414 -8.62 -5.98 -43.63
CA ASN A 414 -9.21 -6.87 -44.62
C ASN A 414 -10.34 -7.71 -44.00
N THR A 415 -11.55 -7.65 -44.56
CA THR A 415 -12.73 -8.37 -44.06
C THR A 415 -12.75 -9.85 -44.44
N GLY A 416 -11.97 -10.28 -45.43
CA GLY A 416 -11.83 -11.69 -45.81
C GLY A 416 -10.96 -12.51 -44.85
N VAL A 417 -10.16 -11.85 -43.99
CA VAL A 417 -9.31 -12.50 -43.00
C VAL A 417 -10.06 -12.62 -41.66
N ASN A 418 -9.97 -13.79 -41.01
CA ASN A 418 -10.74 -14.09 -39.80
C ASN A 418 -9.85 -14.05 -38.55
N CYS A 419 -9.78 -12.88 -37.91
CA CYS A 419 -8.95 -12.61 -36.72
C CYS A 419 -9.77 -11.97 -35.58
N PRO A 420 -9.38 -12.13 -34.30
CA PRO A 420 -10.11 -11.62 -33.14
C PRO A 420 -9.95 -10.10 -32.95
N ARG A 421 -10.56 -9.32 -33.85
CA ARG A 421 -10.42 -7.85 -33.96
C ARG A 421 -10.69 -7.07 -32.67
N PHE A 422 -11.50 -7.60 -31.73
CA PHE A 422 -11.74 -6.94 -30.44
C PHE A 422 -10.52 -7.01 -29.51
N LEU A 423 -9.93 -8.21 -29.34
CA LEU A 423 -8.80 -8.46 -28.44
C LEU A 423 -7.61 -7.56 -28.79
N LEU A 424 -7.29 -7.45 -30.07
CA LEU A 424 -6.15 -6.67 -30.57
C LEU A 424 -6.38 -5.16 -30.55
N LYS A 425 -7.63 -4.70 -30.57
CA LYS A 425 -7.97 -3.30 -30.32
C LYS A 425 -7.78 -2.88 -28.87
N VAL A 426 -7.65 -3.85 -27.94
CA VAL A 426 -7.27 -3.63 -26.55
C VAL A 426 -5.76 -3.80 -26.37
N LEU A 427 -5.17 -4.89 -26.86
CA LEU A 427 -3.75 -5.20 -26.66
C LEU A 427 -2.78 -4.34 -27.48
N CYS A 428 -3.19 -3.93 -28.69
CA CYS A 428 -2.36 -3.19 -29.64
C CYS A 428 -3.09 -1.94 -30.15
N GLU A 429 -3.74 -1.20 -29.24
CA GLU A 429 -4.57 -0.04 -29.61
C GLU A 429 -3.84 0.96 -30.50
N CYS A 430 -2.57 1.27 -30.23
CA CYS A 430 -1.77 2.20 -31.04
C CYS A 430 -1.51 1.70 -32.47
N VAL A 431 -1.56 0.39 -32.71
CA VAL A 431 -1.38 -0.20 -34.05
C VAL A 431 -2.72 -0.27 -34.79
N ILE A 432 -3.82 -0.59 -34.09
CA ILE A 432 -5.09 -0.99 -34.72
C ILE A 432 -6.18 0.10 -34.71
N ASN A 433 -6.24 0.96 -33.69
CA ASN A 433 -7.30 1.97 -33.55
C ASN A 433 -7.08 3.26 -34.37
N PRO A 434 -5.84 3.72 -34.68
CA PRO A 434 -5.64 4.85 -35.59
C PRO A 434 -6.17 4.59 -37.00
N GLN A 435 -6.66 5.65 -37.65
CA GLN A 435 -7.03 5.61 -39.07
C GLN A 435 -5.78 5.52 -39.95
N ASP A 436 -5.93 5.05 -41.19
CA ASP A 436 -4.83 5.08 -42.16
C ASP A 436 -4.40 6.53 -42.47
N ASN A 437 -3.11 6.74 -42.71
CA ASN A 437 -2.49 8.06 -42.88
C ASN A 437 -2.70 9.05 -41.72
N SER A 438 -2.97 8.55 -40.50
CA SER A 438 -3.12 9.41 -39.31
C SER A 438 -1.78 9.72 -38.63
N ILE A 439 -1.69 10.90 -38.01
CA ILE A 439 -0.51 11.36 -37.25
C ILE A 439 -0.12 10.38 -36.14
N GLN A 440 -1.08 9.68 -35.54
CA GLN A 440 -0.82 8.62 -34.55
C GLN A 440 -0.06 7.43 -35.17
N LEU A 441 -0.38 7.07 -36.41
CA LEU A 441 0.26 5.97 -37.14
C LEU A 441 1.66 6.39 -37.64
N GLU A 442 1.81 7.63 -38.11
CA GLU A 442 3.13 8.21 -38.44
C GLU A 442 4.03 8.31 -37.19
N LYS A 443 3.50 8.78 -36.05
CA LYS A 443 4.17 8.77 -34.74
C LYS A 443 4.66 7.36 -34.39
N LEU A 444 3.81 6.33 -34.56
CA LEU A 444 4.18 4.94 -34.29
C LEU A 444 5.30 4.45 -35.23
N GLN A 445 5.24 4.75 -36.52
CA GLN A 445 6.29 4.37 -37.48
C GLN A 445 7.63 5.07 -37.21
N ALA A 446 7.58 6.36 -36.82
CA ALA A 446 8.75 7.12 -36.42
C ALA A 446 9.35 6.61 -35.11
N LEU A 447 8.51 6.24 -34.14
CA LEU A 447 8.94 5.62 -32.87
C LEU A 447 9.61 4.26 -33.11
N ASN A 448 9.02 3.43 -33.96
CA ASN A 448 9.53 2.12 -34.33
C ASN A 448 10.93 2.22 -34.99
N ARG A 449 11.07 3.09 -36.00
CA ARG A 449 12.38 3.41 -36.62
C ARG A 449 13.39 4.01 -35.63
N LYS A 450 12.93 4.82 -34.66
CA LYS A 450 13.82 5.38 -33.63
C LYS A 450 14.37 4.30 -32.67
N TYR A 451 13.72 3.15 -32.47
CA TYR A 451 14.33 2.01 -31.76
C TYR A 451 15.43 1.35 -32.61
N GLN A 452 15.14 1.06 -33.89
CA GLN A 452 16.06 0.44 -34.84
C GLN A 452 17.35 1.28 -34.96
N GLU A 453 17.22 2.56 -35.32
CA GLU A 453 18.33 3.51 -35.46
C GLU A 453 19.24 3.59 -34.23
N ARG A 454 18.65 3.61 -33.02
CA ARG A 454 19.42 3.76 -31.79
C ARG A 454 20.09 2.47 -31.36
N THR A 455 19.48 1.33 -31.67
CA THR A 455 20.10 0.02 -31.47
C THR A 455 21.33 -0.11 -32.38
N HIS A 456 21.22 0.28 -33.66
CA HIS A 456 22.35 0.45 -34.58
C HIS A 456 23.43 1.36 -34.00
N LYS A 457 23.09 2.62 -33.67
CA LYS A 457 24.04 3.60 -33.09
C LYS A 457 24.72 3.13 -31.79
N LEU A 458 24.07 2.26 -31.00
CA LEU A 458 24.64 1.69 -29.79
C LEU A 458 25.74 0.67 -30.10
N VAL A 459 25.47 -0.30 -30.97
CA VAL A 459 26.44 -1.37 -31.31
C VAL A 459 27.53 -0.85 -32.23
N GLU A 460 27.16 -0.05 -33.24
CA GLU A 460 28.09 0.55 -34.22
C GLU A 460 28.97 1.67 -33.63
N SER A 461 28.86 1.95 -32.33
CA SER A 461 29.86 2.71 -31.59
C SER A 461 31.16 1.94 -31.34
N GLY A 462 31.18 0.62 -31.57
CA GLY A 462 32.34 -0.26 -31.33
C GLY A 462 32.67 -0.50 -29.85
N ARG A 463 31.83 -0.02 -28.91
CA ARG A 463 32.08 -0.07 -27.46
C ARG A 463 32.27 -1.47 -26.87
N TYR A 464 31.62 -2.48 -27.46
CA TYR A 464 31.68 -3.88 -26.99
C TYR A 464 32.80 -4.69 -27.65
N ASP A 465 33.48 -4.10 -28.61
CA ASP A 465 34.51 -4.70 -29.44
C ASP A 465 35.93 -4.33 -28.97
N THR A 466 36.02 -3.82 -27.72
CA THR A 466 37.27 -3.47 -27.02
C THR A 466 37.95 -4.70 -26.42
N ARG A 467 37.19 -5.77 -26.16
CA ARG A 467 37.70 -7.12 -25.96
C ARG A 467 37.61 -7.92 -27.27
N GLU A 468 38.01 -9.16 -27.17
CA GLU A 468 38.40 -10.00 -28.31
C GLU A 468 37.74 -11.36 -28.27
N ASP A 469 37.36 -11.77 -27.06
CA ASP A 469 36.42 -12.82 -26.74
C ASP A 469 35.03 -12.22 -26.44
N PHE A 470 34.75 -10.98 -26.83
CA PHE A 470 33.41 -10.40 -26.79
C PHE A 470 33.14 -9.59 -28.05
N THR A 471 31.92 -9.66 -28.57
CA THR A 471 31.42 -8.81 -29.67
C THR A 471 29.90 -8.80 -29.65
N VAL A 472 29.29 -7.73 -30.19
CA VAL A 472 27.83 -7.62 -30.38
C VAL A 472 27.59 -7.32 -31.85
N VAL A 473 26.69 -8.07 -32.48
CA VAL A 473 26.39 -7.94 -33.90
C VAL A 473 24.89 -7.85 -34.12
N ILE A 474 24.46 -6.83 -34.87
CA ILE A 474 23.05 -6.64 -35.20
C ILE A 474 22.64 -7.48 -36.41
N GLN A 475 21.41 -7.98 -36.38
CA GLN A 475 20.78 -8.71 -37.47
C GLN A 475 19.46 -8.00 -37.85
N PRO A 476 19.46 -7.10 -38.86
CA PRO A 476 18.32 -6.24 -39.17
C PRO A 476 17.21 -6.92 -40.00
N PHE A 477 17.27 -8.24 -40.22
CA PHE A 477 16.40 -8.96 -41.17
C PHE A 477 14.87 -8.80 -40.98
N LEU A 478 14.40 -8.33 -39.81
CA LEU A 478 12.99 -8.05 -39.52
C LEU A 478 12.58 -6.57 -39.69
N GLU A 479 13.53 -5.66 -39.94
CA GLU A 479 13.24 -4.21 -39.91
C GLU A 479 12.26 -3.78 -40.99
N ASN A 480 12.34 -4.38 -42.18
CA ASN A 480 11.42 -4.15 -43.30
C ASN A 480 10.66 -5.43 -43.68
N ILE A 481 10.12 -6.15 -42.69
CA ILE A 481 9.27 -7.31 -42.91
C ILE A 481 7.94 -6.93 -43.59
N GLU A 482 7.49 -7.74 -44.54
CA GLU A 482 6.18 -7.63 -45.20
C GLU A 482 5.25 -8.78 -44.77
N ILE A 483 3.92 -8.57 -44.80
CA ILE A 483 2.95 -9.64 -44.48
C ILE A 483 2.90 -10.65 -45.63
N PRO A 484 3.14 -11.95 -45.36
CA PRO A 484 3.03 -13.00 -46.38
C PRO A 484 1.65 -13.04 -47.03
N ARG A 485 1.61 -13.27 -48.33
CA ARG A 485 0.37 -13.45 -49.08
C ARG A 485 0.04 -14.92 -49.25
N ASP A 486 -1.25 -15.24 -49.27
CA ASP A 486 -1.74 -16.53 -49.73
C ASP A 486 -1.81 -16.58 -51.27
N LYS A 487 -2.21 -17.76 -51.76
CA LYS A 487 -2.43 -18.07 -53.18
C LYS A 487 -3.52 -17.21 -53.87
N ASP A 488 -4.37 -16.54 -53.10
CA ASP A 488 -5.46 -15.68 -53.57
C ASP A 488 -5.10 -14.17 -53.40
N GLY A 489 -3.89 -13.87 -52.90
CA GLY A 489 -3.33 -12.53 -52.74
C GLY A 489 -3.68 -11.85 -51.41
N LEU A 490 -4.34 -12.56 -50.48
CA LEU A 490 -4.77 -12.03 -49.18
C LEU A 490 -3.67 -12.22 -48.11
N PRO A 491 -3.69 -11.45 -47.00
CA PRO A 491 -2.80 -11.70 -45.85
C PRO A 491 -2.95 -13.13 -45.30
N ASP A 492 -1.90 -13.94 -45.39
CA ASP A 492 -1.90 -15.33 -44.92
C ASP A 492 -1.75 -15.38 -43.38
N SER A 493 -2.88 -15.42 -42.68
CA SER A 493 -2.92 -15.50 -41.22
C SER A 493 -2.29 -16.79 -40.66
N THR A 494 -2.01 -17.83 -41.46
CA THR A 494 -1.39 -19.07 -40.95
C THR A 494 0.09 -18.91 -40.56
N TYR A 495 0.73 -17.78 -40.88
CA TYR A 495 2.03 -17.39 -40.32
C TYR A 495 1.93 -16.82 -38.88
N PHE A 496 0.71 -16.65 -38.36
CA PHE A 496 0.41 -16.09 -37.04
C PHE A 496 -0.44 -17.08 -36.22
N SER A 497 -0.43 -16.95 -34.89
CA SER A 497 -1.27 -17.72 -33.96
C SER A 497 -2.76 -17.30 -34.08
N PRO A 498 -3.71 -17.99 -33.40
CA PRO A 498 -5.14 -17.63 -33.44
C PRO A 498 -5.48 -16.22 -32.94
N ASP A 499 -4.56 -15.58 -32.21
CA ASP A 499 -4.64 -14.16 -31.84
C ASP A 499 -4.28 -13.21 -32.99
N CYS A 500 -3.75 -13.73 -34.10
CA CYS A 500 -3.21 -13.03 -35.26
C CYS A 500 -2.09 -12.02 -34.99
N PHE A 501 -1.36 -12.12 -33.87
CA PHE A 501 -0.31 -11.17 -33.50
C PHE A 501 1.05 -11.83 -33.25
N HIS A 502 1.11 -12.88 -32.44
CA HIS A 502 2.33 -13.67 -32.32
C HIS A 502 2.53 -14.53 -33.58
N PHE A 503 3.77 -14.89 -33.89
CA PHE A 503 4.05 -15.80 -35.02
C PHE A 503 3.59 -17.22 -34.67
N SER A 504 3.02 -17.93 -35.65
CA SER A 504 2.84 -19.38 -35.53
C SER A 504 4.18 -20.11 -35.67
N LEU A 505 4.17 -21.43 -35.48
CA LEU A 505 5.28 -22.31 -35.85
C LEU A 505 5.79 -22.06 -37.28
N LYS A 506 4.90 -21.69 -38.22
CA LYS A 506 5.22 -21.36 -39.61
C LYS A 506 5.98 -20.02 -39.71
N GLY A 507 5.55 -18.99 -38.98
CA GLY A 507 6.22 -17.69 -38.91
C GLY A 507 7.61 -17.78 -38.25
N HIS A 508 7.69 -18.42 -37.07
CA HIS A 508 8.97 -18.65 -36.38
C HIS A 508 9.97 -19.46 -37.23
N SER A 509 9.49 -20.45 -37.99
CA SER A 509 10.34 -21.24 -38.89
C SER A 509 10.99 -20.41 -40.01
N GLN A 510 10.33 -19.35 -40.51
CA GLN A 510 10.93 -18.43 -41.48
C GLN A 510 11.88 -17.44 -40.81
N ALA A 511 11.49 -16.91 -39.63
CA ALA A 511 12.34 -15.99 -38.87
C ALA A 511 13.72 -16.60 -38.53
N ALA A 512 13.75 -17.87 -38.11
CA ALA A 512 15.00 -18.60 -37.87
C ALA A 512 15.88 -18.75 -39.12
N ARG A 513 15.28 -18.96 -40.31
CA ARG A 513 16.02 -19.05 -41.59
C ARG A 513 16.62 -17.71 -42.00
N GLY A 514 15.86 -16.63 -41.85
CA GLY A 514 16.33 -15.26 -42.07
C GLY A 514 17.52 -14.92 -41.18
N LEU A 515 17.38 -15.15 -39.87
CA LEU A 515 18.43 -14.91 -38.88
C LEU A 515 19.72 -15.69 -39.17
N TRP A 516 19.61 -16.95 -39.58
CA TRP A 516 20.76 -17.79 -39.91
C TRP A 516 21.55 -17.24 -41.13
N ASN A 517 20.85 -16.81 -42.18
CA ASN A 517 21.51 -16.20 -43.33
C ASN A 517 22.21 -14.89 -42.94
N ASN A 518 21.50 -14.05 -42.18
CA ASN A 518 21.99 -12.75 -41.71
C ASN A 518 23.27 -12.89 -40.87
N LEU A 519 23.41 -13.94 -40.07
CA LEU A 519 24.63 -14.27 -39.31
C LEU A 519 25.88 -14.51 -40.18
N LEU A 520 25.72 -14.91 -41.44
CA LEU A 520 26.82 -15.21 -42.38
C LEU A 520 27.11 -14.06 -43.37
N GLU A 521 26.18 -13.11 -43.49
CA GLU A 521 26.31 -11.89 -44.30
C GLU A 521 27.24 -10.86 -43.64
N PRO A 522 28.21 -10.25 -44.36
CA PRO A 522 29.15 -9.28 -43.80
C PRO A 522 28.46 -8.08 -43.14
N LEU A 523 29.06 -7.51 -42.09
CA LEU A 523 28.57 -6.25 -41.53
C LEU A 523 28.67 -5.14 -42.59
N GLY A 524 27.59 -4.38 -42.75
CA GLY A 524 27.39 -3.43 -43.86
C GLY A 524 26.68 -4.01 -45.08
N GLU A 525 26.59 -5.34 -45.22
CA GLU A 525 25.94 -6.04 -46.36
C GLU A 525 24.76 -6.93 -45.92
N LYS A 526 24.40 -6.91 -44.64
CA LYS A 526 23.29 -7.70 -44.06
C LYS A 526 21.94 -7.31 -44.65
N ASN A 527 21.13 -8.31 -45.00
CA ASN A 527 19.74 -8.11 -45.44
C ASN A 527 18.87 -7.56 -44.30
N ALA A 528 18.10 -6.50 -44.55
CA ALA A 528 17.10 -5.93 -43.64
C ALA A 528 15.64 -6.19 -44.08
N ASN A 529 15.47 -6.81 -45.26
CA ASN A 529 14.20 -6.96 -45.97
C ASN A 529 13.94 -8.46 -46.22
N GLN A 530 13.94 -9.29 -45.17
CA GLN A 530 13.68 -10.72 -45.33
C GLN A 530 12.18 -10.98 -45.49
N THR A 531 11.74 -11.23 -46.72
CA THR A 531 10.36 -11.67 -46.97
C THR A 531 10.17 -13.12 -46.49
N PHE A 532 8.97 -13.44 -46.00
CA PHE A 532 8.62 -14.76 -45.41
C PHE A 532 7.73 -15.61 -46.34
N ASP A 533 7.38 -15.09 -47.52
CA ASP A 533 6.58 -15.73 -48.55
C ASP A 533 7.44 -16.69 -49.40
N GLY A 534 7.22 -17.99 -49.24
CA GLY A 534 7.93 -19.04 -49.99
C GLY A 534 9.04 -19.73 -49.18
N HIS A 535 10.14 -20.11 -49.81
CA HIS A 535 11.17 -20.93 -49.17
C HIS A 535 12.49 -20.17 -49.01
N ILE A 536 12.76 -19.66 -47.81
CA ILE A 536 14.07 -19.07 -47.49
C ILE A 536 15.11 -20.20 -47.50
N ASN A 537 16.00 -20.19 -48.49
CA ASN A 537 17.12 -21.13 -48.58
C ASN A 537 18.15 -20.82 -47.48
N ILE A 538 18.57 -21.86 -46.75
CA ILE A 538 19.56 -21.75 -45.67
C ILE A 538 20.97 -21.78 -46.27
N SER A 539 21.72 -20.70 -46.11
CA SER A 539 23.11 -20.58 -46.57
C SER A 539 24.06 -21.39 -45.67
N CYS A 540 24.95 -22.20 -46.25
CA CYS A 540 25.97 -22.93 -45.51
C CYS A 540 27.31 -22.15 -45.51
N PRO A 541 28.06 -22.07 -44.40
CA PRO A 541 29.41 -21.51 -44.39
C PRO A 541 30.34 -22.26 -45.36
N SER A 542 31.13 -21.52 -46.14
CA SER A 542 32.11 -22.12 -47.06
C SER A 542 33.43 -22.47 -46.35
N LYS A 543 34.33 -23.21 -47.00
CA LYS A 543 35.65 -23.52 -46.42
C LYS A 543 36.56 -22.28 -46.34
N GLU A 544 36.30 -21.31 -47.20
CA GLU A 544 36.99 -20.03 -47.31
C GLU A 544 36.43 -19.01 -46.31
N GLN A 545 35.16 -19.18 -45.89
CA GLN A 545 34.45 -18.29 -44.98
C GLN A 545 33.67 -19.09 -43.89
N PRO A 546 34.34 -19.90 -43.04
CA PRO A 546 33.68 -20.79 -42.08
C PRO A 546 33.26 -20.10 -40.77
N TYR A 547 33.07 -18.78 -40.76
CA TYR A 547 32.94 -17.95 -39.55
C TYR A 547 31.64 -17.14 -39.54
N LEU A 548 31.02 -17.00 -38.36
CA LEU A 548 29.97 -15.98 -38.12
C LEU A 548 30.59 -14.59 -38.30
N ARG A 549 29.80 -13.64 -38.83
CA ARG A 549 30.32 -12.33 -39.21
C ARG A 549 30.41 -11.37 -38.03
N THR A 550 31.61 -10.82 -37.84
CA THR A 550 31.98 -9.76 -36.88
C THR A 550 32.55 -8.57 -37.65
N TYR A 551 32.75 -7.42 -36.99
CA TYR A 551 33.35 -6.26 -37.63
C TYR A 551 34.73 -6.57 -38.25
N ARG A 552 35.58 -7.31 -37.52
CA ARG A 552 36.93 -7.70 -37.97
C ARG A 552 36.92 -8.58 -39.22
N ASN A 553 36.13 -9.67 -39.21
CA ASN A 553 36.10 -10.59 -40.35
C ASN A 553 35.15 -10.15 -41.49
N SER A 554 34.52 -8.97 -41.35
CA SER A 554 33.80 -8.26 -42.42
C SER A 554 34.58 -7.06 -42.98
N ASN A 555 35.77 -6.75 -42.44
CA ASN A 555 36.54 -5.54 -42.77
C ASN A 555 35.74 -4.23 -42.56
N PHE A 556 34.81 -4.22 -41.60
CA PHE A 556 33.91 -3.10 -41.32
C PHE A 556 34.57 -2.10 -40.36
N THR A 557 34.45 -0.80 -40.65
CA THR A 557 35.06 0.28 -39.87
C THR A 557 33.99 1.19 -39.29
N TYR A 558 33.97 1.35 -37.97
CA TYR A 558 32.98 2.17 -37.27
C TYR A 558 33.14 3.68 -37.53
N PRO A 559 32.05 4.47 -37.59
CA PRO A 559 32.12 5.93 -37.71
C PRO A 559 32.80 6.56 -36.48
N ASN A 560 33.85 7.36 -36.71
CA ASN A 560 34.75 7.81 -35.66
C ASN A 560 34.23 8.95 -34.75
N ASN A 561 34.84 9.05 -33.57
CA ASN A 561 34.55 9.99 -32.47
C ASN A 561 34.41 11.48 -32.87
N PRO A 562 33.62 12.28 -32.12
CA PRO A 562 33.43 13.72 -32.36
C PRO A 562 34.66 14.54 -31.91
N GLY A 563 35.70 14.59 -32.76
CA GLY A 563 37.00 15.18 -32.39
C GLY A 563 37.66 16.13 -33.41
N GLN A 564 37.20 16.22 -34.66
CA GLN A 564 37.79 17.14 -35.64
C GLN A 564 36.81 17.49 -36.77
N LEU A 565 36.62 18.79 -37.01
CA LEU A 565 35.86 19.29 -38.15
C LEU A 565 36.83 19.75 -39.25
N THR A 566 37.06 18.92 -40.27
CA THR A 566 37.75 19.36 -41.50
C THR A 566 36.74 19.95 -42.48
N THR A 567 36.92 21.22 -42.81
CA THR A 567 35.98 22.00 -43.61
C THR A 567 36.01 21.64 -45.10
N VAL A 568 34.85 21.30 -45.66
CA VAL A 568 34.56 21.40 -47.10
C VAL A 568 33.27 22.19 -47.26
N ALA A 569 33.29 23.24 -48.08
CA ALA A 569 32.19 24.19 -48.18
C ALA A 569 30.99 23.64 -48.99
N PRO A 570 29.73 23.95 -48.60
CA PRO A 570 28.55 23.48 -49.30
C PRO A 570 28.32 24.24 -50.62
N LYS A 571 27.91 23.52 -51.66
CA LYS A 571 27.31 24.13 -52.86
C LYS A 571 25.79 24.18 -52.74
N THR A 572 25.31 25.38 -52.37
CA THR A 572 24.07 26.03 -52.86
C THR A 572 22.73 25.30 -52.78
N THR A 573 21.76 25.99 -52.16
CA THR A 573 20.30 25.86 -52.29
C THR A 573 19.65 24.56 -51.79
N GLU A 574 18.46 24.58 -51.20
CA GLU A 574 17.43 25.64 -51.21
C GLU A 574 16.78 25.87 -49.82
N THR A 575 16.06 26.98 -49.66
CA THR A 575 15.52 27.43 -48.37
C THR A 575 14.08 26.96 -48.10
N THR A 576 13.81 26.48 -46.88
CA THR A 576 12.46 26.58 -46.28
C THR A 576 12.55 26.93 -44.79
N THR A 577 11.64 27.79 -44.32
CA THR A 577 11.67 28.38 -42.97
C THR A 577 10.93 27.54 -41.93
N VAL A 578 11.54 27.32 -40.77
CA VAL A 578 10.89 26.75 -39.57
C VAL A 578 10.43 27.89 -38.65
N PRO A 579 9.20 27.87 -38.09
CA PRO A 579 8.73 28.89 -37.15
C PRO A 579 9.49 28.88 -35.81
N SER A 580 9.53 30.03 -35.15
CA SER A 580 10.15 30.22 -33.83
C SER A 580 9.44 29.44 -32.71
N GLN A 581 10.20 28.72 -31.87
CA GLN A 581 9.74 28.26 -30.56
C GLN A 581 9.80 29.41 -29.54
N GLU A 582 8.88 29.43 -28.59
CA GLU A 582 8.88 30.43 -27.50
C GLU A 582 9.93 30.10 -26.43
N ILE A 583 10.70 31.12 -26.02
CA ILE A 583 11.78 31.01 -25.04
C ILE A 583 11.28 31.47 -23.66
N PHE A 584 11.32 30.59 -22.67
CA PHE A 584 10.81 30.83 -21.30
C PHE A 584 11.91 31.10 -20.25
N GLY A 585 13.16 31.30 -20.68
CA GLY A 585 14.30 31.54 -19.79
C GLY A 585 14.16 32.78 -18.89
N SER A 586 14.99 32.84 -17.84
CA SER A 586 15.05 33.96 -16.91
C SER A 586 16.48 34.48 -16.77
N GLN A 587 16.68 35.78 -16.92
CA GLN A 587 17.97 36.43 -16.75
C GLN A 587 18.21 36.80 -15.28
N LEU A 588 19.22 36.21 -14.63
CA LEU A 588 19.59 36.50 -13.24
C LEU A 588 20.66 37.61 -13.17
N LEU A 589 20.23 38.85 -12.97
CA LEU A 589 21.09 40.06 -13.00
C LEU A 589 21.86 40.34 -11.69
N CYS A 590 22.08 39.34 -10.84
CA CYS A 590 22.71 39.52 -9.53
C CYS A 590 24.21 39.79 -9.66
N LYS A 591 24.66 40.93 -9.10
CA LYS A 591 26.06 41.39 -9.10
C LYS A 591 26.93 40.70 -8.06
N ASP A 592 26.39 40.46 -6.87
CA ASP A 592 26.99 39.57 -5.89
C ASP A 592 26.39 38.18 -6.06
N ARG A 593 27.27 37.19 -6.12
CA ARG A 593 26.97 35.76 -6.25
C ARG A 593 27.92 34.90 -5.40
N ALA A 594 28.77 35.51 -4.58
CA ALA A 594 29.85 34.80 -3.90
C ALA A 594 29.33 33.95 -2.72
N PRO A 595 29.95 32.79 -2.43
CA PRO A 595 29.78 32.11 -1.16
C PRO A 595 30.30 32.99 0.00
N SER A 596 29.85 32.69 1.20
CA SER A 596 30.41 33.28 2.42
C SER A 596 31.89 32.89 2.57
N ASP A 597 32.73 33.82 3.03
CA ASP A 597 34.19 33.60 3.22
C ASP A 597 34.51 32.43 4.15
N VAL A 598 33.56 32.08 5.02
CA VAL A 598 33.53 30.88 5.86
C VAL A 598 32.15 30.25 5.74
N ILE A 599 32.08 28.93 5.58
CA ILE A 599 30.81 28.18 5.56
C ILE A 599 30.03 28.51 6.84
N PRO A 600 28.79 29.03 6.77
CA PRO A 600 28.08 29.48 7.96
C PRO A 600 27.79 28.32 8.91
N ASN A 601 27.82 28.59 10.21
CA ASN A 601 27.38 27.65 11.26
C ASN A 601 25.95 27.93 11.74
N SER A 602 25.22 28.78 11.02
CA SER A 602 23.81 29.08 11.28
C SER A 602 23.03 29.16 9.98
N VAL A 603 21.89 28.47 9.95
CA VAL A 603 20.92 28.51 8.85
C VAL A 603 20.31 29.90 8.67
N HIS A 604 20.31 30.70 9.74
CA HIS A 604 19.85 32.10 9.73
C HIS A 604 20.86 33.05 9.07
N SER A 605 22.08 32.58 8.79
CA SER A 605 23.13 33.28 8.05
C SER A 605 23.48 32.58 6.72
N LEU A 606 22.59 31.75 6.18
CA LEU A 606 22.83 30.95 4.98
C LEU A 606 22.61 31.78 3.69
N ARG A 607 23.66 31.99 2.89
CA ARG A 607 23.53 32.60 1.54
C ARG A 607 23.15 31.53 0.51
N PRO A 608 22.54 31.88 -0.64
CA PRO A 608 22.27 30.93 -1.71
C PRO A 608 23.51 30.17 -2.23
N ALA A 609 24.67 30.82 -2.28
CA ALA A 609 25.93 30.23 -2.73
C ALA A 609 26.57 29.24 -1.72
N ASP A 610 26.13 29.27 -0.45
CA ASP A 610 26.60 28.37 0.60
C ASP A 610 25.92 26.99 0.52
N VAL A 611 24.77 26.90 -0.16
CA VAL A 611 24.00 25.66 -0.36
C VAL A 611 24.78 24.71 -1.26
N LYS A 612 25.14 23.53 -0.73
CA LYS A 612 25.88 22.50 -1.48
C LYS A 612 24.96 21.41 -2.01
N VAL A 613 23.82 21.18 -1.36
CA VAL A 613 22.89 20.11 -1.69
C VAL A 613 21.47 20.66 -1.83
N ILE A 614 20.75 20.28 -2.89
CA ILE A 614 19.30 20.46 -3.00
C ILE A 614 18.57 19.12 -3.08
N GLY A 615 17.42 18.99 -2.44
CA GLY A 615 16.50 17.87 -2.60
C GLY A 615 15.04 18.33 -2.52
N ALA A 616 14.11 17.39 -2.68
CA ALA A 616 12.69 17.62 -2.41
C ALA A 616 11.94 16.34 -2.09
N VAL A 617 10.78 16.49 -1.45
CA VAL A 617 9.78 15.45 -1.18
C VAL A 617 8.39 16.04 -1.44
N GLY A 618 7.39 15.24 -1.80
CA GLY A 618 6.12 15.81 -2.31
C GLY A 618 5.29 14.93 -3.24
N ASP A 619 4.43 15.60 -4.01
CA ASP A 619 3.46 15.00 -4.96
C ASP A 619 3.73 15.27 -6.46
N SER A 620 2.74 14.95 -7.32
CA SER A 620 2.74 15.04 -8.79
C SER A 620 3.18 16.39 -9.35
N LEU A 621 2.97 17.47 -8.61
CA LEU A 621 3.43 18.79 -9.05
C LEU A 621 4.93 18.95 -8.86
N THR A 622 5.48 18.40 -7.78
CA THR A 622 6.93 18.44 -7.55
C THR A 622 7.64 17.52 -8.54
N ALA A 623 7.00 16.39 -8.88
CA ALA A 623 7.43 15.40 -9.89
C ALA A 623 7.58 15.92 -11.33
N GLY A 624 6.93 17.05 -11.66
CA GLY A 624 6.91 17.62 -13.01
C GLY A 624 6.06 16.82 -14.02
N ASN A 625 4.89 16.33 -13.62
CA ASN A 625 3.95 15.66 -14.53
C ASN A 625 3.44 16.61 -15.63
N GLY A 626 3.55 16.21 -16.91
CA GLY A 626 2.95 16.91 -18.05
C GLY A 626 3.50 18.32 -18.34
N ILE A 627 4.50 18.79 -17.59
CA ILE A 627 5.07 20.15 -17.71
C ILE A 627 5.56 20.44 -19.13
N GLY A 628 6.22 19.48 -19.79
CA GLY A 628 6.76 19.63 -21.14
C GLY A 628 5.78 19.27 -22.27
N SER A 629 4.53 18.92 -21.95
CA SER A 629 3.62 18.33 -22.91
C SER A 629 3.10 19.32 -23.94
N LYS A 630 3.03 18.86 -25.20
CA LYS A 630 2.51 19.64 -26.32
C LYS A 630 1.00 19.84 -26.17
N PRO A 631 0.44 21.00 -26.58
CA PRO A 631 -1.00 21.20 -26.61
C PRO A 631 -1.73 20.02 -27.28
N HIS A 632 -2.80 19.56 -26.63
CA HIS A 632 -3.62 18.40 -27.01
C HIS A 632 -2.99 16.99 -26.86
N ASP A 633 -1.73 16.85 -26.43
CA ASP A 633 -1.10 15.53 -26.21
C ASP A 633 -1.39 15.00 -24.78
N VAL A 634 -2.66 14.62 -24.53
CA VAL A 634 -3.18 14.24 -23.19
C VAL A 634 -2.48 13.01 -22.59
N LEU A 635 -1.93 12.11 -23.42
CA LEU A 635 -1.20 10.93 -22.94
C LEU A 635 0.17 11.29 -22.34
N ASP A 636 0.80 12.36 -22.84
CA ASP A 636 2.11 12.83 -22.38
C ASP A 636 2.05 13.52 -21.00
N VAL A 637 0.84 13.76 -20.46
CA VAL A 637 0.63 14.18 -19.06
C VAL A 637 1.15 13.13 -18.07
N LEU A 638 1.20 11.86 -18.48
CA LEU A 638 1.83 10.77 -17.72
C LEU A 638 3.37 10.87 -17.72
N THR A 639 3.97 11.57 -18.68
CA THR A 639 5.42 11.81 -18.70
C THR A 639 5.82 12.70 -17.53
N GLN A 640 6.67 12.17 -16.68
CA GLN A 640 7.28 12.93 -15.60
C GLN A 640 8.61 13.49 -16.09
N TYR A 641 8.72 14.81 -16.13
CA TYR A 641 9.94 15.51 -16.54
C TYR A 641 10.88 15.62 -15.34
N ARG A 642 11.42 14.45 -14.98
CA ARG A 642 11.99 14.18 -13.68
C ARG A 642 13.14 15.12 -13.32
N GLY A 643 12.98 15.91 -12.25
CA GLY A 643 11.72 16.30 -11.62
C GLY A 643 11.11 15.36 -10.57
N LEU A 644 11.33 14.02 -10.61
CA LEU A 644 11.14 12.98 -9.55
C LEU A 644 9.92 12.06 -9.42
N SER A 645 10.23 10.77 -9.14
CA SER A 645 9.77 9.81 -8.08
C SER A 645 8.41 9.04 -8.03
N PHE A 646 8.47 7.90 -7.33
CA PHE A 646 7.42 7.23 -6.50
C PHE A 646 7.88 6.83 -5.07
N ARG A 647 6.90 6.72 -4.13
CA ARG A 647 6.83 6.17 -2.73
C ARG A 647 6.39 7.17 -1.62
N ASP A 648 5.90 6.65 -0.49
CA ASP A 648 5.33 7.36 0.67
C ASP A 648 6.23 8.47 1.27
N LEU A 649 5.66 9.57 1.76
CA LEU A 649 6.37 10.79 2.19
C LEU A 649 7.44 10.56 3.30
N PRO A 650 7.16 9.93 4.46
CA PRO A 650 8.20 9.46 5.37
C PRO A 650 9.26 8.54 4.74
N ASP A 651 8.91 7.72 3.75
CA ASP A 651 9.89 6.92 2.98
C ASP A 651 10.70 7.73 1.98
N GLN A 652 10.12 8.75 1.33
CA GLN A 652 10.87 9.70 0.49
C GLN A 652 11.93 10.39 1.34
N VAL A 653 11.59 10.78 2.58
CA VAL A 653 12.55 11.32 3.55
C VAL A 653 13.60 10.27 3.95
N ARG A 654 13.22 9.04 4.33
CA ARG A 654 14.20 7.98 4.67
C ARG A 654 15.14 7.64 3.50
N ARG A 655 14.62 7.60 2.27
CA ARG A 655 15.37 7.34 1.04
C ARG A 655 16.29 8.50 0.68
N LEU A 656 15.80 9.74 0.77
CA LEU A 656 16.60 10.98 0.66
C LEU A 656 17.76 10.98 1.66
N VAL A 657 17.47 10.73 2.95
CA VAL A 657 18.49 10.63 4.01
C VAL A 657 19.49 9.51 3.71
N SER A 658 19.03 8.34 3.26
CA SER A 658 19.90 7.22 2.90
C SER A 658 20.83 7.55 1.72
N ILE A 659 20.32 8.16 0.65
CA ILE A 659 21.15 8.56 -0.50
C ILE A 659 22.17 9.64 -0.07
N MET A 660 21.73 10.66 0.69
CA MET A 660 22.64 11.70 1.20
C MET A 660 23.74 11.15 2.13
N LYS A 661 23.45 10.11 2.93
CA LYS A 661 24.44 9.46 3.82
C LYS A 661 25.46 8.60 3.07
N ASN A 662 25.09 8.04 1.92
CA ASN A 662 25.93 7.07 1.18
C ASN A 662 26.60 7.64 -0.08
N HIS A 663 26.26 8.86 -0.51
CA HIS A 663 26.76 9.41 -1.77
C HIS A 663 28.15 10.08 -1.63
N PRO A 664 29.18 9.68 -2.42
CA PRO A 664 30.58 10.07 -2.19
C PRO A 664 30.95 11.53 -2.51
N LYS A 665 30.00 12.36 -2.94
CA LYS A 665 30.20 13.82 -3.14
C LYS A 665 29.41 14.70 -2.16
N ILE A 666 28.91 14.13 -1.07
CA ILE A 666 28.12 14.86 -0.07
C ILE A 666 28.78 14.68 1.29
N ASP A 667 29.17 15.78 1.93
CA ASP A 667 29.46 15.77 3.36
C ASP A 667 28.12 15.84 4.12
N PHE A 668 27.63 14.67 4.52
CA PHE A 668 26.37 14.55 5.24
C PHE A 668 26.32 15.40 6.52
N GLN A 669 27.46 15.71 7.15
CA GLN A 669 27.54 16.48 8.39
C GLN A 669 27.77 17.98 8.15
N ASN A 670 28.59 18.36 7.15
CA ASN A 670 29.08 19.73 6.99
C ASN A 670 28.48 20.53 5.82
N ASP A 671 27.97 19.87 4.77
CA ASP A 671 27.29 20.57 3.67
C ASP A 671 25.97 21.22 4.13
N TRP A 672 25.57 22.34 3.51
CA TRP A 672 24.22 22.89 3.67
C TRP A 672 23.24 22.31 2.65
N LYS A 673 22.11 21.83 3.15
CA LYS A 673 21.00 21.21 2.41
C LYS A 673 19.82 22.18 2.29
N VAL A 674 19.27 22.35 1.09
CA VAL A 674 17.93 22.93 0.89
C VAL A 674 16.98 21.82 0.48
N ILE A 675 15.85 21.66 1.18
CA ILE A 675 14.87 20.60 0.91
C ILE A 675 13.51 21.24 0.64
N ASN A 676 12.94 21.02 -0.54
CA ASN A 676 11.59 21.48 -0.87
C ASN A 676 10.55 20.42 -0.49
N MET A 677 9.40 20.83 0.03
CA MET A 677 8.35 19.94 0.51
C MET A 677 6.99 20.46 0.05
N PHE A 678 6.36 19.79 -0.92
CA PHE A 678 5.03 20.15 -1.44
C PHE A 678 4.18 18.90 -1.67
N ILE A 679 3.17 18.70 -0.83
CA ILE A 679 2.26 17.55 -0.90
C ILE A 679 0.86 17.97 -0.48
N GLY A 680 -0.14 17.36 -1.10
CA GLY A 680 -1.53 17.40 -0.65
C GLY A 680 -2.55 17.59 -1.77
N GLY A 681 -2.12 17.74 -3.03
CA GLY A 681 -3.01 17.81 -4.18
C GLY A 681 -3.84 16.54 -4.35
N ASN A 682 -3.20 15.36 -4.18
CA ASN A 682 -3.89 14.08 -4.24
C ASN A 682 -4.76 13.84 -2.99
N ASP A 683 -4.25 14.12 -1.79
CA ASP A 683 -5.01 14.02 -0.54
C ASP A 683 -6.33 14.80 -0.57
N ILE A 684 -6.34 16.03 -1.13
CA ILE A 684 -7.57 16.82 -1.25
C ILE A 684 -8.45 16.35 -2.44
N CYS A 685 -7.86 15.83 -3.51
CA CYS A 685 -8.61 15.21 -4.61
C CYS A 685 -9.35 13.93 -4.21
N ASN A 686 -8.81 13.19 -3.23
CA ASN A 686 -9.38 11.93 -2.70
C ASN A 686 -10.14 12.10 -1.37
N TYR A 687 -10.14 13.28 -0.74
CA TYR A 687 -10.71 13.55 0.59
C TYR A 687 -12.09 12.91 0.88
N CYS A 688 -13.02 13.03 -0.07
CA CYS A 688 -14.39 12.52 0.05
C CYS A 688 -14.51 10.99 -0.06
N THR A 689 -13.43 10.26 -0.36
CA THR A 689 -13.40 8.79 -0.45
C THR A 689 -13.10 8.13 0.90
N ASP A 690 -12.16 8.68 1.69
CA ASP A 690 -11.90 8.29 3.09
C ASP A 690 -11.63 9.53 3.97
N LEU A 691 -12.71 10.01 4.60
CA LEU A 691 -12.71 11.18 5.49
C LEU A 691 -11.94 10.97 6.81
N ALA A 692 -11.42 9.77 7.07
CA ALA A 692 -10.55 9.46 8.20
C ALA A 692 -9.08 9.56 7.79
N TYR A 693 -8.71 8.85 6.74
CA TYR A 693 -7.36 8.78 6.21
C TYR A 693 -6.90 10.17 5.71
N TYR A 694 -7.70 10.81 4.85
CA TYR A 694 -7.47 12.19 4.39
C TYR A 694 -7.96 13.27 5.38
N SER A 695 -8.09 12.96 6.68
CA SER A 695 -8.44 14.02 7.63
C SER A 695 -7.28 15.03 7.77
N PRO A 696 -7.54 16.35 7.96
CA PRO A 696 -6.49 17.35 8.16
C PRO A 696 -5.53 17.00 9.31
N ILE A 697 -6.02 16.28 10.32
CA ILE A 697 -5.25 15.76 11.46
C ILE A 697 -4.22 14.73 10.98
N ASN A 698 -4.61 13.77 10.15
CA ASN A 698 -3.70 12.78 9.57
C ASN A 698 -2.72 13.44 8.61
N PHE A 699 -3.21 14.24 7.66
CA PHE A 699 -2.37 15.01 6.72
C PHE A 699 -1.24 15.77 7.44
N THR A 700 -1.57 16.48 8.51
CA THR A 700 -0.60 17.22 9.33
C THR A 700 0.32 16.29 10.12
N ARG A 701 -0.18 15.16 10.65
CA ARG A 701 0.64 14.17 11.35
C ARG A 701 1.71 13.57 10.44
N HIS A 702 1.42 13.30 9.18
CA HIS A 702 2.42 12.74 8.26
C HIS A 702 3.49 13.76 7.89
N ILE A 703 3.10 15.03 7.70
CA ILE A 703 4.05 16.14 7.52
C ILE A 703 4.89 16.34 8.79
N GLU A 704 4.29 16.22 9.97
CA GLU A 704 5.00 16.23 11.26
C GLU A 704 6.02 15.08 11.37
N GLU A 705 5.63 13.85 11.03
CA GLU A 705 6.50 12.67 11.05
C GLU A 705 7.66 12.79 10.05
N ALA A 706 7.41 13.31 8.84
CA ALA A 706 8.44 13.56 7.84
C ALA A 706 9.42 14.67 8.27
N LEU A 707 8.92 15.77 8.85
CA LEU A 707 9.75 16.86 9.38
C LEU A 707 10.53 16.43 10.63
N ASP A 708 9.97 15.57 11.50
CA ASP A 708 10.68 15.01 12.65
C ASP A 708 11.84 14.10 12.23
N ILE A 709 11.69 13.31 11.16
CA ILE A 709 12.81 12.52 10.62
C ILE A 709 13.90 13.44 10.05
N LEU A 710 13.52 14.49 9.30
CA LEU A 710 14.49 15.47 8.77
C LEU A 710 15.23 16.21 9.90
N HIS A 711 14.51 16.74 10.90
CA HIS A 711 15.06 17.47 12.04
C HIS A 711 15.97 16.59 12.92
N LYS A 712 15.64 15.30 13.04
CA LYS A 712 16.44 14.32 13.79
C LYS A 712 17.69 13.86 13.05
N GLU A 713 17.62 13.67 11.73
CA GLU A 713 18.67 12.97 10.97
C GLU A 713 19.48 13.83 10.00
N VAL A 714 19.00 15.01 9.56
CA VAL A 714 19.68 15.87 8.59
C VAL A 714 20.23 17.14 9.26
N PRO A 715 21.53 17.18 9.61
CA PRO A 715 22.15 18.41 10.08
C PRO A 715 22.31 19.41 8.91
N ARG A 716 22.31 20.71 9.25
CA ARG A 716 22.54 21.82 8.31
C ARG A 716 21.52 21.86 7.18
N ALA A 717 20.23 21.96 7.52
CA ALA A 717 19.14 21.98 6.53
C ALA A 717 18.21 23.20 6.64
N PHE A 718 17.80 23.72 5.48
CA PHE A 718 16.74 24.71 5.31
C PHE A 718 15.59 24.05 4.54
N VAL A 719 14.44 23.87 5.17
CA VAL A 719 13.28 23.16 4.58
C VAL A 719 12.23 24.16 4.11
N ASN A 720 11.91 24.18 2.82
CA ASN A 720 10.78 24.91 2.26
C ASN A 720 9.51 24.06 2.35
N LEU A 721 8.61 24.34 3.29
CA LEU A 721 7.28 23.74 3.29
C LEU A 721 6.35 24.62 2.46
N ILE A 722 6.03 24.18 1.24
CA ILE A 722 5.16 24.90 0.30
C ILE A 722 3.71 24.51 0.59
N GLU A 723 2.83 25.51 0.71
CA GLU A 723 1.44 25.26 1.10
C GLU A 723 0.62 24.58 0.00
N VAL A 724 -0.34 23.75 0.44
CA VAL A 724 -1.34 23.13 -0.43
C VAL A 724 -2.11 24.19 -1.22
N LEU A 725 -2.13 23.99 -2.53
CA LEU A 725 -2.88 24.80 -3.48
C LEU A 725 -4.39 24.76 -3.20
N GLU A 726 -5.05 25.92 -3.23
CA GLU A 726 -6.51 25.97 -3.34
C GLU A 726 -6.93 25.46 -4.73
N LEU A 727 -7.44 24.21 -4.82
CA LEU A 727 -7.89 23.62 -6.09
C LEU A 727 -9.28 24.12 -6.54
N ILE A 728 -9.98 24.90 -5.72
CA ILE A 728 -11.36 25.33 -5.98
C ILE A 728 -11.47 26.21 -7.25
N PRO A 729 -10.60 27.22 -7.49
CA PRO A 729 -10.61 28.01 -8.73
C PRO A 729 -10.45 27.17 -10.00
N LEU A 730 -9.68 26.07 -9.94
CA LEU A 730 -9.41 25.20 -11.10
C LEU A 730 -10.69 24.53 -11.65
N ARG A 731 -11.76 24.41 -10.86
CA ARG A 731 -13.08 23.92 -11.30
C ARG A 731 -13.57 24.63 -12.57
N ARG A 732 -13.23 25.91 -12.76
CA ARG A 732 -13.62 26.71 -13.95
C ARG A 732 -13.20 26.06 -15.26
N LEU A 733 -12.01 25.43 -15.31
CA LEU A 733 -11.45 24.75 -16.49
C LEU A 733 -12.32 23.58 -16.98
N HIS A 734 -13.07 22.94 -16.07
CA HIS A 734 -13.94 21.80 -16.39
C HIS A 734 -15.43 22.16 -16.43
N GLN A 735 -15.79 23.38 -16.02
CA GLN A 735 -17.14 23.92 -16.11
C GLN A 735 -17.39 24.56 -17.48
N ASP A 736 -16.41 25.30 -18.00
CA ASP A 736 -16.48 25.98 -19.30
C ASP A 736 -16.56 24.98 -20.47
N THR A 737 -17.69 24.99 -21.21
CA THR A 737 -17.96 24.06 -22.32
C THR A 737 -17.28 24.44 -23.63
N GLN A 738 -16.61 25.59 -23.70
CA GLN A 738 -15.86 26.03 -24.87
C GLN A 738 -14.39 25.53 -24.84
N LEU A 739 -13.90 25.11 -23.66
CA LEU A 739 -12.57 24.52 -23.50
C LEU A 739 -12.58 23.02 -23.81
N SER A 740 -11.62 22.55 -24.61
CA SER A 740 -11.44 21.14 -24.98
C SER A 740 -10.78 20.28 -23.88
N CYS A 741 -11.07 20.57 -22.61
CA CYS A 741 -10.49 19.87 -21.46
C CYS A 741 -11.14 18.48 -21.27
N PRO A 742 -10.38 17.40 -20.98
CA PRO A 742 -10.89 16.04 -20.84
C PRO A 742 -11.65 15.83 -19.50
N ARG A 743 -12.86 16.39 -19.42
CA ARG A 743 -13.75 16.36 -18.25
C ARG A 743 -13.95 14.99 -17.61
N ILE A 744 -13.97 13.91 -18.40
CA ILE A 744 -14.14 12.54 -17.88
C ILE A 744 -12.89 12.09 -17.12
N LEU A 745 -11.69 12.40 -17.63
CA LEU A 745 -10.42 12.04 -17.01
C LEU A 745 -10.27 12.70 -15.63
N VAL A 746 -10.43 14.02 -15.54
CA VAL A 746 -10.27 14.73 -14.26
C VAL A 746 -11.42 14.44 -13.28
N ARG A 747 -12.61 14.05 -13.78
CA ARG A 747 -13.69 13.53 -12.93
C ARG A 747 -13.42 12.12 -12.37
N MET A 748 -12.41 11.41 -12.88
CA MET A 748 -11.86 10.21 -12.24
C MET A 748 -10.72 10.58 -11.27
N LEU A 749 -9.74 11.38 -11.73
CA LEU A 749 -8.52 11.73 -10.96
C LEU A 749 -8.76 12.64 -9.74
N CYS A 750 -9.65 13.62 -9.85
CA CYS A 750 -9.95 14.59 -8.79
C CYS A 750 -11.45 14.69 -8.54
N ASN A 751 -12.07 13.53 -8.32
CA ASN A 751 -13.52 13.40 -8.27
C ASN A 751 -14.15 14.26 -7.16
N CYS A 752 -13.49 14.44 -6.01
CA CYS A 752 -14.04 15.20 -4.89
C CYS A 752 -14.11 16.71 -5.18
N VAL A 753 -13.18 17.26 -5.97
CA VAL A 753 -13.16 18.69 -6.31
C VAL A 753 -14.04 18.99 -7.53
N VAL A 754 -14.10 18.10 -8.54
CA VAL A 754 -14.76 18.40 -9.82
C VAL A 754 -16.21 17.87 -9.91
N LYS A 755 -16.58 16.81 -9.18
CA LYS A 755 -17.93 16.20 -9.22
C LYS A 755 -19.03 17.00 -8.50
N PRO A 756 -18.80 17.72 -7.37
CA PRO A 756 -19.86 18.44 -6.66
C PRO A 756 -20.44 19.62 -7.44
N ASN A 757 -21.76 19.84 -7.31
CA ASN A 757 -22.44 21.00 -7.88
C ASN A 757 -22.01 22.30 -7.19
N GLU A 758 -22.20 23.44 -7.85
CA GLU A 758 -22.04 24.76 -7.21
C GLU A 758 -23.00 24.92 -6.02
N ASN A 759 -22.52 25.57 -4.96
CA ASN A 759 -23.22 25.76 -3.68
C ASN A 759 -23.66 24.45 -2.97
N SER A 760 -23.09 23.30 -3.32
CA SER A 760 -23.41 22.02 -2.66
C SER A 760 -22.71 21.86 -1.30
N PRO A 761 -23.31 21.14 -0.32
CA PRO A 761 -22.64 20.80 0.94
C PRO A 761 -21.32 20.04 0.73
N GLU A 762 -21.24 19.21 -0.31
CA GLU A 762 -20.05 18.47 -0.68
C GLU A 762 -18.93 19.42 -1.15
N LEU A 763 -19.24 20.45 -1.94
CA LEU A 763 -18.28 21.48 -2.33
C LEU A 763 -17.83 22.33 -1.14
N GLN A 764 -18.76 22.71 -0.26
CA GLN A 764 -18.43 23.46 0.96
C GLN A 764 -17.49 22.66 1.87
N MET A 765 -17.73 21.35 2.02
CA MET A 765 -16.83 20.45 2.75
C MET A 765 -15.42 20.39 2.13
N MET A 766 -15.30 20.48 0.80
CA MET A 766 -13.99 20.55 0.13
C MET A 766 -13.25 21.88 0.37
N ILE A 767 -13.99 23.00 0.36
CA ILE A 767 -13.45 24.33 0.68
C ILE A 767 -12.92 24.35 2.13
N GLU A 768 -13.68 23.77 3.07
CA GLU A 768 -13.31 23.66 4.47
C GLU A 768 -12.11 22.72 4.70
N ALA A 769 -12.05 21.60 3.99
CA ALA A 769 -10.93 20.64 4.08
C ALA A 769 -9.60 21.26 3.58
N ASN A 770 -9.61 21.95 2.44
CA ASN A 770 -8.42 22.61 1.88
C ASN A 770 -7.89 23.72 2.81
N LYS A 771 -8.81 24.55 3.35
CA LYS A 771 -8.47 25.58 4.35
C LYS A 771 -7.97 24.98 5.66
N ALA A 772 -8.53 23.86 6.09
CA ALA A 772 -8.05 23.15 7.28
C ALA A 772 -6.64 22.60 7.09
N TYR A 773 -6.28 22.08 5.90
CA TYR A 773 -4.92 21.65 5.57
C TYR A 773 -3.92 22.82 5.64
N GLN A 774 -4.23 23.96 5.00
CA GLN A 774 -3.39 25.16 5.03
C GLN A 774 -3.20 25.67 6.47
N GLN A 775 -4.29 25.79 7.24
CA GLN A 775 -4.22 26.24 8.63
C GLN A 775 -3.45 25.28 9.55
N SER A 776 -3.52 23.97 9.32
CA SER A 776 -2.87 22.99 10.19
C SER A 776 -1.37 22.87 9.92
N ILE A 777 -0.92 22.99 8.67
CA ILE A 777 0.51 23.10 8.35
C ILE A 777 1.09 24.46 8.78
N GLN A 778 0.32 25.55 8.67
CA GLN A 778 0.73 26.85 9.23
C GLN A 778 0.94 26.74 10.75
N LYS A 779 -0.03 26.19 11.50
CA LYS A 779 0.09 25.97 12.95
C LYS A 779 1.23 25.01 13.33
N LEU A 780 1.56 24.04 12.48
CA LEU A 780 2.71 23.15 12.68
C LEU A 780 4.04 23.92 12.60
N VAL A 781 4.20 24.85 11.66
CA VAL A 781 5.41 25.68 11.55
C VAL A 781 5.44 26.78 12.63
N GLU A 782 4.31 27.46 12.87
CA GLU A 782 4.19 28.52 13.90
C GLU A 782 4.35 28.01 15.35
N SER A 783 4.35 26.69 15.55
CA SER A 783 4.77 26.08 16.82
C SER A 783 6.24 26.35 17.19
N GLY A 784 7.09 26.71 16.22
CA GLY A 784 8.54 26.88 16.40
C GLY A 784 9.31 25.56 16.66
N LYS A 785 8.65 24.39 16.58
CA LYS A 785 9.20 23.06 16.90
C LYS A 785 10.54 22.76 16.22
N TYR A 786 10.71 23.20 14.97
CA TYR A 786 11.86 22.91 14.13
C TYR A 786 12.90 24.05 14.07
N ASP A 787 12.70 25.11 14.87
CA ASP A 787 13.55 26.30 14.93
C ASP A 787 14.32 26.40 16.26
N SER A 788 14.54 25.24 16.88
CA SER A 788 15.11 25.12 18.22
C SER A 788 16.63 25.41 18.32
N GLY A 789 17.31 25.59 17.19
CA GLY A 789 18.74 25.89 17.13
C GLY A 789 19.27 26.18 15.73
N GLU A 790 20.52 26.62 15.64
CA GLU A 790 21.09 27.22 14.42
C GLU A 790 21.25 26.27 13.21
N ASN A 791 21.12 24.95 13.37
CA ASN A 791 21.44 23.96 12.33
C ASN A 791 20.24 23.50 11.48
N PHE A 792 19.02 23.91 11.81
CA PHE A 792 17.80 23.48 11.11
C PHE A 792 16.73 24.58 11.17
N THR A 793 15.86 24.64 10.15
CA THR A 793 14.69 25.55 10.12
C THR A 793 13.67 25.03 9.10
N VAL A 794 12.37 25.25 9.36
CA VAL A 794 11.28 24.97 8.42
C VAL A 794 10.59 26.29 8.09
N VAL A 795 10.62 26.68 6.83
CA VAL A 795 10.06 27.95 6.35
C VAL A 795 8.86 27.66 5.46
N LEU A 796 7.69 28.11 5.92
CA LEU A 796 6.44 28.03 5.19
C LEU A 796 6.47 28.97 3.97
N GLN A 797 6.02 28.51 2.81
CA GLN A 797 6.00 29.24 1.55
C GLN A 797 4.54 29.30 1.03
N PRO A 798 3.77 30.34 1.38
CA PRO A 798 2.31 30.37 1.22
C PRO A 798 1.82 30.84 -0.16
N PHE A 799 2.70 31.06 -1.14
CA PHE A 799 2.39 31.74 -2.41
C PHE A 799 1.41 30.99 -3.35
N LEU A 800 0.95 29.79 -2.97
CA LEU A 800 -0.11 29.03 -3.64
C LEU A 800 -1.47 29.06 -2.91
N ARG A 801 -1.55 29.75 -1.76
CA ARG A 801 -2.75 29.80 -0.92
C ARG A 801 -3.93 30.48 -1.64
N HIS A 802 -3.66 31.59 -2.33
CA HIS A 802 -4.61 32.31 -3.15
C HIS A 802 -4.13 32.36 -4.61
N MET A 803 -4.68 31.47 -5.45
CA MET A 803 -4.35 31.38 -6.87
C MET A 803 -5.51 31.86 -7.74
N GLU A 804 -5.22 32.76 -8.68
CA GLU A 804 -6.14 33.06 -9.79
C GLU A 804 -5.83 32.16 -11.00
N VAL A 805 -6.88 31.56 -11.57
CA VAL A 805 -6.78 30.91 -12.88
C VAL A 805 -6.55 32.00 -13.93
N PRO A 806 -5.48 31.92 -14.75
CA PRO A 806 -5.25 32.82 -15.88
C PRO A 806 -6.48 32.92 -16.79
N ILE A 807 -6.85 34.14 -17.18
CA ILE A 807 -7.98 34.45 -18.07
C ILE A 807 -7.45 35.19 -19.30
N LEU A 808 -7.94 34.82 -20.49
CA LEU A 808 -7.70 35.50 -21.76
C LEU A 808 -8.61 36.73 -21.91
N ASP A 809 -8.28 37.65 -22.83
CA ASP A 809 -9.07 38.88 -23.09
C ASP A 809 -10.54 38.62 -23.49
N ASN A 810 -10.87 37.40 -23.90
CA ASN A 810 -12.24 36.96 -24.22
C ASN A 810 -13.04 36.45 -23.00
N GLY A 811 -12.46 36.45 -21.80
CA GLY A 811 -13.09 35.98 -20.55
C GLY A 811 -12.95 34.49 -20.25
N HIS A 812 -12.34 33.70 -21.15
CA HIS A 812 -12.12 32.26 -20.97
C HIS A 812 -10.76 31.96 -20.30
N PRO A 813 -10.63 30.86 -19.53
CA PRO A 813 -9.34 30.45 -18.97
C PRO A 813 -8.22 30.25 -20.02
N ASP A 814 -7.02 30.80 -19.76
CA ASP A 814 -5.83 30.56 -20.58
C ASP A 814 -5.24 29.18 -20.27
N VAL A 815 -5.70 28.19 -21.03
CA VAL A 815 -5.23 26.80 -20.95
C VAL A 815 -3.74 26.61 -21.26
N SER A 816 -3.01 27.61 -21.81
CA SER A 816 -1.56 27.48 -22.03
C SER A 816 -0.73 27.49 -20.74
N TYR A 817 -1.34 27.86 -19.60
CA TYR A 817 -0.76 27.65 -18.27
C TYR A 817 -0.98 26.23 -17.71
N PHE A 818 -1.77 25.38 -18.38
CA PHE A 818 -2.07 24.03 -17.93
C PHE A 818 -1.57 22.98 -18.93
N ALA A 819 -1.33 21.77 -18.45
CA ALA A 819 -1.04 20.63 -19.31
C ALA A 819 -2.32 20.25 -20.11
N PRO A 820 -2.23 19.38 -21.14
CA PRO A 820 -3.37 19.06 -21.99
C PRO A 820 -4.59 18.42 -21.30
N ASP A 821 -4.47 17.99 -20.03
CA ASP A 821 -5.59 17.54 -19.21
C ASP A 821 -6.40 18.68 -18.55
N CYS A 822 -5.89 19.91 -18.61
CA CYS A 822 -6.35 21.09 -17.88
C CYS A 822 -6.37 20.92 -16.35
N PHE A 823 -5.49 20.08 -15.79
CA PHE A 823 -5.41 19.82 -14.35
C PHE A 823 -3.97 19.85 -13.83
N HIS A 824 -3.03 19.21 -14.52
CA HIS A 824 -1.60 19.43 -14.28
C HIS A 824 -1.17 20.81 -14.83
N LEU A 825 -0.07 21.37 -14.30
CA LEU A 825 0.39 22.71 -14.66
C LEU A 825 1.43 22.65 -15.79
N SER A 826 1.43 23.61 -16.72
CA SER A 826 2.37 23.61 -17.85
C SER A 826 3.73 24.19 -17.47
N ARG A 827 4.74 24.03 -18.35
CA ARG A 827 6.03 24.72 -18.28
C ARG A 827 5.91 26.22 -18.04
N LYS A 828 4.91 26.88 -18.65
CA LYS A 828 4.62 28.31 -18.46
C LYS A 828 4.32 28.62 -16.98
N PHE A 829 3.55 27.75 -16.33
CA PHE A 829 3.17 27.85 -14.91
C PHE A 829 4.33 27.47 -13.98
N HIS A 830 4.98 26.33 -14.20
CA HIS A 830 6.09 25.86 -13.34
C HIS A 830 7.28 26.82 -13.30
N VAL A 831 7.57 27.54 -14.40
CA VAL A 831 8.54 28.63 -14.40
C VAL A 831 8.11 29.76 -13.47
N GLN A 832 6.83 30.15 -13.49
CA GLN A 832 6.28 31.19 -12.60
C GLN A 832 6.27 30.72 -11.15
N MET A 833 5.89 29.46 -10.87
CA MET A 833 5.98 28.84 -9.55
C MET A 833 7.42 28.85 -9.00
N SER A 834 8.41 28.56 -9.84
CA SER A 834 9.84 28.55 -9.46
C SER A 834 10.36 29.96 -9.16
N ARG A 835 9.98 30.96 -9.97
CA ARG A 835 10.25 32.39 -9.71
C ARG A 835 9.59 32.86 -8.41
N SER A 836 8.37 32.39 -8.15
CA SER A 836 7.59 32.72 -6.94
C SER A 836 8.23 32.13 -5.67
N LEU A 837 8.62 30.85 -5.72
CA LEU A 837 9.34 30.16 -4.63
C LEU A 837 10.68 30.85 -4.33
N TRP A 838 11.47 31.17 -5.36
CA TRP A 838 12.72 31.92 -5.19
C TRP A 838 12.50 33.28 -4.54
N ASN A 839 11.55 34.07 -5.05
CA ASN A 839 11.24 35.38 -4.48
C ASN A 839 10.69 35.27 -3.05
N SER A 840 9.89 34.24 -2.74
CA SER A 840 9.36 34.00 -1.39
C SER A 840 10.44 33.55 -0.40
N MET A 841 11.45 32.77 -0.84
CA MET A 841 12.65 32.47 -0.03
C MET A 841 13.46 33.72 0.35
N LEU A 842 13.38 34.81 -0.43
CA LEU A 842 14.02 36.10 -0.14
C LEU A 842 13.09 37.11 0.57
N GLN A 843 11.78 36.85 0.63
CA GLN A 843 10.80 37.65 1.38
C GLN A 843 10.84 37.30 2.88
N PRO A 844 10.91 38.30 3.79
CA PRO A 844 10.90 38.07 5.23
C PRO A 844 9.68 37.26 5.69
N VAL A 845 9.87 36.38 6.67
CA VAL A 845 8.78 35.64 7.34
C VAL A 845 7.80 36.66 7.95
N GLY A 846 6.49 36.39 7.82
CA GLY A 846 5.43 37.35 8.13
C GLY A 846 5.21 38.45 7.09
N LYS A 847 6.00 38.50 6.01
CA LYS A 847 5.83 39.38 4.84
C LYS A 847 5.92 38.64 3.50
N LYS A 848 5.80 37.32 3.52
CA LYS A 848 5.70 36.47 2.31
C LYS A 848 4.35 36.70 1.64
N SER A 849 4.32 36.79 0.32
CA SER A 849 3.06 36.81 -0.44
C SER A 849 2.37 35.45 -0.35
N ASP A 850 1.09 35.46 -0.03
CA ASP A 850 0.19 34.30 -0.07
C ASP A 850 -0.68 34.25 -1.34
N PHE A 851 -0.63 35.33 -2.13
CA PHE A 851 -1.24 35.46 -3.46
C PHE A 851 -0.18 35.40 -4.56
N GLN A 852 -0.51 34.74 -5.67
CA GLN A 852 0.32 34.76 -6.88
C GLN A 852 -0.50 34.91 -8.16
N ASN A 853 -0.36 36.07 -8.80
CA ASN A 853 -0.73 36.24 -10.21
C ASN A 853 0.38 35.59 -11.08
N VAL A 854 0.03 34.54 -11.83
CA VAL A 854 0.97 33.80 -12.68
C VAL A 854 1.04 34.29 -14.13
N THR A 855 0.23 35.28 -14.52
CA THR A 855 0.35 35.97 -15.82
C THR A 855 1.29 37.18 -15.75
N ALA A 856 1.58 37.69 -14.55
CA ALA A 856 2.53 38.77 -14.33
C ALA A 856 3.97 38.38 -14.74
N ASN A 857 4.74 39.35 -15.25
CA ASN A 857 6.17 39.13 -15.55
C ASN A 857 7.00 39.16 -14.26
N ILE A 858 7.13 38.00 -13.59
CA ILE A 858 7.87 37.86 -12.33
C ILE A 858 9.38 37.95 -12.60
N SER A 859 10.02 39.05 -12.19
CA SER A 859 11.48 39.15 -12.14
C SER A 859 12.05 38.38 -10.95
N LEU A 860 13.27 37.85 -11.10
CA LEU A 860 13.98 37.18 -10.01
C LEU A 860 14.65 38.24 -9.11
N ASN A 861 14.29 38.24 -7.83
CA ASN A 861 14.94 39.08 -6.82
C ASN A 861 16.38 38.61 -6.58
N CYS A 862 17.28 39.56 -6.34
CA CYS A 862 18.65 39.28 -5.91
C CYS A 862 18.80 39.50 -4.41
N PRO A 863 19.59 38.68 -3.70
CA PRO A 863 20.10 39.05 -2.38
C PRO A 863 20.86 40.38 -2.47
N THR A 864 20.79 41.20 -1.43
CA THR A 864 21.55 42.47 -1.33
C THR A 864 22.62 42.38 -0.26
N GLN A 865 23.57 43.31 -0.25
CA GLN A 865 24.62 43.34 0.78
C GLN A 865 24.05 43.48 2.22
N ASP A 866 22.92 44.18 2.37
CA ASP A 866 22.18 44.30 3.64
C ASP A 866 21.27 43.10 3.94
N GLN A 867 20.95 42.28 2.93
CA GLN A 867 20.01 41.16 3.00
C GLN A 867 20.50 39.94 2.18
N PRO A 868 21.67 39.34 2.51
CA PRO A 868 22.30 38.32 1.68
C PRO A 868 21.79 36.89 1.92
N PHE A 869 20.91 36.69 2.92
CA PHE A 869 20.54 35.37 3.45
C PHE A 869 19.15 34.90 2.99
N LEU A 870 18.98 33.57 2.88
CA LEU A 870 17.66 32.94 2.78
C LEU A 870 16.82 33.26 4.04
N ARG A 871 15.54 33.55 3.87
CA ARG A 871 14.72 34.13 4.94
C ARG A 871 14.15 33.09 5.89
N THR A 872 14.56 33.23 7.15
CA THR A 872 14.13 32.45 8.32
C THR A 872 13.43 33.36 9.33
N PHE A 873 12.74 32.82 10.34
CA PHE A 873 12.07 33.65 11.36
C PHE A 873 13.06 34.64 12.02
N LYS A 874 14.22 34.14 12.46
CA LYS A 874 15.27 34.88 13.17
C LYS A 874 15.82 36.04 12.35
N ASN A 875 16.25 35.80 11.11
CA ASN A 875 16.81 36.86 10.26
C ASN A 875 15.73 37.77 9.62
N SER A 876 14.45 37.43 9.77
CA SER A 876 13.31 38.28 9.39
C SER A 876 12.85 39.20 10.53
N ASN A 877 13.41 39.04 11.74
CA ASN A 877 12.88 39.61 13.00
C ASN A 877 11.39 39.27 13.22
N TYR A 878 11.01 38.03 12.86
CA TYR A 878 9.66 37.51 13.04
C TYR A 878 9.62 36.66 14.31
N THR A 879 8.90 37.15 15.32
CA THR A 879 8.49 36.33 16.46
C THR A 879 7.30 35.48 16.03
N TYR A 880 7.39 34.16 16.20
CA TYR A 880 6.21 33.30 16.07
C TYR A 880 5.09 33.81 16.96
N GLN A 881 3.90 34.00 16.39
CA GLN A 881 2.69 34.08 17.20
C GLN A 881 2.47 32.67 17.76
N GLY A 882 3.09 32.41 18.92
CA GLY A 882 3.09 31.11 19.56
C GLY A 882 1.66 30.57 19.64
N PRO A 883 1.46 29.28 19.31
CA PRO A 883 0.20 28.80 18.77
C PRO A 883 -0.98 29.16 19.67
N ASP A 884 -2.04 29.68 19.05
CA ASP A 884 -3.41 29.68 19.58
C ASP A 884 -3.59 28.39 20.38
N PRO A 885 -3.72 28.45 21.73
CA PRO A 885 -3.25 27.40 22.62
C PRO A 885 -3.87 26.07 22.23
N LEU A 886 -3.05 25.22 21.61
CA LEU A 886 -3.47 24.13 20.72
C LEU A 886 -4.68 23.43 21.33
N GLU A 887 -5.85 23.46 20.68
CA GLU A 887 -7.11 22.99 21.30
C GLU A 887 -7.08 21.45 21.46
N ASN A 888 -6.42 21.04 22.52
CA ASN A 888 -6.04 19.68 22.86
C ASN A 888 -6.55 19.40 24.26
N TRP A 889 -7.08 18.20 24.45
CA TRP A 889 -7.76 17.82 25.69
C TRP A 889 -6.84 17.06 26.64
N GLY A 890 -5.52 17.24 26.46
CA GLY A 890 -4.48 16.77 27.34
C GLY A 890 -4.52 17.40 28.73
N SER A 891 -3.77 16.80 29.65
CA SER A 891 -3.72 17.18 31.06
C SER A 891 -2.27 17.25 31.54
N ASN A 892 -2.07 17.95 32.65
CA ASN A 892 -0.78 18.10 33.30
C ASN A 892 -0.80 17.23 34.57
N LEU A 893 0.21 16.38 34.76
CA LEU A 893 0.36 15.55 35.96
C LEU A 893 1.79 15.65 36.48
N SER A 894 1.94 16.21 37.69
CA SER A 894 3.23 16.48 38.32
C SER A 894 3.22 15.96 39.75
N CYS A 895 3.60 14.69 39.93
CA CYS A 895 3.68 14.06 41.25
C CYS A 895 5.09 14.24 41.84
N SER A 896 5.16 14.59 43.13
CA SER A 896 6.40 15.00 43.81
C SER A 896 7.24 13.87 44.39
N GLU A 897 6.87 12.61 44.17
CA GLU A 897 7.48 11.43 44.79
C GLU A 897 7.86 10.35 43.77
N ASN A 898 9.04 9.74 43.92
CA ASN A 898 9.44 8.55 43.17
C ASN A 898 8.67 7.32 43.70
N LEU A 899 7.45 7.11 43.20
CA LEU A 899 6.55 6.01 43.63
C LEU A 899 6.96 4.61 43.10
N THR A 900 8.13 4.48 42.48
CA THR A 900 8.71 3.20 42.01
C THR A 900 8.78 2.18 43.14
N SER A 901 8.30 0.95 42.90
CA SER A 901 8.42 -0.14 43.87
C SER A 901 9.79 -0.83 43.74
N GLU A 902 10.47 -1.07 44.86
CA GLU A 902 11.72 -1.86 44.90
C GLU A 902 11.49 -3.34 44.52
N THR A 903 10.25 -3.82 44.67
CA THR A 903 9.84 -5.20 44.34
C THR A 903 8.44 -5.21 43.72
N LYS A 904 8.23 -5.93 42.60
CA LYS A 904 6.87 -6.13 42.04
C LYS A 904 5.94 -6.72 43.12
N PRO A 905 4.71 -6.19 43.32
CA PRO A 905 3.80 -6.70 44.32
C PRO A 905 3.31 -8.10 43.99
N THR A 906 3.00 -8.85 45.05
CA THR A 906 2.34 -10.17 45.01
C THR A 906 0.84 -10.09 45.28
N SER A 907 0.33 -8.90 45.61
CA SER A 907 -1.07 -8.65 45.96
C SER A 907 -1.62 -7.48 45.15
N VAL A 908 -2.78 -7.67 44.53
CA VAL A 908 -3.51 -6.65 43.76
C VAL A 908 -3.96 -5.48 44.65
N HIS A 909 -4.17 -5.76 45.95
CA HIS A 909 -4.47 -4.76 46.97
C HIS A 909 -3.24 -3.91 47.37
N ARG A 910 -2.07 -4.20 46.79
CA ARG A 910 -0.83 -3.41 46.88
C ARG A 910 -0.28 -3.03 45.50
N LEU A 911 -1.12 -3.00 44.48
CA LEU A 911 -0.73 -2.61 43.12
C LEU A 911 -0.57 -1.09 43.01
N ARG A 912 0.63 -0.59 42.68
CA ARG A 912 0.87 0.83 42.40
C ARG A 912 0.75 1.11 40.89
N PRO A 913 0.53 2.37 40.47
CA PRO A 913 0.54 2.74 39.06
C PRO A 913 1.81 2.33 38.28
N ALA A 914 2.98 2.34 38.94
CA ALA A 914 4.26 1.95 38.33
C ALA A 914 4.44 0.43 38.18
N ASP A 915 3.66 -0.39 38.89
CA ASP A 915 3.77 -1.85 38.84
C ASP A 915 3.00 -2.46 37.66
N ILE A 916 2.05 -1.71 37.08
CA ILE A 916 1.20 -2.13 35.97
C ILE A 916 2.06 -2.28 34.71
N ASN A 917 1.88 -3.40 34.01
CA ASN A 917 2.63 -3.72 32.80
C ASN A 917 1.71 -3.79 31.57
N VAL A 918 0.42 -4.12 31.76
CA VAL A 918 -0.53 -4.31 30.66
C VAL A 918 -1.81 -3.52 30.91
N VAL A 919 -2.35 -2.91 29.86
CA VAL A 919 -3.70 -2.32 29.81
C VAL A 919 -4.54 -3.01 28.74
N ALA A 920 -5.84 -3.19 29.00
CA ALA A 920 -6.79 -3.78 28.06
C ALA A 920 -8.20 -3.20 28.27
N ALA A 921 -9.09 -3.36 27.29
CA ALA A 921 -10.48 -2.91 27.42
C ALA A 921 -11.51 -3.76 26.65
N MET A 922 -12.74 -3.74 27.17
CA MET A 922 -13.94 -4.40 26.65
C MET A 922 -15.12 -3.43 26.72
N GLY A 923 -16.05 -3.51 25.76
CA GLY A 923 -17.22 -2.63 25.73
C GLY A 923 -17.75 -2.33 24.33
N ASP A 924 -18.28 -1.11 24.19
CA ASP A 924 -19.04 -0.64 23.02
C ASP A 924 -18.33 0.47 22.20
N SER A 925 -19.11 1.30 21.52
CA SER A 925 -18.66 2.42 20.68
C SER A 925 -17.88 3.49 21.45
N LEU A 926 -18.19 3.74 22.73
CA LEU A 926 -17.46 4.72 23.54
C LEU A 926 -16.05 4.22 23.89
N THR A 927 -15.89 2.90 24.09
CA THR A 927 -14.60 2.24 24.39
C THR A 927 -13.67 2.15 23.17
N VAL A 928 -14.14 2.38 21.93
CA VAL A 928 -13.30 2.51 20.72
C VAL A 928 -13.15 3.95 20.20
N GLY A 929 -13.62 4.96 20.96
CA GLY A 929 -13.55 6.36 20.53
C GLY A 929 -14.38 6.65 19.26
N PHE A 930 -15.52 5.98 19.09
CA PHE A 930 -16.38 6.14 17.90
C PHE A 930 -16.84 7.59 17.73
N GLY A 931 -16.51 8.19 16.57
CA GLY A 931 -16.84 9.58 16.26
C GLY A 931 -16.11 10.64 17.09
N ALA A 932 -15.15 10.29 17.96
CA ALA A 932 -14.56 11.23 18.93
C ALA A 932 -13.93 12.49 18.32
N LYS A 933 -13.29 12.40 17.15
CA LYS A 933 -12.73 13.55 16.42
C LYS A 933 -13.57 14.02 15.23
N ALA A 934 -14.77 13.45 15.04
CA ALA A 934 -15.61 13.76 13.89
C ALA A 934 -16.06 15.23 13.90
N LYS A 935 -15.86 15.92 12.77
CA LYS A 935 -16.37 17.28 12.50
C LYS A 935 -17.60 17.26 11.59
N THR A 936 -17.81 16.17 10.83
CA THR A 936 -18.99 15.95 9.96
C THR A 936 -19.69 14.63 10.26
N LEU A 937 -20.98 14.51 9.91
CA LEU A 937 -21.77 13.28 10.16
C LEU A 937 -21.23 12.05 9.44
N LEU A 938 -20.56 12.24 8.29
CA LEU A 938 -19.92 11.15 7.55
C LEU A 938 -18.72 10.57 8.33
N GLN A 939 -18.03 11.39 9.12
CA GLN A 939 -16.92 10.98 9.99
C GLN A 939 -17.37 10.21 11.25
N MET A 940 -18.67 10.07 11.53
CA MET A 940 -19.16 9.33 12.70
C MET A 940 -18.73 7.87 12.71
N LYS A 941 -18.61 7.22 11.55
CA LYS A 941 -18.26 5.79 11.43
C LYS A 941 -16.82 5.47 11.85
N ILE A 942 -16.01 6.48 12.14
CA ILE A 942 -14.58 6.37 12.40
C ILE A 942 -14.34 6.02 13.88
N GLN A 943 -13.57 4.96 14.12
CA GLN A 943 -13.13 4.56 15.46
C GLN A 943 -11.78 5.24 15.77
N TYR A 944 -11.78 6.30 16.58
CA TYR A 944 -10.56 6.99 16.99
C TYR A 944 -9.91 6.29 18.19
N GLN A 945 -9.51 5.04 17.96
CA GLN A 945 -8.93 4.09 18.92
C GLN A 945 -7.86 4.73 19.83
N GLY A 946 -6.95 5.50 19.25
CA GLY A 946 -5.83 6.12 19.97
C GLY A 946 -6.20 7.21 20.98
N VAL A 947 -7.42 7.73 20.96
CA VAL A 947 -7.95 8.71 21.94
C VAL A 947 -9.13 8.17 22.76
N ALA A 948 -9.40 6.86 22.71
CA ALA A 948 -10.41 6.23 23.54
C ALA A 948 -10.03 6.34 25.02
N TRP A 949 -10.92 6.91 25.84
CA TRP A 949 -10.71 7.27 27.25
C TRP A 949 -9.98 6.20 28.11
N SER A 950 -10.37 4.93 27.96
CA SER A 950 -9.91 3.81 28.79
C SER A 950 -8.66 3.10 28.29
N ILE A 951 -8.29 3.26 27.00
CA ILE A 951 -7.33 2.35 26.35
C ILE A 951 -6.53 2.94 25.18
N GLY A 952 -6.86 4.14 24.70
CA GLY A 952 -6.07 4.84 23.68
C GLY A 952 -4.71 5.31 24.23
N GLY A 953 -3.72 5.48 23.37
CA GLY A 953 -2.37 5.86 23.76
C GLY A 953 -1.63 6.75 22.76
N ASP A 954 -2.34 7.55 21.96
CA ASP A 954 -1.74 8.52 21.03
C ASP A 954 -1.03 9.66 21.76
N LYS A 955 0.09 10.15 21.19
CA LYS A 955 0.88 11.29 21.68
C LYS A 955 1.23 11.16 23.18
N SER A 956 1.36 12.27 23.92
CA SER A 956 1.59 12.29 25.37
C SER A 956 0.37 12.76 26.14
N LEU A 957 0.37 12.56 27.47
CA LEU A 957 -0.68 13.04 28.38
C LEU A 957 -0.97 14.54 28.22
N GLU A 958 0.06 15.35 27.96
CA GLU A 958 -0.03 16.79 27.75
C GLU A 958 -0.80 17.18 26.47
N ILE A 959 -1.11 16.21 25.59
CA ILE A 959 -1.81 16.42 24.32
C ILE A 959 -3.13 15.63 24.28
N VAL A 960 -3.12 14.39 24.78
CA VAL A 960 -4.28 13.47 24.80
C VAL A 960 -4.36 12.77 26.15
N THR A 961 -5.45 13.00 26.90
CA THR A 961 -5.68 12.32 28.19
C THR A 961 -6.47 11.04 28.02
N THR A 962 -5.81 9.92 28.32
CA THR A 962 -6.38 8.55 28.39
C THR A 962 -5.76 7.82 29.58
N LEU A 963 -6.40 6.76 30.07
CA LEU A 963 -5.83 5.94 31.15
C LEU A 963 -4.39 5.46 30.84
N PRO A 964 -4.06 4.94 29.64
CA PRO A 964 -2.68 4.57 29.32
C PRO A 964 -1.71 5.75 29.31
N ASN A 965 -2.10 6.93 28.80
CA ASN A 965 -1.22 8.10 28.80
C ASN A 965 -0.96 8.66 30.20
N ILE A 966 -1.91 8.47 31.14
CA ILE A 966 -1.69 8.74 32.57
C ILE A 966 -0.71 7.72 33.16
N LEU A 967 -0.93 6.42 32.92
CA LEU A 967 -0.08 5.34 33.41
C LEU A 967 1.37 5.42 32.88
N LYS A 968 1.59 5.89 31.64
CA LYS A 968 2.92 6.16 31.05
C LYS A 968 3.79 7.11 31.89
N LYS A 969 3.20 7.94 32.77
CA LYS A 969 3.95 8.81 33.70
C LYS A 969 4.56 8.05 34.89
N PHE A 970 4.08 6.84 35.18
CA PHE A 970 4.55 5.99 36.27
C PHE A 970 5.32 4.75 35.76
N ASN A 971 4.89 4.17 34.64
CA ASN A 971 5.65 3.17 33.89
C ASN A 971 5.54 3.47 32.37
N PRO A 972 6.60 3.95 31.70
CA PRO A 972 6.55 4.22 30.26
C PRO A 972 6.43 2.95 29.40
N ASN A 973 6.76 1.78 29.96
CA ASN A 973 6.81 0.49 29.25
C ASN A 973 5.51 -0.32 29.39
N ILE A 974 4.35 0.31 29.51
CA ILE A 974 3.06 -0.40 29.49
C ILE A 974 2.74 -0.90 28.07
N TYR A 975 2.16 -2.10 27.97
CA TYR A 975 1.72 -2.71 26.72
C TYR A 975 0.18 -2.82 26.64
N GLY A 976 -0.36 -3.05 25.44
CA GLY A 976 -1.76 -3.40 25.21
C GLY A 976 -2.67 -2.23 24.80
N PHE A 977 -2.19 -0.99 24.91
CA PHE A 977 -2.95 0.20 24.52
C PHE A 977 -3.17 0.28 23.00
N ALA A 978 -4.31 0.87 22.63
CA ALA A 978 -4.72 1.14 21.27
C ALA A 978 -4.13 2.46 20.75
N THR A 979 -3.97 2.62 19.43
CA THR A 979 -3.43 3.84 18.80
C THR A 979 -4.20 4.21 17.54
N GLY A 980 -4.02 5.43 17.05
CA GLY A 980 -4.53 5.88 15.76
C GLY A 980 -6.03 5.66 15.52
N ILE A 981 -6.35 5.09 14.36
CA ILE A 981 -7.72 4.98 13.84
C ILE A 981 -7.96 3.57 13.27
N GLY A 982 -9.16 3.04 13.51
CA GLY A 982 -9.65 1.80 12.88
C GLY A 982 -9.20 0.51 13.55
N LYS A 983 -9.76 -0.63 13.10
CA LYS A 983 -9.66 -1.92 13.81
C LYS A 983 -8.24 -2.47 13.93
N ASN A 984 -7.35 -2.21 12.96
CA ASN A 984 -6.01 -2.81 12.94
C ASN A 984 -5.08 -2.27 14.05
N MET A 985 -5.45 -1.18 14.71
CA MET A 985 -4.63 -0.49 15.72
C MET A 985 -5.16 -0.68 17.16
N SER A 986 -6.06 -1.65 17.38
CA SER A 986 -6.79 -1.84 18.64
C SER A 986 -5.99 -2.53 19.76
N ASN A 987 -4.99 -3.35 19.41
CA ASN A 987 -4.15 -4.10 20.36
C ASN A 987 -4.99 -4.96 21.35
N PHE A 988 -5.03 -4.64 22.66
CA PHE A 988 -5.90 -5.31 23.64
C PHE A 988 -7.21 -4.55 23.93
N ASN A 989 -7.63 -3.63 23.06
CA ASN A 989 -9.01 -3.19 22.98
C ASN A 989 -9.83 -4.16 22.11
N VAL A 990 -10.74 -4.89 22.73
CA VAL A 990 -11.65 -5.84 22.05
C VAL A 990 -13.09 -5.33 21.96
N ALA A 991 -13.33 -4.06 22.31
CA ALA A 991 -14.63 -3.41 22.24
C ALA A 991 -15.16 -3.27 20.79
N VAL A 992 -16.48 -3.26 20.63
CA VAL A 992 -17.15 -3.25 19.32
C VAL A 992 -18.32 -2.27 19.32
N PRO A 993 -18.40 -1.29 18.39
CA PRO A 993 -19.56 -0.42 18.26
C PRO A 993 -20.88 -1.18 18.11
N GLY A 994 -21.86 -0.80 18.92
CA GLY A 994 -23.18 -1.44 18.95
C GLY A 994 -23.28 -2.70 19.83
N SER A 995 -22.18 -3.21 20.39
CA SER A 995 -22.24 -4.36 21.30
C SER A 995 -23.09 -4.12 22.54
N MET A 996 -23.65 -5.21 23.06
CA MET A 996 -24.54 -5.25 24.22
C MET A 996 -23.96 -6.15 25.32
N SER A 997 -24.62 -6.22 26.47
CA SER A 997 -24.16 -7.05 27.61
C SER A 997 -23.86 -8.50 27.22
N HIS A 998 -24.68 -9.09 26.35
CA HIS A 998 -24.53 -10.49 25.89
C HIS A 998 -23.28 -10.75 25.02
N ASP A 999 -22.62 -9.71 24.48
CA ASP A 999 -21.33 -9.86 23.80
C ASP A 999 -20.14 -9.98 24.78
N MET A 1000 -20.30 -9.56 26.04
CA MET A 1000 -19.19 -9.45 26.99
C MET A 1000 -18.47 -10.78 27.26
N PRO A 1001 -19.13 -11.95 27.37
CA PRO A 1001 -18.45 -13.24 27.48
C PRO A 1001 -17.59 -13.57 26.25
N LYS A 1002 -18.04 -13.20 25.05
CA LYS A 1002 -17.28 -13.38 23.80
C LYS A 1002 -16.06 -12.45 23.78
N GLN A 1003 -16.22 -11.18 24.12
CA GLN A 1003 -15.10 -10.24 24.26
C GLN A 1003 -14.09 -10.71 25.32
N ALA A 1004 -14.56 -11.25 26.46
CA ALA A 1004 -13.69 -11.80 27.50
C ALA A 1004 -12.83 -12.97 26.96
N HIS A 1005 -13.44 -13.94 26.26
CA HIS A 1005 -12.71 -15.03 25.62
C HIS A 1005 -11.68 -14.53 24.60
N THR A 1006 -12.04 -13.58 23.73
CA THR A 1006 -11.11 -13.00 22.75
C THR A 1006 -9.94 -12.30 23.42
N LEU A 1007 -10.17 -11.48 24.45
CA LEU A 1007 -9.11 -10.80 25.19
C LEU A 1007 -8.19 -11.80 25.91
N VAL A 1008 -8.75 -12.84 26.53
CA VAL A 1008 -7.98 -13.92 27.16
C VAL A 1008 -7.08 -14.65 26.15
N GLN A 1009 -7.57 -14.90 24.94
CA GLN A 1009 -6.78 -15.52 23.86
C GLN A 1009 -5.65 -14.59 23.38
N LEU A 1010 -5.94 -13.31 23.12
CA LEU A 1010 -4.94 -12.31 22.70
C LEU A 1010 -3.82 -12.15 23.73
N MET A 1011 -4.16 -12.04 25.02
CA MET A 1011 -3.17 -11.95 26.09
C MET A 1011 -2.36 -13.24 26.30
N LYS A 1012 -2.93 -14.43 26.03
CA LYS A 1012 -2.21 -15.71 26.11
C LYS A 1012 -1.27 -15.95 24.93
N ASN A 1013 -1.58 -15.38 23.76
CA ASN A 1013 -0.83 -15.58 22.52
C ASN A 1013 0.24 -14.50 22.25
N SER A 1014 0.27 -13.41 23.03
CA SER A 1014 1.22 -12.32 22.87
C SER A 1014 2.62 -12.67 23.41
N SER A 1015 3.65 -12.40 22.61
CA SER A 1015 5.06 -12.49 22.98
C SER A 1015 5.53 -11.35 23.89
N GLU A 1016 4.82 -10.22 23.87
CA GLU A 1016 5.27 -8.96 24.47
C GLU A 1016 4.96 -8.84 25.98
N ILE A 1017 4.17 -9.77 26.52
CA ILE A 1017 3.76 -9.77 27.93
C ILE A 1017 4.02 -11.11 28.61
N ASN A 1018 4.44 -11.10 29.86
CA ASN A 1018 4.44 -12.30 30.68
C ASN A 1018 3.03 -12.54 31.23
N PHE A 1019 2.22 -13.30 30.50
CA PHE A 1019 0.83 -13.57 30.85
C PHE A 1019 0.62 -13.97 32.32
N LYS A 1020 1.56 -14.71 32.93
CA LYS A 1020 1.45 -15.17 34.33
C LYS A 1020 1.97 -14.20 35.39
N GLN A 1021 2.98 -13.37 35.10
CA GLN A 1021 3.69 -12.57 36.12
C GLN A 1021 3.38 -11.07 36.09
N ASP A 1022 2.97 -10.56 34.94
CA ASP A 1022 2.76 -9.13 34.73
C ASP A 1022 1.39 -8.67 35.24
N TRP A 1023 1.34 -7.45 35.81
CA TRP A 1023 0.08 -6.88 36.31
C TRP A 1023 -0.70 -6.22 35.18
N LYS A 1024 -1.99 -6.56 35.07
CA LYS A 1024 -2.92 -6.09 34.05
C LYS A 1024 -3.99 -5.20 34.68
N VAL A 1025 -4.33 -4.09 34.02
CA VAL A 1025 -5.56 -3.34 34.28
C VAL A 1025 -6.49 -3.53 33.09
N ILE A 1026 -7.70 -4.05 33.34
CA ILE A 1026 -8.71 -4.29 32.29
C ILE A 1026 -9.92 -3.42 32.57
N THR A 1027 -10.37 -2.61 31.60
CA THR A 1027 -11.51 -1.71 31.77
C THR A 1027 -12.72 -2.18 30.99
N LEU A 1028 -13.84 -2.40 31.68
CA LEU A 1028 -15.12 -2.84 31.14
C LEU A 1028 -16.13 -1.68 31.24
N PHE A 1029 -16.81 -1.39 30.13
CA PHE A 1029 -17.93 -0.44 30.08
C PHE A 1029 -18.94 -0.84 29.01
N ILE A 1030 -20.19 -1.08 29.40
CA ILE A 1030 -21.26 -1.64 28.55
C ILE A 1030 -22.64 -1.34 29.15
N GLY A 1031 -23.69 -1.37 28.31
CA GLY A 1031 -25.09 -1.30 28.74
C GLY A 1031 -25.90 -0.16 28.11
N ALA A 1032 -25.26 0.78 27.42
CA ALA A 1032 -25.97 1.88 26.76
C ALA A 1032 -26.88 1.35 25.64
N ASN A 1033 -26.38 0.41 24.82
CA ASN A 1033 -27.15 -0.18 23.72
C ASN A 1033 -28.31 -1.05 24.23
N ASP A 1034 -28.10 -1.83 25.29
CA ASP A 1034 -29.17 -2.61 25.95
C ASP A 1034 -30.31 -1.70 26.44
N LEU A 1035 -29.98 -0.55 27.06
CA LEU A 1035 -30.97 0.46 27.48
C LEU A 1035 -31.63 1.18 26.29
N CYS A 1036 -30.91 1.39 25.20
CA CYS A 1036 -31.44 2.00 23.98
C CYS A 1036 -32.45 1.10 23.25
N GLU A 1037 -32.35 -0.23 23.42
CA GLU A 1037 -33.21 -1.25 22.79
C GLU A 1037 -34.21 -1.93 23.75
N TYR A 1038 -34.18 -1.63 25.06
CA TYR A 1038 -35.02 -2.26 26.09
C TYR A 1038 -36.52 -2.33 25.75
N CYS A 1039 -37.06 -1.28 25.14
CA CYS A 1039 -38.48 -1.22 24.75
C CYS A 1039 -38.85 -2.12 23.56
N MET A 1040 -37.87 -2.65 22.82
CA MET A 1040 -38.07 -3.66 21.78
C MET A 1040 -38.12 -5.08 22.35
N ASN A 1041 -37.30 -5.38 23.37
CA ASN A 1041 -37.36 -6.65 24.11
C ASN A 1041 -36.97 -6.50 25.59
N LYS A 1042 -37.98 -6.40 26.44
CA LYS A 1042 -37.83 -6.16 27.89
C LYS A 1042 -37.22 -7.33 28.67
N GLU A 1043 -37.25 -8.54 28.11
CA GLU A 1043 -36.71 -9.75 28.75
C GLU A 1043 -35.21 -9.90 28.43
N VAL A 1044 -34.84 -9.80 27.15
CA VAL A 1044 -33.44 -9.88 26.70
C VAL A 1044 -32.60 -8.76 27.31
N TYR A 1045 -33.14 -7.54 27.37
CA TYR A 1045 -32.46 -6.38 27.94
C TYR A 1045 -32.91 -6.07 29.39
N SER A 1046 -33.44 -7.05 30.10
CA SER A 1046 -33.80 -6.88 31.52
C SER A 1046 -32.56 -6.55 32.37
N ALA A 1047 -32.77 -5.91 33.53
CA ALA A 1047 -31.68 -5.60 34.45
C ALA A 1047 -31.02 -6.86 35.05
N ASP A 1048 -31.74 -7.99 35.09
CA ASP A 1048 -31.18 -9.29 35.48
C ASP A 1048 -30.34 -9.90 34.35
N SER A 1049 -30.81 -9.83 33.09
CA SER A 1049 -30.06 -10.27 31.90
C SER A 1049 -28.75 -9.49 31.74
N TYR A 1050 -28.81 -8.16 31.87
CA TYR A 1050 -27.65 -7.26 31.84
C TYR A 1050 -26.54 -7.69 32.81
N VAL A 1051 -26.90 -7.91 34.09
CA VAL A 1051 -25.94 -8.28 35.13
C VAL A 1051 -25.45 -9.72 34.98
N LYS A 1052 -26.31 -10.65 34.53
CA LYS A 1052 -25.92 -12.03 34.25
C LYS A 1052 -24.81 -12.13 33.20
N HIS A 1053 -24.92 -11.44 32.07
CA HIS A 1053 -23.88 -11.50 31.03
C HIS A 1053 -22.56 -10.83 31.47
N ILE A 1054 -22.64 -9.80 32.32
CA ILE A 1054 -21.45 -9.20 32.94
C ILE A 1054 -20.83 -10.15 33.97
N GLU A 1055 -21.64 -10.86 34.75
CA GLU A 1055 -21.17 -11.90 35.68
C GLU A 1055 -20.44 -13.03 34.95
N GLU A 1056 -21.00 -13.53 33.86
CA GLU A 1056 -20.37 -14.55 32.98
C GLU A 1056 -19.03 -14.07 32.42
N ALA A 1057 -18.95 -12.80 31.97
CA ALA A 1057 -17.71 -12.21 31.46
C ALA A 1057 -16.64 -12.03 32.57
N LEU A 1058 -17.05 -11.63 33.77
CA LEU A 1058 -16.17 -11.49 34.93
C LEU A 1058 -15.67 -12.84 35.44
N ASP A 1059 -16.51 -13.88 35.44
CA ASP A 1059 -16.11 -15.25 35.77
C ASP A 1059 -15.07 -15.80 34.77
N ILE A 1060 -15.23 -15.55 33.47
CA ILE A 1060 -14.22 -15.92 32.46
C ILE A 1060 -12.87 -15.25 32.75
N LEU A 1061 -12.87 -13.97 33.12
CA LEU A 1061 -11.64 -13.24 33.47
C LEU A 1061 -11.03 -13.76 34.78
N HIS A 1062 -11.85 -13.96 35.82
CA HIS A 1062 -11.42 -14.45 37.15
C HIS A 1062 -10.81 -15.85 37.10
N GLN A 1063 -11.37 -16.73 36.28
CA GLN A 1063 -10.89 -18.11 36.10
C GLN A 1063 -9.62 -18.19 35.25
N GLN A 1064 -9.37 -17.24 34.35
CA GLN A 1064 -8.34 -17.39 33.30
C GLN A 1064 -7.23 -16.35 33.29
N VAL A 1065 -7.38 -15.20 33.96
CA VAL A 1065 -6.42 -14.10 33.93
C VAL A 1065 -5.80 -13.88 35.32
N PRO A 1066 -4.57 -14.37 35.57
CA PRO A 1066 -3.85 -14.04 36.79
C PRO A 1066 -3.37 -12.58 36.76
N ARG A 1067 -3.22 -12.00 37.95
CA ARG A 1067 -2.64 -10.66 38.18
C ARG A 1067 -3.39 -9.55 37.45
N ALA A 1068 -4.69 -9.46 37.72
CA ALA A 1068 -5.60 -8.51 37.08
C ALA A 1068 -6.38 -7.65 38.08
N PHE A 1069 -6.36 -6.33 37.85
CA PHE A 1069 -7.25 -5.35 38.46
C PHE A 1069 -8.32 -5.00 37.42
N ILE A 1070 -9.58 -5.31 37.68
CA ILE A 1070 -10.68 -5.03 36.74
C ILE A 1070 -11.38 -3.73 37.14
N ASN A 1071 -11.35 -2.74 36.26
CA ASN A 1071 -12.21 -1.55 36.33
C ASN A 1071 -13.58 -1.91 35.73
N MET A 1072 -14.61 -2.04 36.57
CA MET A 1072 -16.00 -2.09 36.08
C MET A 1072 -16.61 -0.69 36.18
N VAL A 1073 -16.78 -0.01 35.05
CA VAL A 1073 -17.32 1.37 35.03
C VAL A 1073 -18.85 1.32 34.99
N GLN A 1074 -19.48 2.07 35.88
CA GLN A 1074 -20.93 2.07 36.04
C GLN A 1074 -21.63 2.77 34.87
N ILE A 1075 -22.78 2.24 34.42
CA ILE A 1075 -23.57 2.85 33.34
C ILE A 1075 -24.17 4.20 33.79
N LEU A 1076 -24.19 5.17 32.89
CA LEU A 1076 -24.64 6.54 33.17
C LEU A 1076 -26.17 6.65 33.37
N GLU A 1077 -26.65 7.68 34.07
CA GLU A 1077 -28.06 8.07 33.99
C GLU A 1077 -28.32 8.77 32.64
N MET A 1078 -29.03 8.11 31.73
CA MET A 1078 -29.20 8.57 30.34
C MET A 1078 -30.26 9.66 30.17
N SER A 1079 -31.00 10.01 31.23
CA SER A 1079 -32.04 11.05 31.22
C SER A 1079 -31.52 12.40 30.69
N GLY A 1080 -30.27 12.74 31.01
CA GLY A 1080 -29.60 13.96 30.57
C GLY A 1080 -29.46 14.11 29.05
N LEU A 1081 -29.41 13.01 28.29
CA LEU A 1081 -29.29 13.03 26.83
C LEU A 1081 -30.47 13.77 26.16
N ARG A 1082 -31.67 13.71 26.78
CA ARG A 1082 -32.87 14.43 26.33
C ARG A 1082 -32.70 15.96 26.31
N ARG A 1083 -31.67 16.50 26.96
CA ARG A 1083 -31.33 17.95 26.96
C ARG A 1083 -30.45 18.35 25.77
N LEU A 1084 -29.74 17.42 25.15
CA LEU A 1084 -28.76 17.68 24.08
C LEU A 1084 -29.47 17.92 22.74
N LYS A 1085 -29.87 19.18 22.48
CA LYS A 1085 -30.65 19.56 21.30
C LYS A 1085 -29.90 20.57 20.43
N LYS A 1086 -29.86 20.32 19.12
CA LYS A 1086 -29.31 21.22 18.10
C LYS A 1086 -30.07 21.04 16.79
N ASN A 1087 -30.27 22.11 16.02
CA ASN A 1087 -30.93 22.09 14.71
C ASN A 1087 -29.98 21.55 13.63
N THR A 1088 -29.51 20.31 13.79
CA THR A 1088 -28.57 19.60 12.92
C THR A 1088 -28.98 18.14 12.80
N ILE A 1089 -28.86 17.55 11.62
CA ILE A 1089 -29.39 16.20 11.29
C ILE A 1089 -28.99 15.12 12.31
N GLY A 1090 -27.76 15.13 12.81
CA GLY A 1090 -27.30 14.21 13.87
C GLY A 1090 -28.15 14.30 15.13
N CYS A 1091 -28.05 15.43 15.83
CA CYS A 1091 -28.78 15.70 17.08
C CYS A 1091 -30.32 15.70 16.95
N ALA A 1092 -30.87 15.99 15.76
CA ALA A 1092 -32.32 16.07 15.55
C ALA A 1092 -32.96 14.73 15.15
N LEU A 1093 -32.23 13.88 14.41
CA LEU A 1093 -32.75 12.63 13.82
C LEU A 1093 -31.92 11.41 14.23
N LEU A 1094 -30.60 11.41 14.02
CA LEU A 1094 -29.76 10.23 14.31
C LEU A 1094 -29.76 9.87 15.79
N GLN A 1095 -29.66 10.86 16.69
CA GLN A 1095 -29.69 10.67 18.14
C GLN A 1095 -30.89 9.79 18.57
N LYS A 1096 -32.09 10.12 18.07
CA LYS A 1096 -33.35 9.40 18.32
C LYS A 1096 -33.45 8.03 17.67
N HIS A 1097 -32.70 7.80 16.59
CA HIS A 1097 -32.63 6.50 15.92
C HIS A 1097 -31.65 5.57 16.63
N ILE A 1098 -30.56 6.12 17.21
CA ILE A 1098 -29.56 5.39 17.99
C ILE A 1098 -30.13 4.96 19.35
N CYS A 1099 -30.91 5.81 20.02
CA CYS A 1099 -31.47 5.51 21.35
C CYS A 1099 -32.99 5.73 21.44
N PRO A 1100 -33.79 4.94 20.71
CA PRO A 1100 -35.22 5.17 20.58
C PRO A 1100 -35.95 5.08 21.92
N CYS A 1101 -35.63 4.11 22.77
CA CYS A 1101 -36.33 3.87 24.02
C CYS A 1101 -36.14 4.98 25.06
N PHE A 1102 -35.06 5.78 24.99
CA PHE A 1102 -34.83 6.93 25.89
C PHE A 1102 -35.29 8.27 25.31
N LEU A 1103 -35.25 8.44 23.99
CA LEU A 1103 -35.37 9.75 23.33
C LEU A 1103 -36.70 9.98 22.59
N ASN A 1104 -37.43 8.91 22.23
CA ASN A 1104 -38.75 9.02 21.60
C ASN A 1104 -39.94 9.15 22.58
N PRO A 1105 -39.94 8.60 23.81
CA PRO A 1105 -41.01 8.83 24.78
C PRO A 1105 -41.24 10.31 25.06
N ARG A 1106 -42.51 10.70 25.25
CA ARG A 1106 -42.89 12.08 25.58
C ARG A 1106 -42.44 12.44 27.01
N GLU A 1107 -42.27 13.71 27.29
CA GLU A 1107 -41.96 14.15 28.66
C GLU A 1107 -43.08 13.72 29.62
N ASN A 1108 -42.71 13.28 30.82
CA ASN A 1108 -43.60 12.73 31.85
C ASN A 1108 -44.42 11.48 31.43
N SER A 1109 -44.11 10.81 30.31
CA SER A 1109 -44.80 9.61 29.87
C SER A 1109 -44.50 8.37 30.75
N PRO A 1110 -45.41 7.38 30.86
CA PRO A 1110 -45.16 6.13 31.60
C PRO A 1110 -43.92 5.38 31.10
N GLU A 1111 -43.69 5.37 29.79
CA GLU A 1111 -42.56 4.69 29.13
C GLU A 1111 -41.22 5.36 29.52
N LEU A 1112 -41.19 6.69 29.62
CA LEU A 1112 -40.01 7.42 30.11
C LEU A 1112 -39.72 7.11 31.59
N HIS A 1113 -40.75 7.05 32.43
CA HIS A 1113 -40.59 6.66 33.84
C HIS A 1113 -40.16 5.20 34.01
N GLU A 1114 -40.54 4.31 33.08
CA GLU A 1114 -40.11 2.92 33.07
C GLU A 1114 -38.62 2.80 32.72
N ILE A 1115 -38.17 3.37 31.59
CA ILE A 1115 -36.75 3.26 31.20
C ILE A 1115 -35.81 3.95 32.19
N MET A 1116 -36.23 5.07 32.80
CA MET A 1116 -35.49 5.72 33.88
C MET A 1116 -35.41 4.87 35.17
N ARG A 1117 -36.36 3.95 35.40
CA ARG A 1117 -36.28 2.95 36.47
C ARG A 1117 -35.30 1.84 36.11
N VAL A 1118 -35.42 1.28 34.90
CA VAL A 1118 -34.56 0.19 34.40
C VAL A 1118 -33.09 0.59 34.39
N ASN A 1119 -32.77 1.83 34.01
CA ASN A 1119 -31.42 2.39 34.09
C ASN A 1119 -30.86 2.41 35.53
N LYS A 1120 -31.72 2.61 36.55
CA LYS A 1120 -31.34 2.55 37.98
C LYS A 1120 -31.32 1.12 38.50
N ASP A 1121 -32.14 0.22 37.96
CA ASP A 1121 -32.10 -1.20 38.27
C ASP A 1121 -30.81 -1.86 37.74
N TYR A 1122 -30.35 -1.47 36.55
CA TYR A 1122 -29.02 -1.81 36.00
C TYR A 1122 -27.91 -1.38 36.98
N GLN A 1123 -27.89 -0.10 37.35
CA GLN A 1123 -26.90 0.45 38.29
C GLN A 1123 -26.93 -0.27 39.64
N THR A 1124 -28.13 -0.54 40.17
CA THR A 1124 -28.33 -1.19 41.48
C THR A 1124 -27.88 -2.64 41.47
N LYS A 1125 -28.31 -3.46 40.49
CA LYS A 1125 -27.93 -4.87 40.41
C LYS A 1125 -26.44 -5.05 40.11
N LEU A 1126 -25.84 -4.23 39.23
CA LEU A 1126 -24.39 -4.29 38.97
C LEU A 1126 -23.59 -3.91 40.22
N THR A 1127 -24.05 -2.89 40.96
CA THR A 1127 -23.46 -2.53 42.26
C THR A 1127 -23.55 -3.72 43.23
N ALA A 1128 -24.69 -4.38 43.34
CA ALA A 1128 -24.85 -5.56 44.19
C ALA A 1128 -23.94 -6.74 43.79
N LEU A 1129 -23.74 -6.98 42.48
CA LEU A 1129 -22.82 -8.01 41.98
C LEU A 1129 -21.37 -7.71 42.41
N ILE A 1130 -20.85 -6.51 42.18
CA ILE A 1130 -19.45 -6.19 42.50
C ILE A 1130 -19.22 -6.15 44.01
N TYR A 1131 -20.13 -5.55 44.77
CA TYR A 1131 -20.03 -5.48 46.24
C TYR A 1131 -20.38 -6.79 46.97
N SER A 1132 -20.72 -7.87 46.26
CA SER A 1132 -20.90 -9.21 46.84
C SER A 1132 -19.61 -9.81 47.43
N GLY A 1133 -18.43 -9.28 47.04
CA GLY A 1133 -17.13 -9.82 47.40
C GLY A 1133 -16.69 -11.05 46.61
N LYS A 1134 -17.50 -11.56 45.67
CA LYS A 1134 -17.24 -12.76 44.84
C LYS A 1134 -15.81 -12.80 44.25
N TYR A 1135 -15.31 -11.64 43.81
CA TYR A 1135 -14.02 -11.51 43.13
C TYR A 1135 -12.86 -11.01 44.01
N ASP A 1136 -13.07 -10.73 45.30
CA ASP A 1136 -12.04 -10.25 46.25
C ASP A 1136 -11.34 -11.39 47.03
N MET A 1137 -11.66 -12.64 46.69
CA MET A 1137 -11.31 -13.83 47.48
C MET A 1137 -9.85 -14.30 47.37
N ASN A 1138 -9.03 -13.69 46.50
CA ASN A 1138 -7.62 -14.04 46.34
C ASN A 1138 -6.73 -12.79 46.16
N GLU A 1139 -5.41 -12.95 46.27
CA GLU A 1139 -4.47 -11.82 46.20
C GLU A 1139 -4.11 -11.40 44.76
N GLU A 1140 -4.43 -12.18 43.73
CA GLU A 1140 -4.03 -11.89 42.33
C GLU A 1140 -5.14 -11.31 41.45
N PHE A 1141 -6.38 -11.18 41.96
CA PHE A 1141 -7.53 -10.68 41.21
C PHE A 1141 -8.48 -9.85 42.09
N THR A 1142 -9.10 -8.82 41.51
CA THR A 1142 -10.18 -8.02 42.14
C THR A 1142 -10.98 -7.30 41.06
N VAL A 1143 -12.26 -7.05 41.32
CA VAL A 1143 -13.12 -6.21 40.47
C VAL A 1143 -13.56 -4.99 41.26
N VAL A 1144 -13.25 -3.81 40.76
CA VAL A 1144 -13.53 -2.53 41.42
C VAL A 1144 -14.54 -1.75 40.59
N LEU A 1145 -15.70 -1.48 41.20
CA LEU A 1145 -16.70 -0.59 40.61
C LEU A 1145 -16.16 0.85 40.61
N GLN A 1146 -16.20 1.50 39.46
CA GLN A 1146 -15.85 2.91 39.30
C GLN A 1146 -17.15 3.70 39.02
N PRO A 1147 -17.85 4.18 40.07
CA PRO A 1147 -19.16 4.81 39.94
C PRO A 1147 -19.14 6.23 39.35
N TYR A 1148 -18.00 6.83 38.99
CA TYR A 1148 -17.92 8.24 38.57
C TYR A 1148 -18.83 8.66 37.40
N PHE A 1149 -19.41 7.73 36.62
CA PHE A 1149 -20.36 8.09 35.55
C PHE A 1149 -21.84 7.92 35.94
N THR A 1150 -22.15 7.38 37.13
CA THR A 1150 -23.52 7.04 37.59
C THR A 1150 -24.49 8.22 37.49
N ASN A 1151 -24.11 9.38 38.06
CA ASN A 1151 -24.90 10.60 38.05
C ASN A 1151 -24.38 11.55 36.96
N THR A 1152 -25.03 11.53 35.79
CA THR A 1152 -24.61 12.29 34.61
C THR A 1152 -24.88 13.78 34.77
N ILE A 1153 -23.84 14.59 35.00
CA ILE A 1153 -23.95 16.05 34.87
C ILE A 1153 -23.75 16.43 33.40
N VAL A 1154 -24.82 16.87 32.74
CA VAL A 1154 -24.73 17.47 31.40
C VAL A 1154 -23.88 18.75 31.48
N PRO A 1155 -22.74 18.84 30.76
CA PRO A 1155 -21.91 20.04 30.78
C PRO A 1155 -22.69 21.24 30.25
N LEU A 1156 -22.50 22.41 30.86
CA LEU A 1156 -23.13 23.66 30.46
C LEU A 1156 -22.08 24.68 30.05
N ASN A 1157 -22.41 25.47 29.03
CA ASN A 1157 -21.60 26.59 28.56
C ASN A 1157 -21.85 27.86 29.40
N SER A 1158 -21.18 28.95 29.05
CA SER A 1158 -21.32 30.25 29.71
C SER A 1158 -22.72 30.89 29.64
N THR A 1159 -23.63 30.37 28.80
CA THR A 1159 -25.03 30.81 28.72
C THR A 1159 -26.01 29.85 29.38
N GLY A 1160 -25.51 28.84 30.12
CA GLY A 1160 -26.32 27.84 30.83
C GLY A 1160 -27.00 26.80 29.94
N GLN A 1161 -26.68 26.79 28.64
CA GLN A 1161 -27.13 25.78 27.69
C GLN A 1161 -26.14 24.60 27.64
N PRO A 1162 -26.55 23.39 27.21
CA PRO A 1162 -25.62 22.27 27.07
C PRO A 1162 -24.40 22.60 26.20
N ASP A 1163 -23.20 22.36 26.73
CA ASP A 1163 -21.97 22.51 25.98
C ASP A 1163 -21.77 21.29 25.07
N LEU A 1164 -22.24 21.43 23.84
CA LEU A 1164 -22.19 20.36 22.84
C LEU A 1164 -20.77 20.03 22.35
N SER A 1165 -19.73 20.79 22.74
CA SER A 1165 -18.35 20.47 22.36
C SER A 1165 -17.76 19.24 23.08
N PHE A 1166 -18.37 18.79 24.19
CA PHE A 1166 -18.07 17.49 24.81
C PHE A 1166 -18.66 16.29 24.07
N PHE A 1167 -19.55 16.53 23.10
CA PHE A 1167 -20.25 15.51 22.33
C PHE A 1167 -19.80 15.55 20.87
N SER A 1168 -19.94 14.41 20.19
CA SER A 1168 -19.76 14.33 18.74
C SER A 1168 -20.97 14.90 17.99
N VAL A 1169 -20.89 14.94 16.67
CA VAL A 1169 -21.87 15.59 15.77
C VAL A 1169 -23.26 14.95 15.77
N ASP A 1170 -23.43 13.79 16.41
CA ASP A 1170 -24.72 13.14 16.66
C ASP A 1170 -25.41 13.58 17.97
N CYS A 1171 -24.74 14.36 18.83
CA CYS A 1171 -25.17 14.66 20.20
C CYS A 1171 -25.45 13.41 21.08
N PHE A 1172 -24.78 12.29 20.82
CA PHE A 1172 -24.90 11.06 21.60
C PHE A 1172 -23.54 10.51 22.04
N HIS A 1173 -22.63 10.27 21.09
CA HIS A 1173 -21.26 9.87 21.42
C HIS A 1173 -20.45 11.04 21.95
N LEU A 1174 -19.39 10.78 22.72
CA LEU A 1174 -18.50 11.82 23.25
C LEU A 1174 -17.43 12.22 22.23
N SER A 1175 -17.12 13.52 22.17
CA SER A 1175 -15.95 14.02 21.45
C SER A 1175 -14.64 13.68 22.20
N GLU A 1176 -13.48 13.93 21.60
CA GLU A 1176 -12.18 13.85 22.29
C GLU A 1176 -12.15 14.63 23.61
N ARG A 1177 -12.89 15.74 23.71
CA ARG A 1177 -13.06 16.51 24.95
C ARG A 1177 -13.82 15.71 26.01
N GLY A 1178 -14.92 15.06 25.64
CA GLY A 1178 -15.67 14.18 26.54
C GLY A 1178 -14.91 12.89 26.91
N GLN A 1179 -14.14 12.33 25.97
CA GLN A 1179 -13.26 11.18 26.17
C GLN A 1179 -12.16 11.50 27.20
N ALA A 1180 -11.51 12.66 27.09
CA ALA A 1180 -10.52 13.11 28.07
C ALA A 1180 -11.11 13.25 29.49
N GLU A 1181 -12.28 13.88 29.63
CA GLU A 1181 -12.96 13.97 30.94
C GLU A 1181 -13.38 12.59 31.47
N MET A 1182 -13.75 11.63 30.63
CA MET A 1182 -13.99 10.23 31.07
C MET A 1182 -12.71 9.57 31.60
N ALA A 1183 -11.55 9.82 30.99
CA ALA A 1183 -10.27 9.29 31.44
C ALA A 1183 -9.82 9.91 32.77
N ILE A 1184 -9.96 11.23 32.93
CA ILE A 1184 -9.73 11.95 34.19
C ILE A 1184 -10.63 11.38 35.30
N GLY A 1185 -11.92 11.19 34.98
CA GLY A 1185 -12.90 10.60 35.88
C GLY A 1185 -12.48 9.20 36.36
N LEU A 1186 -12.16 8.30 35.43
CA LEU A 1186 -11.71 6.93 35.75
C LEU A 1186 -10.49 6.93 36.67
N TRP A 1187 -9.44 7.67 36.28
CA TRP A 1187 -8.17 7.71 37.02
C TRP A 1187 -8.37 8.22 38.45
N ASN A 1188 -9.08 9.34 38.62
CA ASN A 1188 -9.34 9.90 39.94
C ASN A 1188 -10.16 8.94 40.82
N ASN A 1189 -11.09 8.17 40.22
CA ASN A 1189 -11.91 7.18 40.92
C ASN A 1189 -11.11 5.92 41.32
N MET A 1190 -10.10 5.52 40.55
CA MET A 1190 -9.14 4.48 40.93
C MET A 1190 -8.29 4.88 42.15
N LEU A 1191 -8.07 6.18 42.36
CA LEU A 1191 -7.35 6.76 43.50
C LEU A 1191 -8.26 7.19 44.67
N GLU A 1192 -9.54 6.78 44.68
CA GLU A 1192 -10.49 7.04 45.77
C GLU A 1192 -10.88 5.75 46.50
N PRO A 1193 -10.89 5.72 47.85
CA PRO A 1193 -11.27 4.53 48.60
C PRO A 1193 -12.70 4.09 48.31
N THR A 1194 -12.88 2.77 48.17
CA THR A 1194 -14.18 2.12 47.99
C THR A 1194 -15.17 2.56 49.07
N GLY A 1195 -16.43 2.82 48.67
CA GLY A 1195 -17.45 3.48 49.50
C GLY A 1195 -17.38 5.02 49.53
N HIS A 1196 -16.23 5.61 49.21
CA HIS A 1196 -16.02 7.08 49.16
C HIS A 1196 -15.70 7.60 47.73
N LYS A 1197 -15.68 6.70 46.74
CA LYS A 1197 -15.53 7.01 45.31
C LYS A 1197 -16.59 8.02 44.84
N GLN A 1198 -16.15 9.07 44.14
CA GLN A 1198 -17.04 10.04 43.49
C GLN A 1198 -17.97 9.33 42.50
N ASN A 1199 -19.25 9.70 42.46
CA ASN A 1199 -20.29 9.02 41.66
C ASN A 1199 -20.88 9.88 40.52
N TYR A 1200 -20.22 10.99 40.20
CA TYR A 1200 -20.55 11.91 39.12
C TYR A 1200 -19.27 12.36 38.42
N ASN A 1201 -19.35 12.75 37.15
CA ASN A 1201 -18.25 13.37 36.44
C ASN A 1201 -18.56 14.83 36.17
N ASN A 1202 -17.60 15.71 36.44
CA ASN A 1202 -17.73 17.14 36.20
C ASN A 1202 -17.05 17.44 34.86
N PHE A 1203 -17.81 17.39 33.76
CA PHE A 1203 -17.31 17.69 32.40
C PHE A 1203 -16.98 19.19 32.27
N THR A 1204 -15.74 19.55 32.56
CA THR A 1204 -15.23 20.94 32.56
C THR A 1204 -13.74 20.91 32.25
N HIS A 1205 -13.30 21.40 31.09
CA HIS A 1205 -11.89 21.24 30.74
C HIS A 1205 -10.96 22.07 31.65
N ASP A 1206 -10.26 21.38 32.54
CA ASP A 1206 -9.16 21.88 33.38
C ASP A 1206 -8.04 20.84 33.36
N ARG A 1207 -6.87 21.27 32.92
CA ARG A 1207 -5.69 20.42 32.72
C ARG A 1207 -5.10 19.91 34.03
N THR A 1208 -5.44 20.51 35.18
CA THR A 1208 -4.85 20.21 36.50
C THR A 1208 -5.62 19.19 37.33
N LYS A 1209 -6.76 18.69 36.83
CA LYS A 1209 -7.67 17.77 37.54
C LYS A 1209 -7.11 16.42 37.97
N LEU A 1210 -6.00 15.95 37.39
CA LEU A 1210 -5.48 14.60 37.65
C LEU A 1210 -4.85 14.52 39.04
N LYS A 1211 -5.42 13.69 39.90
CA LYS A 1211 -4.88 13.41 41.24
C LYS A 1211 -3.60 12.59 41.13
N CYS A 1212 -2.64 12.86 42.01
CA CYS A 1212 -1.52 11.96 42.27
C CYS A 1212 -1.88 10.94 43.36
N PRO A 1213 -1.31 9.73 43.35
CA PRO A 1213 -1.26 8.88 44.54
C PRO A 1213 -0.48 9.60 45.65
N THR A 1214 -0.77 9.28 46.91
CA THR A 1214 -0.07 9.86 48.08
C THR A 1214 0.88 8.85 48.72
N SER A 1215 1.84 9.31 49.52
CA SER A 1215 2.76 8.45 50.28
C SER A 1215 2.03 7.53 51.27
N ASP A 1216 0.91 7.97 51.84
CA ASP A 1216 0.03 7.15 52.70
C ASP A 1216 -0.80 6.11 51.91
N ALA A 1217 -1.15 6.42 50.65
CA ALA A 1217 -1.96 5.57 49.77
C ALA A 1217 -1.38 5.51 48.34
N PRO A 1218 -0.21 4.87 48.14
CA PRO A 1218 0.47 4.81 46.83
C PRO A 1218 -0.12 3.73 45.89
N TYR A 1219 -1.22 3.10 46.29
CA TYR A 1219 -1.82 1.92 45.66
C TYR A 1219 -3.17 2.27 45.02
N LEU A 1220 -3.60 1.50 44.02
CA LEU A 1220 -4.97 1.57 43.52
C LEU A 1220 -5.95 1.06 44.59
N PHE A 1221 -7.08 1.76 44.76
CA PHE A 1221 -8.05 1.39 45.79
C PHE A 1221 -8.95 0.23 45.34
N THR A 1222 -8.89 -0.82 46.14
CA THR A 1222 -9.71 -2.05 46.10
C THR A 1222 -10.60 -2.08 47.35
N HIS A 1223 -11.59 -2.95 47.38
CA HIS A 1223 -12.40 -3.13 48.59
C HIS A 1223 -11.56 -3.50 49.82
N ARG A 1224 -10.61 -4.44 49.69
CA ARG A 1224 -9.78 -4.93 50.81
C ARG A 1224 -8.71 -3.96 51.33
N ASN A 1225 -8.28 -2.95 50.56
CA ASN A 1225 -7.37 -1.90 51.05
C ASN A 1225 -8.06 -0.57 51.41
N SER A 1226 -9.37 -0.45 51.16
CA SER A 1226 -10.16 0.74 51.53
C SER A 1226 -10.77 0.66 52.93
N ALA A 1227 -10.70 -0.49 53.60
CA ALA A 1227 -11.25 -0.68 54.93
C ALA A 1227 -10.44 0.09 55.98
N THR A 1228 -11.10 0.99 56.72
CA THR A 1228 -10.49 1.70 57.84
C THR A 1228 -10.09 0.73 58.95
N LYS A 1229 -8.93 0.96 59.57
CA LYS A 1229 -8.61 0.31 60.86
C LYS A 1229 -9.66 0.75 61.88
N PRO A 1230 -10.30 -0.16 62.63
CA PRO A 1230 -11.04 0.24 63.82
C PRO A 1230 -10.04 0.78 64.86
N GLU A 1231 -10.20 2.04 65.27
CA GLU A 1231 -9.38 2.60 66.35
C GLU A 1231 -9.75 1.94 67.68
N ASN A 1232 -8.79 1.24 68.29
CA ASN A 1232 -8.90 0.73 69.66
C ASN A 1232 -8.65 1.87 70.68
N THR A 1233 -9.52 2.89 70.69
CA THR A 1233 -9.51 4.00 71.65
C THR A 1233 -10.67 3.88 72.63
N SER A 1234 -10.47 3.07 73.67
CA SER A 1234 -11.44 2.87 74.77
C SER A 1234 -11.57 4.12 75.65
N THR A 1235 -12.41 5.07 75.24
CA THR A 1235 -12.87 6.19 76.08
C THR A 1235 -14.33 6.53 75.74
N LYS A 1236 -15.24 6.38 76.72
CA LYS A 1236 -16.61 6.90 76.62
C LYS A 1236 -16.59 8.43 76.53
N PRO A 1237 -17.28 9.06 75.56
CA PRO A 1237 -17.53 10.50 75.60
C PRO A 1237 -18.52 10.84 76.73
N THR A 1238 -18.14 11.77 77.60
CA THR A 1238 -19.06 12.36 78.60
C THR A 1238 -19.97 13.38 77.91
N LEU A 1239 -21.25 13.38 78.25
CA LEU A 1239 -22.24 14.32 77.71
C LEU A 1239 -22.13 15.68 78.41
N THR A 1240 -21.61 16.70 77.73
CA THR A 1240 -21.70 18.10 78.17
C THR A 1240 -21.97 19.04 77.00
N THR A 1241 -23.06 19.80 77.10
CA THR A 1241 -23.53 20.78 76.11
C THR A 1241 -22.76 22.10 76.21
N VAL A 1242 -22.70 22.90 75.14
CA VAL A 1242 -23.24 24.29 75.09
C VAL A 1242 -23.17 24.90 73.68
N THR A 1243 -24.34 25.36 73.22
CA THR A 1243 -24.69 26.24 72.08
C THR A 1243 -23.66 26.68 71.01
N THR A 1244 -24.06 26.49 69.74
CA THR A 1244 -24.11 27.58 68.74
C THR A 1244 -25.53 27.69 68.17
N THR A 1245 -26.00 28.91 67.90
CA THR A 1245 -27.44 29.17 67.61
C THR A 1245 -27.82 29.02 66.14
N ALA A 1246 -28.91 28.30 65.86
CA ALA A 1246 -29.64 28.38 64.60
C ALA A 1246 -31.06 28.96 64.85
N LYS A 1247 -31.50 29.93 64.05
CA LYS A 1247 -32.83 30.55 64.12
C LYS A 1247 -33.65 30.25 62.87
N GLY A 1248 -34.94 29.98 63.06
CA GLY A 1248 -35.98 30.23 62.04
C GLY A 1248 -36.31 29.08 61.10
N VAL A 1249 -37.26 28.23 61.50
CA VAL A 1249 -38.13 27.51 60.55
C VAL A 1249 -39.43 28.32 60.43
N PRO A 1250 -39.90 28.65 59.21
CA PRO A 1250 -41.12 29.45 59.04
C PRO A 1250 -42.40 28.65 59.35
N THR A 1251 -43.36 29.31 60.01
CA THR A 1251 -44.62 28.70 60.47
C THR A 1251 -45.66 28.61 59.35
N ALA A 1252 -46.78 27.92 59.61
CA ALA A 1252 -47.80 27.60 58.60
C ALA A 1252 -48.40 28.85 57.91
N GLU A 1253 -48.60 29.95 58.64
CA GLU A 1253 -49.15 31.21 58.09
C GLU A 1253 -48.24 31.83 57.02
N GLN A 1254 -46.92 31.66 57.14
CA GLN A 1254 -45.96 32.18 56.16
C GLN A 1254 -45.99 31.40 54.85
N ARG A 1255 -46.49 30.15 54.84
CA ARG A 1255 -46.73 29.38 53.61
C ARG A 1255 -47.97 29.87 52.86
N VAL A 1256 -49.00 30.33 53.58
CA VAL A 1256 -50.22 30.90 52.97
C VAL A 1256 -49.87 32.18 52.20
N TRP A 1257 -49.10 33.09 52.81
CA TRP A 1257 -48.66 34.31 52.12
C TRP A 1257 -47.76 34.03 50.91
N LEU A 1258 -46.93 32.98 50.93
CA LEU A 1258 -46.12 32.59 49.78
C LEU A 1258 -46.99 32.15 48.60
N VAL A 1259 -48.03 31.34 48.86
CA VAL A 1259 -49.02 30.91 47.86
C VAL A 1259 -49.77 32.11 47.28
N VAL A 1260 -50.24 33.03 48.13
CA VAL A 1260 -50.90 34.28 47.70
C VAL A 1260 -49.98 35.10 46.79
N LEU A 1261 -48.72 35.33 47.17
CA LEU A 1261 -47.75 36.04 46.32
C LEU A 1261 -47.56 35.36 44.95
N THR A 1262 -47.41 34.04 44.91
CA THR A 1262 -47.28 33.32 43.62
C THR A 1262 -48.53 33.44 42.76
N ALA A 1263 -49.73 33.44 43.35
CA ALA A 1263 -50.99 33.63 42.64
C ALA A 1263 -51.14 35.07 42.11
N THR A 1264 -50.76 36.09 42.91
CA THR A 1264 -50.79 37.50 42.48
C THR A 1264 -49.80 37.77 41.34
N VAL A 1265 -48.58 37.23 41.41
CA VAL A 1265 -47.59 37.36 40.33
C VAL A 1265 -48.07 36.66 39.06
N ALA A 1266 -48.65 35.46 39.17
CA ALA A 1266 -49.24 34.77 38.03
C ALA A 1266 -50.40 35.55 37.38
N ALA A 1267 -51.26 36.19 38.18
CA ALA A 1267 -52.35 37.02 37.69
C ALA A 1267 -51.85 38.28 36.93
N ILE A 1268 -50.82 38.95 37.45
CA ILE A 1268 -50.20 40.13 36.81
C ILE A 1268 -49.54 39.74 35.47
N LEU A 1269 -48.82 38.62 35.42
CA LEU A 1269 -48.23 38.11 34.18
C LEU A 1269 -49.30 37.69 33.16
N GLY A 1270 -50.41 37.07 33.61
CA GLY A 1270 -51.54 36.71 32.75
C GLY A 1270 -52.28 37.92 32.15
N GLN A 1271 -52.36 39.04 32.87
CA GLN A 1271 -52.91 40.29 32.32
C GLN A 1271 -51.98 40.95 31.30
N HIS A 1272 -50.65 40.82 31.44
CA HIS A 1272 -49.72 41.31 30.42
C HIS A 1272 -49.71 40.45 29.14
N TRP A 1273 -50.02 39.16 29.22
CA TRP A 1273 -50.04 38.26 28.06
C TRP A 1273 -51.33 38.32 27.22
N SER A 1274 -52.39 38.95 27.73
CA SER A 1274 -53.69 39.07 27.05
C SER A 1274 -53.87 40.36 26.24
N TRP A 1275 -52.78 41.10 25.95
CA TRP A 1275 -52.76 42.32 25.12
C TRP A 1275 -51.67 42.30 24.02
N SER A 1276 -51.08 41.14 23.71
CA SER A 1276 -50.05 40.97 22.67
C SER A 1276 -50.15 39.66 21.87
N PHE A 1277 -51.34 39.06 21.80
CA PHE A 1277 -51.73 37.98 20.90
C PHE A 1277 -53.22 38.10 20.56
#